data_AF-A0AAQ4FM18-F1
#
_entry.id   AF-A0AAQ4FM18-F1
#
_cell.length_a   1.000
_cell.length_b   1.000
_cell.length_c   1.000
_cell.angle_alpha   90.00
_cell.angle_beta   90.00
_cell.angle_gamma   90.00
#
_symmetry.space_group_name_H-M   'P 1'
#
loop_
_entity.id
_entity.type
_entity.pdbx_description
1 polymer ?
#
loop_
_entity_poly.entity_id
_entity_poly.type
_entity_poly.pdbx_seq_one_letter_code
_entity_poly.pdbx_strand_id
1 'polypeptide(L)'
;NTATLIEEHDNAAEISLPEVESYQRLSHFFPKSEDAVSGVELQSPNHYVQEFGLTGSKETFIEGLKKLAAIEYNDEDYKNMRDKPSASLMFLQLFLNFITFSYDEISEIYNQHVLNAPEGSKKHIKNTFLDLLAASGNNPHIAFALKLINAGQLSVDEADRLLPKLTSNLKEYSVAVVSEIASLCNSEFVSASEPLRSTCILSVSALAGGARCHRTTNLLEADSGLCSPHIVELFFNYSVTPEDVRSRSEQRVTYYINAAGNLATSAAVRYLQRFAHHLQPITRRTAALWALTRTAPMNGPLVRSIALPIYENTSEPMVVRAAAFINILLTDPDLFVLRHIARSLIDDPSDQLAYFVSSTLRGVLESKFPCSRAMAEKLRYVLPLWDNVSRLNKPVDITKSATYITSGYSHQYDAGSQTIVSIIRSEDSFLPHNIYASSQVYGAGNVYEVFALTFEQWGLDRLVNALVGPRPGSTWNLWNILGRRRFTREASETNRKHIEQALPITDRNYEPLYGRLNLQLFGHSVKLLQFDESVLAAVQSNAPSTASLADVWGEEVHSKHFHLVEDLIVLVPTEVGFPTYFDVKTAEFTYGNRAKLDFEHTEDGKFVVDFKRHFVHESRSSKVLGVALTFSRMSLGSGYDSRQLLSVPLELQITMDLAQRKLNIKRPVSLPIDVFSYHFVPYSFQLPYDRSSIDGPRSPGYPLYGGDDLYRFDRTYLNDTLGVTLNVQGHVLKKDLKDSWQDFLHNMDFGEKLQYLIINPQWSPRSFRVQLLPAEHDATNLVELDLSHHFYKPEDTTRETSFDLSDTPPESSERPYTHALIGHLAYKGGARERNLTWELRYSFRKDLLRHSLLFYYDRLPFSLSEQNHTKVCLIASAKFPKIDHTKLGQLAAFHRENEVQAYMKLYYGSECNDDSVIYFSGKYTHTDEDLKEMEAIASGATGSSKRPSKLRELYAKCAQDREQGIFLSYHCIHYLYVTSRLGKLILNVQYKTPQPFLPAVARHYLAYTRSHPGRGGFLSTVASHMTGPSGELHVESQVPAHCGRTPHAEVVVTGPDGRVHRYYHVPTYTHLLEPRVFVAFRYSNIAEYSAYYRHRYCDVHSHSAKTFDGVIVQLPRTDCYKVVARDCSVNKRFVVLARAVPNPAFPKALKVFIHNTEVEILPAGDGGQAVVKVDGTPVTFSDDEVYAHTLDGAELFTISTWYGLYNIASKSYGLDVFFSGKVLFVQVAPFYRGKVCGLCGDYNYERHNELVGPNLHLYEDTLSFAKSYVVPSGDCTPP
;
A
#
# COMPACT_ATOMS: atom_id res chain seq x y z
N ASN A 1 17.70 -55.33 15.81
CA ASN A 1 18.98 -55.41 15.07
C ASN A 1 20.02 -56.14 15.89
N THR A 2 19.90 -57.45 16.04
CA THR A 2 20.91 -58.28 16.70
C THR A 2 21.23 -59.44 15.77
N ALA A 3 22.37 -59.36 15.08
CA ALA A 3 22.99 -60.51 14.47
C ALA A 3 23.78 -61.21 15.58
N THR A 4 23.25 -62.32 16.08
CA THR A 4 23.94 -63.18 17.05
C THR A 4 24.59 -64.32 16.28
N LEU A 5 25.91 -64.45 16.42
CA LEU A 5 26.65 -65.62 15.93
C LEU A 5 26.06 -66.87 16.59
N ILE A 6 25.45 -67.75 15.80
CA ILE A 6 24.76 -68.95 16.29
C ILE A 6 25.76 -70.11 16.36
N GLU A 7 26.53 -70.31 15.30
CA GLU A 7 27.56 -71.35 15.18
C GLU A 7 28.67 -70.89 14.23
N GLU A 8 29.86 -71.47 14.37
CA GLU A 8 31.01 -71.27 13.49
C GLU A 8 31.47 -72.64 12.99
N HIS A 9 31.66 -72.78 11.68
CA HIS A 9 31.99 -74.05 11.04
C HIS A 9 33.25 -73.89 10.18
N ASP A 10 34.19 -74.84 10.28
CA ASP A 10 35.35 -74.91 9.38
C ASP A 10 34.90 -75.42 8.00
N ASN A 11 35.08 -74.59 6.97
CA ASN A 11 34.57 -74.89 5.63
C ASN A 11 35.64 -75.61 4.78
N ALA A 12 35.46 -76.90 4.48
CA ALA A 12 36.42 -77.75 3.77
C ALA A 12 36.19 -77.87 2.25
N ALA A 13 35.28 -77.07 1.66
CA ALA A 13 34.98 -77.11 0.23
C ALA A 13 35.00 -75.70 -0.40
N GLU A 14 35.65 -75.56 -1.55
CA GLU A 14 35.57 -74.37 -2.40
C GLU A 14 34.13 -74.18 -2.88
N ILE A 15 33.42 -73.23 -2.27
CA ILE A 15 32.10 -72.79 -2.72
C ILE A 15 32.32 -71.81 -3.87
N SER A 16 31.91 -72.17 -5.09
CA SER A 16 31.78 -71.21 -6.17
C SER A 16 30.63 -70.25 -5.80
N LEU A 17 30.95 -69.00 -5.46
CA LEU A 17 29.93 -67.97 -5.33
C LEU A 17 29.22 -67.82 -6.69
N PRO A 18 27.88 -67.73 -6.74
CA PRO A 18 27.17 -67.38 -7.96
C PRO A 18 27.71 -66.04 -8.48
N GLU A 19 27.65 -65.80 -9.80
CA GLU A 19 28.15 -64.55 -10.42
C GLU A 19 27.80 -63.33 -9.57
N VAL A 20 28.84 -62.77 -8.93
CA VAL A 20 28.69 -61.71 -7.94
C VAL A 20 28.73 -60.39 -8.70
N GLU A 21 27.61 -59.67 -8.72
CA GLU A 21 27.66 -58.23 -9.00
C GLU A 21 28.55 -57.57 -7.94
N SER A 22 29.72 -57.08 -8.35
CA SER A 22 30.67 -56.49 -7.42
C SER A 22 30.23 -55.08 -7.04
N TYR A 23 29.65 -54.92 -5.86
CA TYR A 23 29.37 -53.61 -5.28
C TYR A 23 30.60 -53.11 -4.51
N GLN A 24 31.22 -52.00 -4.98
CA GLN A 24 32.45 -51.47 -4.36
C GLN A 24 32.22 -50.73 -3.02
N ARG A 25 30.97 -50.47 -2.63
CA ARG A 25 30.61 -49.71 -1.43
C ARG A 25 29.36 -50.28 -0.78
N LEU A 26 29.33 -50.30 0.55
CA LEU A 26 28.20 -50.73 1.39
C LEU A 26 27.09 -49.66 1.53
N SER A 27 27.37 -48.42 1.13
CA SER A 27 26.38 -47.33 1.19
C SER A 27 25.30 -47.51 0.12
N HIS A 28 24.03 -47.44 0.53
CA HIS A 28 22.90 -47.36 -0.40
C HIS A 28 23.00 -46.07 -1.23
N PHE A 29 22.95 -46.18 -2.55
CA PHE A 29 22.98 -45.02 -3.46
C PHE A 29 21.60 -44.84 -4.07
N PHE A 30 21.11 -43.60 -4.07
CA PHE A 30 20.01 -43.20 -4.93
C PHE A 30 20.57 -42.68 -6.26
N PRO A 31 19.89 -42.90 -7.39
CA PRO A 31 20.28 -42.37 -8.68
C PRO A 31 20.30 -40.85 -8.60
N LYS A 32 21.33 -40.24 -9.19
CA LYS A 32 21.43 -38.80 -9.28
C LYS A 32 20.54 -38.32 -10.42
N SER A 33 19.68 -37.35 -10.15
CA SER A 33 18.89 -36.65 -11.17
C SER A 33 19.77 -35.58 -11.82
N GLU A 34 20.68 -35.93 -12.74
CA GLU A 34 21.62 -34.95 -13.30
C GLU A 34 22.37 -35.37 -14.58
N ASP A 35 22.06 -36.52 -15.16
CA ASP A 35 22.92 -37.11 -16.20
C ASP A 35 22.53 -36.72 -17.63
N ALA A 36 21.39 -36.04 -17.84
CA ALA A 36 20.97 -35.66 -19.19
C ALA A 36 21.82 -34.51 -19.76
N VAL A 37 22.57 -34.81 -20.82
CA VAL A 37 23.44 -33.86 -21.53
C VAL A 37 22.82 -33.42 -22.86
N SER A 38 21.96 -34.25 -23.47
CA SER A 38 21.29 -33.93 -24.74
C SER A 38 19.76 -33.87 -24.63
N GLY A 39 19.11 -33.10 -25.51
CA GLY A 39 17.64 -33.02 -25.56
C GLY A 39 16.95 -34.35 -25.90
N VAL A 40 17.64 -35.28 -26.56
CA VAL A 40 17.12 -36.63 -26.83
C VAL A 40 17.03 -37.45 -25.55
N GLU A 41 18.01 -37.32 -24.66
CA GLU A 41 17.99 -37.99 -23.35
C GLU A 41 16.82 -37.50 -22.49
N LEU A 42 16.34 -36.27 -22.68
CA LEU A 42 15.16 -35.78 -21.97
C LEU A 42 13.88 -36.54 -22.32
N GLN A 43 13.81 -37.27 -23.43
CA GLN A 43 12.63 -38.10 -23.74
C GLN A 43 12.57 -39.38 -22.90
N SER A 44 13.68 -39.74 -22.23
CA SER A 44 13.75 -40.93 -21.38
C SER A 44 13.09 -40.67 -20.02
N PRO A 45 12.38 -41.65 -19.44
CA PRO A 45 11.85 -41.52 -18.08
C PRO A 45 12.97 -41.24 -17.07
N ASN A 46 12.72 -40.34 -16.10
CA ASN A 46 13.69 -40.05 -15.05
C ASN A 46 14.05 -41.32 -14.25
N HIS A 47 15.31 -41.42 -13.81
CA HIS A 47 15.84 -42.62 -13.15
C HIS A 47 15.02 -43.11 -11.96
N TYR A 48 14.49 -42.20 -11.13
CA TYR A 48 13.67 -42.59 -9.97
C TYR A 48 12.36 -43.29 -10.38
N VAL A 49 11.79 -42.97 -11.55
CA VAL A 49 10.59 -43.65 -12.06
C VAL A 49 10.95 -45.10 -12.43
N GLN A 50 12.11 -45.30 -13.06
CA GLN A 50 12.60 -46.60 -13.49
C GLN A 50 13.03 -47.48 -12.31
N GLU A 51 13.84 -46.93 -11.41
CA GLU A 51 14.42 -47.65 -10.27
C GLU A 51 13.35 -48.14 -9.29
N PHE A 52 12.39 -47.28 -8.95
CA PHE A 52 11.28 -47.67 -8.08
C PHE A 52 10.16 -48.41 -8.84
N GLY A 53 10.29 -48.60 -10.16
CA GLY A 53 9.31 -49.29 -10.99
C GLY A 53 7.91 -48.69 -10.91
N LEU A 54 7.82 -47.36 -10.92
CA LEU A 54 6.56 -46.63 -10.79
C LEU A 54 5.75 -46.76 -12.08
N THR A 55 4.49 -47.15 -11.97
CA THR A 55 3.58 -47.35 -13.10
C THR A 55 2.30 -46.52 -12.95
N GLY A 56 1.75 -46.09 -14.09
CA GLY A 56 0.50 -45.36 -14.18
C GLY A 56 -0.45 -45.96 -15.22
N SER A 57 -1.72 -45.52 -15.24
CA SER A 57 -2.71 -45.94 -16.24
C SER A 57 -3.17 -44.76 -17.07
N LYS A 58 -3.09 -44.93 -18.40
CA LYS A 58 -3.50 -43.92 -19.39
C LYS A 58 -5.00 -43.70 -19.37
N GLU A 59 -5.77 -44.79 -19.31
CA GLU A 59 -7.23 -44.76 -19.34
C GLU A 59 -7.77 -43.97 -18.15
N THR A 60 -7.24 -44.25 -16.95
CA THR A 60 -7.66 -43.57 -15.72
C THR A 60 -7.25 -42.11 -15.73
N PHE A 61 -6.05 -41.77 -16.26
CA PHE A 61 -5.62 -40.39 -16.46
C PHE A 61 -6.54 -39.60 -17.39
N ILE A 62 -6.91 -40.17 -18.55
CA ILE A 62 -7.78 -39.52 -19.53
C ILE A 62 -9.17 -39.25 -18.95
N GLU A 63 -9.73 -40.21 -18.22
CA GLU A 63 -11.02 -40.03 -17.55
C GLU A 63 -10.95 -38.94 -16.47
N GLY A 64 -9.92 -38.97 -15.62
CA GLY A 64 -9.74 -37.97 -14.57
C GLY A 64 -9.43 -36.57 -15.12
N LEU A 65 -8.66 -36.45 -16.21
CA LEU A 65 -8.41 -35.17 -16.89
C LEU A 65 -9.71 -34.52 -17.37
N LYS A 66 -10.60 -35.30 -17.99
CA LYS A 66 -11.92 -34.82 -18.42
C LYS A 66 -12.77 -34.39 -17.23
N LYS A 67 -12.77 -35.18 -16.15
CA LYS A 67 -13.47 -34.83 -14.89
C LYS A 67 -12.94 -33.54 -14.29
N LEU A 68 -11.61 -33.35 -14.26
CA LEU A 68 -10.96 -32.16 -13.69
C LEU A 68 -11.27 -30.91 -14.48
N ALA A 69 -11.16 -30.97 -15.81
CA ALA A 69 -11.49 -29.87 -16.70
C ALA A 69 -12.97 -29.48 -16.64
N ALA A 70 -13.86 -30.45 -16.39
CA ALA A 70 -15.30 -30.25 -16.27
C ALA A 70 -15.76 -29.73 -14.90
N ILE A 71 -14.86 -29.57 -13.90
CA ILE A 71 -15.25 -29.00 -12.61
C ILE A 71 -15.69 -27.56 -12.83
N GLU A 72 -16.97 -27.32 -12.58
CA GLU A 72 -17.58 -25.99 -12.50
C GLU A 72 -18.27 -25.85 -11.14
N TYR A 73 -18.54 -24.60 -10.77
CA TYR A 73 -19.29 -24.25 -9.57
C TYR A 73 -20.50 -23.41 -9.96
N ASN A 74 -21.67 -23.83 -9.49
CA ASN A 74 -22.92 -23.09 -9.62
C ASN A 74 -23.38 -22.53 -8.26
N ASP A 75 -24.51 -21.81 -8.27
CA ASP A 75 -25.04 -21.17 -7.07
C ASP A 75 -25.46 -22.15 -5.97
N GLU A 76 -25.83 -23.40 -6.30
CA GLU A 76 -26.11 -24.45 -5.31
C GLU A 76 -24.82 -25.03 -4.72
N ASP A 77 -23.75 -25.13 -5.50
CA ASP A 77 -22.45 -25.61 -5.03
C ASP A 77 -21.87 -24.65 -3.97
N TYR A 78 -22.03 -23.33 -4.13
CA TYR A 78 -21.55 -22.34 -3.15
C TYR A 78 -22.22 -22.45 -1.78
N LYS A 79 -23.41 -23.03 -1.71
CA LYS A 79 -24.11 -23.32 -0.44
C LYS A 79 -23.41 -24.41 0.35
N ASN A 80 -22.75 -25.35 -0.33
CA ASN A 80 -22.11 -26.51 0.28
C ASN A 80 -20.81 -26.92 -0.43
N MET A 81 -19.85 -26.01 -0.42
CA MET A 81 -18.56 -26.16 -1.10
C MET A 81 -17.72 -27.30 -0.52
N ARG A 82 -17.91 -27.66 0.74
CA ARG A 82 -17.17 -28.75 1.38
C ARG A 82 -17.42 -30.11 0.71
N ASP A 83 -18.66 -30.36 0.28
CA ASP A 83 -19.11 -31.65 -0.26
C ASP A 83 -18.75 -31.82 -1.73
N LYS A 84 -18.47 -30.72 -2.44
CA LYS A 84 -17.89 -30.76 -3.79
C LYS A 84 -16.54 -31.50 -3.74
N PRO A 85 -16.28 -32.42 -4.69
CA PRO A 85 -14.98 -33.09 -4.82
C PRO A 85 -13.84 -32.07 -4.88
N SER A 86 -12.76 -32.37 -4.17
CA SER A 86 -11.58 -31.51 -4.13
C SER A 86 -10.89 -31.51 -5.49
N ALA A 87 -10.86 -30.34 -6.13
CA ALA A 87 -10.19 -30.17 -7.43
C ALA A 87 -8.68 -30.32 -7.25
N SER A 88 -8.12 -29.75 -6.18
CA SER A 88 -6.69 -29.83 -5.85
C SER A 88 -6.25 -31.26 -5.52
N LEU A 89 -7.08 -32.06 -4.82
CA LEU A 89 -6.76 -33.47 -4.57
C LEU A 89 -6.76 -34.29 -5.86
N MET A 90 -7.77 -34.10 -6.72
CA MET A 90 -7.84 -34.81 -8.00
C MET A 90 -6.70 -34.40 -8.93
N PHE A 91 -6.28 -33.13 -8.88
CA PHE A 91 -5.06 -32.66 -9.55
C PHE A 91 -3.81 -33.38 -9.01
N LEU A 92 -3.64 -33.50 -7.68
CA LEU A 92 -2.51 -34.25 -7.09
C LEU A 92 -2.52 -35.73 -7.49
N GLN A 93 -3.68 -36.38 -7.52
CA GLN A 93 -3.79 -37.78 -7.94
C GLN A 93 -3.42 -37.95 -9.43
N LEU A 94 -3.92 -37.06 -10.29
CA LEU A 94 -3.56 -37.05 -11.71
C LEU A 94 -2.09 -36.74 -11.92
N PHE A 95 -1.52 -35.80 -11.17
CA PHE A 95 -0.09 -35.51 -11.18
C PHE A 95 0.73 -36.75 -10.82
N LEU A 96 0.40 -37.46 -9.74
CA LEU A 96 1.11 -38.67 -9.30
C LEU A 96 1.06 -39.82 -10.33
N ASN A 97 -0.02 -39.91 -11.11
CA ASN A 97 -0.14 -40.83 -12.24
C ASN A 97 0.69 -40.33 -13.43
N PHE A 98 0.53 -39.05 -13.80
CA PHE A 98 1.12 -38.46 -14.99
C PHE A 98 2.65 -38.44 -14.99
N ILE A 99 3.29 -38.26 -13.83
CA ILE A 99 4.76 -38.28 -13.72
C ILE A 99 5.40 -39.60 -14.17
N THR A 100 4.63 -40.69 -14.27
CA THR A 100 5.13 -42.01 -14.70
C THR A 100 5.13 -42.21 -16.22
N PHE A 101 4.49 -41.32 -16.98
CA PHE A 101 4.28 -41.52 -18.42
C PHE A 101 5.54 -41.25 -19.23
N SER A 102 5.74 -42.07 -20.25
CA SER A 102 6.78 -41.87 -21.27
C SER A 102 6.40 -40.76 -22.25
N TYR A 103 7.39 -40.25 -22.97
CA TYR A 103 7.19 -39.20 -23.96
C TYR A 103 6.14 -39.56 -25.03
N ASP A 104 6.14 -40.79 -25.52
CA ASP A 104 5.21 -41.25 -26.54
C ASP A 104 3.77 -41.30 -26.03
N GLU A 105 3.57 -41.73 -24.78
CA GLU A 105 2.26 -41.75 -24.13
C GLU A 105 1.70 -40.34 -23.92
N ILE A 106 2.54 -39.39 -23.50
CA ILE A 106 2.17 -37.97 -23.38
C ILE A 106 1.74 -37.43 -24.75
N SER A 107 2.51 -37.73 -25.80
CA SER A 107 2.21 -37.30 -27.17
C SER A 107 0.92 -37.91 -27.71
N GLU A 108 0.68 -39.19 -27.42
CA GLU A 108 -0.55 -39.90 -27.79
C GLU A 108 -1.77 -39.22 -27.14
N ILE A 109 -1.73 -38.99 -25.83
CA ILE A 109 -2.82 -38.37 -25.07
C ILE A 109 -3.12 -36.96 -25.59
N TYR A 110 -2.09 -36.15 -25.83
CA TYR A 110 -2.28 -34.80 -26.35
C TYR A 110 -2.97 -34.80 -27.73
N ASN A 111 -2.46 -35.60 -28.66
CA ASN A 111 -2.98 -35.63 -30.03
C ASN A 111 -4.38 -36.24 -30.11
N GLN A 112 -4.63 -37.33 -29.38
CA GLN A 112 -5.89 -38.07 -29.48
C GLN A 112 -7.00 -37.52 -28.57
N HIS A 113 -6.67 -36.93 -27.42
CA HIS A 113 -7.67 -36.54 -26.42
C HIS A 113 -7.70 -35.05 -26.07
N VAL A 114 -6.60 -34.31 -26.23
CA VAL A 114 -6.57 -32.86 -25.96
C VAL A 114 -6.94 -32.06 -27.20
N LEU A 115 -6.29 -32.31 -28.34
CA LEU A 115 -6.57 -31.59 -29.60
C LEU A 115 -7.96 -31.93 -30.19
N ASN A 116 -8.37 -33.20 -30.05
CA ASN A 116 -9.66 -33.69 -30.55
C ASN A 116 -10.79 -33.57 -29.50
N ALA A 117 -10.58 -32.83 -28.41
CA ALA A 117 -11.62 -32.58 -27.43
C ALA A 117 -12.80 -31.80 -28.05
N PRO A 118 -14.04 -32.00 -27.56
CA PRO A 118 -15.21 -31.24 -28.02
C PRO A 118 -15.00 -29.72 -27.86
N GLU A 119 -15.39 -28.90 -28.84
CA GLU A 119 -15.12 -27.46 -28.86
C GLU A 119 -15.54 -26.72 -27.57
N GLY A 120 -16.65 -27.11 -26.93
CA GLY A 120 -17.11 -26.52 -25.67
C GLY A 120 -16.23 -26.80 -24.44
N SER A 121 -15.44 -27.89 -24.43
CA SER A 121 -14.57 -28.26 -23.29
C SER A 121 -13.07 -28.25 -23.63
N LYS A 122 -12.74 -28.13 -24.92
CA LYS A 122 -11.38 -28.17 -25.46
C LYS A 122 -10.43 -27.18 -24.79
N LYS A 123 -10.86 -25.94 -24.58
CA LYS A 123 -10.06 -24.91 -23.89
C LYS A 123 -9.73 -25.32 -22.44
N HIS A 124 -10.72 -25.82 -21.70
CA HIS A 124 -10.52 -26.25 -20.31
C HIS A 124 -9.65 -27.51 -20.22
N ILE A 125 -9.89 -28.51 -21.07
CA ILE A 125 -9.07 -29.74 -21.12
C ILE A 125 -7.63 -29.40 -21.47
N LYS A 126 -7.41 -28.55 -22.48
CA LYS A 126 -6.07 -28.10 -22.88
C LYS A 126 -5.37 -27.37 -21.74
N ASN A 127 -6.02 -26.40 -21.11
CA ASN A 127 -5.42 -25.65 -19.99
C ASN A 127 -5.07 -26.55 -18.81
N THR A 128 -5.97 -27.46 -18.42
CA THR A 128 -5.71 -28.41 -17.32
C THR A 128 -4.57 -29.37 -17.66
N PHE A 129 -4.50 -29.85 -18.91
CA PHE A 129 -3.38 -30.68 -19.37
C PHE A 129 -2.05 -29.92 -19.30
N LEU A 130 -2.02 -28.66 -19.75
CA LEU A 130 -0.82 -27.82 -19.68
C LEU A 130 -0.40 -27.53 -18.23
N ASP A 131 -1.35 -27.33 -17.31
CA ASP A 131 -1.06 -27.16 -15.89
C ASP A 131 -0.46 -28.44 -15.26
N LEU A 132 -0.99 -29.63 -15.61
CA LEU A 132 -0.42 -30.92 -15.20
C LEU A 132 0.97 -31.15 -15.81
N LEU A 133 1.14 -30.82 -17.08
CA LEU A 133 2.42 -30.93 -17.80
C LEU A 133 3.50 -30.06 -17.15
N ALA A 134 3.14 -28.83 -16.78
CA ALA A 134 4.04 -27.96 -16.04
C ALA A 134 4.36 -28.50 -14.65
N ALA A 135 3.35 -28.98 -13.91
CA ALA A 135 3.54 -29.49 -12.55
C ALA A 135 4.42 -30.74 -12.49
N SER A 136 4.30 -31.65 -13.47
CA SER A 136 5.06 -32.91 -13.52
C SER A 136 6.57 -32.69 -13.46
N GLY A 137 7.10 -31.74 -14.23
CA GLY A 137 8.51 -31.34 -14.18
C GLY A 137 9.54 -32.42 -14.50
N ASN A 138 9.11 -33.59 -14.96
CA ASN A 138 9.96 -34.69 -15.40
C ASN A 138 10.49 -34.46 -16.81
N ASN A 139 11.60 -35.11 -17.14
CA ASN A 139 12.31 -34.95 -18.41
C ASN A 139 11.38 -35.12 -19.63
N PRO A 140 10.59 -36.22 -19.77
CA PRO A 140 9.72 -36.41 -20.93
C PRO A 140 8.60 -35.36 -21.02
N HIS A 141 8.10 -34.89 -19.88
CA HIS A 141 7.08 -33.83 -19.80
C HIS A 141 7.64 -32.49 -20.24
N ILE A 142 8.85 -32.16 -19.79
CA ILE A 142 9.56 -30.95 -20.21
C ILE A 142 9.83 -31.02 -21.72
N ALA A 143 10.43 -32.10 -22.21
CA ALA A 143 10.73 -32.27 -23.63
C ALA A 143 9.47 -32.11 -24.50
N PHE A 144 8.35 -32.68 -24.06
CA PHE A 144 7.07 -32.54 -24.78
C PHE A 144 6.54 -31.10 -24.75
N ALA A 145 6.58 -30.42 -23.60
CA ALA A 145 6.16 -29.03 -23.47
C ALA A 145 7.00 -28.10 -24.38
N LEU A 146 8.32 -28.29 -24.41
CA LEU A 146 9.21 -27.50 -25.27
C LEU A 146 8.93 -27.76 -26.76
N LYS A 147 8.63 -29.00 -27.15
CA LYS A 147 8.18 -29.33 -28.51
C LYS A 147 6.89 -28.58 -28.89
N LEU A 148 5.89 -28.52 -28.00
CA LEU A 148 4.62 -27.82 -28.28
C LEU A 148 4.85 -26.33 -28.56
N ILE A 149 5.72 -25.69 -27.78
CA ILE A 149 6.05 -24.27 -27.96
C ILE A 149 6.87 -24.08 -29.24
N ASN A 150 7.92 -24.88 -29.46
CA ASN A 150 8.80 -24.74 -30.62
C ASN A 150 8.03 -24.94 -31.95
N ALA A 151 7.08 -25.87 -31.97
CA ALA A 151 6.24 -26.15 -33.13
C ALA A 151 5.10 -25.13 -33.35
N GLY A 152 4.96 -24.11 -32.48
CA GLY A 152 3.89 -23.11 -32.58
C GLY A 152 2.48 -23.69 -32.39
N GLN A 153 2.34 -24.80 -31.66
CA GLN A 153 1.05 -25.46 -31.42
C GLN A 153 0.24 -24.82 -30.27
N LEU A 154 0.85 -23.86 -29.57
CA LEU A 154 0.23 -23.08 -28.51
C LEU A 154 0.04 -21.63 -28.97
N SER A 155 -0.95 -20.93 -28.44
CA SER A 155 -1.05 -19.49 -28.60
C SER A 155 0.07 -18.80 -27.79
N VAL A 156 0.37 -17.54 -28.14
CA VAL A 156 1.35 -16.73 -27.40
C VAL A 156 1.02 -16.67 -25.91
N ASP A 157 -0.25 -16.46 -25.57
CA ASP A 157 -0.73 -16.40 -24.18
C ASP A 157 -0.64 -17.74 -23.44
N GLU A 158 -0.86 -18.86 -24.14
CA GLU A 158 -0.72 -20.20 -23.56
C GLU A 158 0.75 -20.51 -23.27
N ALA A 159 1.64 -20.23 -24.22
CA ALA A 159 3.08 -20.42 -24.06
C ALA A 159 3.66 -19.50 -22.96
N ASP A 160 3.21 -18.24 -22.90
CA ASP A 160 3.66 -17.25 -21.91
C ASP A 160 3.26 -17.63 -20.48
N ARG A 161 2.12 -18.32 -20.30
CA ARG A 161 1.69 -18.87 -19.01
C ARG A 161 2.41 -20.17 -18.65
N LEU A 162 2.68 -21.03 -19.64
CA LEU A 162 3.28 -22.34 -19.44
C LEU A 162 4.75 -22.25 -19.04
N LEU A 163 5.53 -21.38 -19.70
CA LEU A 163 6.98 -21.29 -19.50
C LEU A 163 7.41 -21.04 -18.04
N PRO A 164 6.88 -20.02 -17.32
CA PRO A 164 7.25 -19.79 -15.92
C PRO A 164 6.88 -20.98 -15.03
N LYS A 165 5.68 -21.54 -15.21
CA LYS A 165 5.21 -22.70 -14.43
C LYS A 165 6.12 -23.91 -14.62
N LEU A 166 6.52 -24.18 -15.86
CA LEU A 166 7.41 -25.28 -16.20
C LEU A 166 8.77 -25.13 -15.51
N THR A 167 9.39 -23.94 -15.61
CA THR A 167 10.70 -23.71 -15.00
C THR A 167 10.70 -23.75 -13.48
N SER A 168 9.55 -23.48 -12.83
CA SER A 168 9.42 -23.54 -11.37
C SER A 168 9.18 -24.95 -10.81
N ASN A 169 8.88 -25.95 -11.65
CA ASN A 169 8.48 -27.29 -11.22
C ASN A 169 9.47 -28.41 -11.61
N LEU A 170 10.61 -28.05 -12.22
CA LEU A 170 11.62 -28.99 -12.73
C LEU A 170 12.10 -29.96 -11.65
N LYS A 171 12.13 -31.26 -11.99
CA LYS A 171 12.70 -32.33 -11.15
C LYS A 171 14.18 -32.54 -11.41
N GLU A 172 14.65 -32.15 -12.59
CA GLU A 172 16.04 -32.24 -12.99
C GLU A 172 16.56 -30.89 -13.49
N TYR A 173 17.73 -30.50 -12.99
CA TYR A 173 18.41 -29.25 -13.30
C TYR A 173 19.69 -29.56 -14.11
N SER A 174 19.52 -30.11 -15.31
CA SER A 174 20.62 -30.59 -16.16
C SER A 174 20.97 -29.64 -17.31
N VAL A 175 22.14 -29.86 -17.92
CA VAL A 175 22.62 -29.06 -19.06
C VAL A 175 21.68 -29.18 -20.25
N ALA A 176 21.08 -30.36 -20.47
CA ALA A 176 20.09 -30.58 -21.51
C ALA A 176 18.88 -29.64 -21.35
N VAL A 177 18.29 -29.56 -20.15
CA VAL A 177 17.10 -28.72 -19.91
C VAL A 177 17.39 -27.26 -20.20
N VAL A 178 18.51 -26.71 -19.70
CA VAL A 178 18.87 -25.31 -19.94
C VAL A 178 19.14 -25.06 -21.42
N SER A 179 19.83 -25.98 -22.10
CA SER A 179 20.19 -25.83 -23.52
C SER A 179 18.96 -25.87 -24.43
N GLU A 180 18.01 -26.77 -24.15
CA GLU A 180 16.76 -26.87 -24.92
C GLU A 180 15.87 -25.63 -24.72
N ILE A 181 15.75 -25.12 -23.50
CA ILE A 181 15.00 -23.87 -23.24
C ILE A 181 15.72 -22.68 -23.90
N ALA A 182 17.06 -22.62 -23.84
CA ALA A 182 17.83 -21.56 -24.49
C ALA A 182 17.65 -21.57 -26.03
N SER A 183 17.67 -22.77 -26.63
CA SER A 183 17.38 -22.96 -28.05
C SER A 183 15.95 -22.50 -28.39
N LEU A 184 14.97 -22.87 -27.55
CA LEU A 184 13.58 -22.46 -27.70
C LEU A 184 13.41 -20.93 -27.69
N CYS A 185 14.15 -20.22 -26.84
CA CYS A 185 14.10 -18.75 -26.79
C CYS A 185 14.55 -18.07 -28.10
N ASN A 186 15.29 -18.78 -28.94
CA ASN A 186 15.73 -18.31 -30.26
C ASN A 186 14.89 -18.89 -31.42
N SER A 187 13.87 -19.71 -31.13
CA SER A 187 12.94 -20.23 -32.14
C SER A 187 12.17 -19.10 -32.84
N GLU A 188 11.68 -19.37 -34.05
CA GLU A 188 10.90 -18.41 -34.84
C GLU A 188 9.61 -17.98 -34.11
N PHE A 189 8.88 -18.93 -33.52
CA PHE A 189 7.65 -18.67 -32.79
C PHE A 189 7.87 -17.76 -31.57
N VAL A 190 8.89 -18.03 -30.75
CA VAL A 190 9.20 -17.21 -29.57
C VAL A 190 9.79 -15.86 -29.98
N SER A 191 10.67 -15.84 -30.98
CA SER A 191 11.30 -14.60 -31.46
C SER A 191 10.32 -13.64 -32.15
N ALA A 192 9.18 -14.12 -32.63
CA ALA A 192 8.12 -13.29 -33.22
C ALA A 192 7.35 -12.44 -32.19
N SER A 193 7.39 -12.79 -30.89
CA SER A 193 6.68 -12.09 -29.81
C SER A 193 7.64 -11.62 -28.72
N GLU A 194 7.88 -10.30 -28.62
CA GLU A 194 8.75 -9.74 -27.57
C GLU A 194 8.32 -10.09 -26.14
N PRO A 195 7.02 -10.05 -25.77
CA PRO A 195 6.59 -10.47 -24.43
C PRO A 195 6.93 -11.93 -24.11
N LEU A 196 6.71 -12.84 -25.08
CA LEU A 196 7.00 -14.27 -24.89
C LEU A 196 8.51 -14.53 -24.83
N ARG A 197 9.28 -13.86 -25.69
CA ARG A 197 10.75 -13.92 -25.65
C ARG A 197 11.31 -13.40 -24.33
N SER A 198 10.75 -12.31 -23.82
CA SER A 198 11.11 -11.77 -22.50
C SER A 198 10.88 -12.81 -21.41
N THR A 199 9.70 -13.44 -21.36
CA THR A 199 9.41 -14.52 -20.40
C THR A 199 10.40 -15.68 -20.55
N CYS A 200 10.68 -16.14 -21.77
CA CYS A 200 11.60 -17.25 -22.03
C CYS A 200 13.03 -16.96 -21.51
N ILE A 201 13.57 -15.78 -21.85
CA ILE A 201 14.93 -15.36 -21.42
C ILE A 201 15.01 -15.20 -19.89
N LEU A 202 13.96 -14.67 -19.25
CA LEU A 202 13.91 -14.55 -17.80
C LEU A 202 13.83 -15.92 -17.11
N SER A 203 13.01 -16.84 -17.63
CA SER A 203 12.89 -18.22 -17.16
C SER A 203 14.21 -19.00 -17.26
N VAL A 204 14.89 -18.98 -18.43
CA VAL A 204 16.16 -19.72 -18.60
C VAL A 204 17.30 -19.10 -17.78
N SER A 205 17.34 -17.77 -17.65
CA SER A 205 18.35 -17.10 -16.83
C SER A 205 18.14 -17.32 -15.33
N ALA A 206 16.90 -17.40 -14.86
CA ALA A 206 16.57 -17.79 -13.49
C ALA A 206 17.03 -19.23 -13.20
N LEU A 207 16.80 -20.15 -14.14
CA LEU A 207 17.24 -21.54 -14.04
C LEU A 207 18.77 -21.66 -13.99
N ALA A 208 19.46 -21.04 -14.96
CA ALA A 208 20.91 -21.05 -15.05
C ALA A 208 21.57 -20.38 -13.83
N GLY A 209 20.96 -19.32 -13.30
CA GLY A 209 21.38 -18.61 -12.09
C GLY A 209 20.88 -19.21 -10.78
N GLY A 210 20.22 -20.37 -10.79
CA GLY A 210 19.64 -20.98 -9.59
C GLY A 210 20.67 -21.70 -8.69
N ALA A 211 20.18 -22.71 -7.97
CA ALA A 211 20.96 -23.47 -6.99
C ALA A 211 22.17 -24.23 -7.57
N ARG A 212 22.13 -24.61 -8.85
CA ARG A 212 23.20 -25.35 -9.55
C ARG A 212 24.21 -24.44 -10.28
N CYS A 213 24.13 -23.13 -10.04
CA CYS A 213 25.18 -22.21 -10.47
C CYS A 213 26.33 -22.22 -9.46
N HIS A 214 27.48 -22.74 -9.86
CA HIS A 214 28.70 -22.71 -9.04
C HIS A 214 29.49 -21.44 -9.37
N ARG A 215 29.22 -20.40 -8.58
CA ARG A 215 29.84 -19.08 -8.73
C ARG A 215 31.25 -19.11 -8.16
N THR A 216 32.23 -18.68 -8.94
CA THR A 216 33.58 -18.51 -8.42
C THR A 216 33.67 -17.25 -7.56
N THR A 217 34.52 -17.31 -6.53
CA THR A 217 34.90 -16.13 -5.72
C THR A 217 36.17 -15.47 -6.25
N ASN A 218 36.87 -16.11 -7.20
CA ASN A 218 38.11 -15.65 -7.78
C ASN A 218 37.91 -15.20 -9.24
N LEU A 219 38.37 -13.99 -9.56
CA LEU A 219 38.24 -13.38 -10.88
C LEU A 219 39.04 -14.09 -12.00
N LEU A 220 39.97 -14.99 -11.65
CA LEU A 220 40.79 -15.73 -12.60
C LEU A 220 40.17 -17.06 -13.04
N GLU A 221 39.14 -17.52 -12.34
CA GLU A 221 38.45 -18.77 -12.63
C GLU A 221 37.10 -18.46 -13.31
N ALA A 222 36.62 -19.41 -14.12
CA ALA A 222 35.30 -19.30 -14.73
C ALA A 222 34.24 -19.89 -13.80
N ASP A 223 33.02 -19.35 -13.86
CA ASP A 223 31.86 -19.98 -13.24
C ASP A 223 31.62 -21.38 -13.83
N SER A 224 31.04 -22.28 -13.03
CA SER A 224 30.79 -23.67 -13.43
C SER A 224 29.37 -24.12 -13.09
N GLY A 225 29.02 -25.37 -13.44
CA GLY A 225 27.64 -25.85 -13.37
C GLY A 225 26.76 -25.20 -14.46
N LEU A 226 25.50 -24.89 -14.13
CA LEU A 226 24.53 -24.37 -15.11
C LEU A 226 24.80 -22.94 -15.56
N CYS A 227 25.63 -22.19 -14.82
CA CYS A 227 26.05 -20.84 -15.19
C CYS A 227 27.44 -20.80 -15.83
N SER A 228 27.95 -21.93 -16.31
CA SER A 228 29.20 -21.94 -17.08
C SER A 228 29.09 -21.05 -18.32
N PRO A 229 30.17 -20.34 -18.71
CA PRO A 229 30.12 -19.39 -19.83
C PRO A 229 29.56 -19.99 -21.12
N HIS A 230 29.92 -21.24 -21.44
CA HIS A 230 29.45 -21.93 -22.64
C HIS A 230 27.92 -22.13 -22.67
N ILE A 231 27.30 -22.41 -21.53
CA ILE A 231 25.84 -22.59 -21.43
C ILE A 231 25.15 -21.22 -21.49
N VAL A 232 25.69 -20.23 -20.78
CA VAL A 232 25.10 -18.89 -20.72
C VAL A 232 25.11 -18.22 -22.09
N GLU A 233 26.18 -18.41 -22.89
CA GLU A 233 26.31 -17.88 -24.25
C GLU A 233 25.18 -18.30 -25.21
N LEU A 234 24.45 -19.39 -24.93
CA LEU A 234 23.31 -19.85 -25.73
C LEU A 234 22.14 -18.85 -25.73
N PHE A 235 21.97 -18.09 -24.65
CA PHE A 235 20.84 -17.16 -24.49
C PHE A 235 21.24 -15.75 -24.02
N PHE A 236 22.45 -15.57 -23.50
CA PHE A 236 22.92 -14.31 -22.93
C PHE A 236 24.39 -14.03 -23.29
N ASN A 237 24.67 -12.84 -23.83
CA ASN A 237 26.02 -12.45 -24.22
C ASN A 237 26.57 -11.34 -23.30
N TYR A 238 27.57 -11.70 -22.48
CA TYR A 238 28.23 -10.77 -21.55
C TYR A 238 29.04 -9.67 -22.23
N SER A 239 29.35 -9.78 -23.52
CA SER A 239 30.17 -8.80 -24.25
C SER A 239 29.36 -7.62 -24.79
N VAL A 240 28.03 -7.72 -24.79
CA VAL A 240 27.15 -6.64 -25.27
C VAL A 240 27.34 -5.38 -24.43
N THR A 241 27.58 -4.27 -25.13
CA THR A 241 27.76 -2.94 -24.57
C THR A 241 26.49 -2.10 -24.74
N PRO A 242 26.32 -1.03 -23.94
CA PRO A 242 25.21 -0.10 -24.14
C PRO A 242 25.15 0.53 -25.54
N GLU A 243 26.30 0.74 -26.18
CA GLU A 243 26.44 1.26 -27.53
C GLU A 243 25.83 0.31 -28.57
N ASP A 244 26.04 -1.00 -28.42
CA ASP A 244 25.51 -2.04 -29.33
C ASP A 244 23.97 -2.11 -29.32
N VAL A 245 23.35 -1.69 -28.22
CA VAL A 245 21.90 -1.77 -28.01
C VAL A 245 21.19 -0.42 -28.04
N ARG A 246 21.88 0.63 -28.50
CA ARG A 246 21.31 1.99 -28.56
C ARG A 246 20.05 2.08 -29.43
N SER A 247 19.98 1.32 -30.52
CA SER A 247 18.83 1.28 -31.44
C SER A 247 17.77 0.22 -31.10
N ARG A 248 17.99 -0.59 -30.06
CA ARG A 248 17.04 -1.64 -29.63
C ARG A 248 15.92 -1.04 -28.78
N SER A 249 14.78 -1.71 -28.73
CA SER A 249 13.67 -1.31 -27.87
C SER A 249 14.06 -1.36 -26.39
N GLU A 250 13.52 -0.44 -25.59
CA GLU A 250 13.76 -0.40 -24.13
C GLU A 250 13.32 -1.70 -23.44
N GLN A 251 12.23 -2.31 -23.93
CA GLN A 251 11.76 -3.62 -23.44
C GLN A 251 12.85 -4.68 -23.57
N ARG A 252 13.49 -4.76 -24.74
CA ARG A 252 14.53 -5.74 -25.02
C ARG A 252 15.75 -5.56 -24.13
N VAL A 253 16.21 -4.32 -23.99
CA VAL A 253 17.35 -4.01 -23.11
C VAL A 253 17.03 -4.35 -21.65
N THR A 254 15.82 -4.03 -21.20
CA THR A 254 15.42 -4.21 -19.79
C THR A 254 15.32 -5.68 -19.38
N TYR A 255 14.81 -6.58 -20.22
CA TYR A 255 14.75 -8.00 -19.85
C TYR A 255 16.14 -8.65 -19.83
N TYR A 256 17.08 -8.23 -20.68
CA TYR A 256 18.46 -8.69 -20.61
C TYR A 256 19.19 -8.17 -19.36
N ILE A 257 18.95 -6.92 -18.96
CA ILE A 257 19.41 -6.42 -17.66
C ILE A 257 18.87 -7.28 -16.51
N ASN A 258 17.59 -7.65 -16.54
CA ASN A 258 17.01 -8.51 -15.51
C ASN A 258 17.55 -9.94 -15.54
N ALA A 259 17.82 -10.49 -16.73
CA ALA A 259 18.47 -11.79 -16.93
C ALA A 259 19.89 -11.82 -16.34
N ALA A 260 20.68 -10.75 -16.53
CA ALA A 260 21.96 -10.62 -15.85
C ALA A 260 21.80 -10.63 -14.31
N GLY A 261 20.78 -9.93 -13.79
CA GLY A 261 20.45 -9.99 -12.36
C GLY A 261 20.08 -11.39 -11.88
N ASN A 262 19.40 -12.21 -12.70
CA ASN A 262 19.06 -13.59 -12.37
C ASN A 262 20.30 -14.49 -12.32
N LEU A 263 21.24 -14.33 -13.26
CA LEU A 263 22.50 -15.09 -13.31
C LEU A 263 23.36 -14.84 -12.06
N ALA A 264 23.43 -13.58 -11.61
CA ALA A 264 24.17 -13.16 -10.41
C ALA A 264 25.64 -13.64 -10.35
N THR A 265 26.29 -13.75 -11.50
CA THR A 265 27.72 -14.05 -11.62
C THR A 265 28.57 -12.78 -11.57
N SER A 266 29.88 -12.92 -11.33
CA SER A 266 30.81 -11.77 -11.40
C SER A 266 30.82 -11.11 -12.78
N ALA A 267 30.69 -11.90 -13.85
CA ALA A 267 30.54 -11.39 -15.22
C ALA A 267 29.22 -10.60 -15.41
N ALA A 268 28.13 -11.07 -14.81
CA ALA A 268 26.85 -10.35 -14.81
C ALA A 268 26.93 -9.01 -14.07
N VAL A 269 27.62 -8.96 -12.93
CA VAL A 269 27.82 -7.70 -12.20
C VAL A 269 28.58 -6.68 -13.06
N ARG A 270 29.62 -7.10 -13.80
CA ARG A 270 30.34 -6.23 -14.74
C ARG A 270 29.49 -5.80 -15.93
N TYR A 271 28.63 -6.68 -16.43
CA TYR A 271 27.63 -6.32 -17.45
C TYR A 271 26.70 -5.22 -16.93
N LEU A 272 26.12 -5.41 -15.75
CA LEU A 272 25.21 -4.47 -15.10
C LEU A 272 25.89 -3.14 -14.78
N GLN A 273 27.17 -3.15 -14.38
CA GLN A 273 27.97 -1.95 -14.13
C GLN A 273 27.97 -1.00 -15.32
N ARG A 274 28.06 -1.52 -16.56
CA ARG A 274 28.05 -0.70 -17.78
C ARG A 274 26.71 0.02 -17.98
N PHE A 275 25.60 -0.63 -17.59
CA PHE A 275 24.25 -0.05 -17.66
C PHE A 275 23.93 0.87 -16.48
N ALA A 276 24.60 0.72 -15.34
CA ALA A 276 24.48 1.61 -14.18
C ALA A 276 25.25 2.94 -14.34
N HIS A 277 26.13 3.04 -15.33
CA HIS A 277 26.98 4.20 -15.59
C HIS A 277 26.20 5.49 -15.88
N HIS A 278 26.76 6.64 -15.49
CA HIS A 278 26.10 7.96 -15.57
C HIS A 278 25.69 8.42 -16.99
N LEU A 279 26.35 7.90 -18.02
CA LEU A 279 26.04 8.21 -19.43
C LEU A 279 24.76 7.51 -19.94
N GLN A 280 24.21 6.55 -19.19
CA GLN A 280 23.02 5.80 -19.62
C GLN A 280 21.72 6.52 -19.23
N PRO A 281 20.63 6.32 -19.98
CA PRO A 281 19.30 6.79 -19.60
C PRO A 281 18.90 6.30 -18.20
N ILE A 282 18.23 7.15 -17.42
CA ILE A 282 17.84 6.85 -16.04
C ILE A 282 17.03 5.55 -15.93
N THR A 283 16.17 5.24 -16.91
CA THR A 283 15.37 4.01 -16.99
C THR A 283 16.21 2.74 -17.04
N ARG A 284 17.35 2.76 -17.73
CA ARG A 284 18.30 1.65 -17.84
C ARG A 284 19.19 1.57 -16.61
N ARG A 285 19.60 2.73 -16.06
CA ARG A 285 20.41 2.81 -14.84
C ARG A 285 19.66 2.25 -13.64
N THR A 286 18.40 2.65 -13.43
CA THR A 286 17.56 2.09 -12.36
C THR A 286 17.32 0.61 -12.59
N ALA A 287 17.10 0.16 -13.84
CA ALA A 287 16.96 -1.27 -14.15
C ALA A 287 18.20 -2.06 -13.71
N ALA A 288 19.39 -1.53 -14.01
CA ALA A 288 20.65 -2.17 -13.68
C ALA A 288 20.88 -2.22 -12.16
N LEU A 289 20.59 -1.13 -11.45
CA LEU A 289 20.71 -1.09 -9.99
C LEU A 289 19.69 -2.02 -9.30
N TRP A 290 18.45 -2.10 -9.78
CA TRP A 290 17.47 -3.07 -9.26
C TRP A 290 17.77 -4.51 -9.67
N ALA A 291 18.49 -4.74 -10.77
CA ALA A 291 19.01 -6.07 -11.10
C ALA A 291 20.20 -6.45 -10.21
N LEU A 292 21.04 -5.47 -9.82
CA LEU A 292 22.17 -5.69 -8.92
C LEU A 292 21.74 -6.12 -7.52
N THR A 293 20.52 -5.80 -7.05
CA THR A 293 20.05 -6.22 -5.72
C THR A 293 20.03 -7.74 -5.55
N ARG A 294 19.76 -8.48 -6.64
CA ARG A 294 19.85 -9.96 -6.67
C ARG A 294 21.29 -10.47 -6.62
N THR A 295 22.22 -9.68 -7.15
CA THR A 295 23.65 -10.02 -7.18
C THR A 295 24.39 -9.62 -5.90
N ALA A 296 23.85 -8.66 -5.15
CA ALA A 296 24.46 -8.05 -3.97
C ALA A 296 24.79 -9.06 -2.85
N PRO A 297 23.91 -10.01 -2.49
CA PRO A 297 24.23 -11.03 -1.49
C PRO A 297 25.35 -11.98 -1.94
N MET A 298 25.49 -12.22 -3.24
CA MET A 298 26.43 -13.19 -3.81
C MET A 298 27.81 -12.58 -4.13
N ASN A 299 27.85 -11.30 -4.50
CA ASN A 299 29.06 -10.58 -4.94
C ASN A 299 29.25 -9.28 -4.15
N GLY A 300 29.10 -9.35 -2.82
CA GLY A 300 29.06 -8.18 -1.93
C GLY A 300 30.16 -7.14 -2.16
N PRO A 301 31.46 -7.50 -2.16
CA PRO A 301 32.54 -6.53 -2.37
C PRO A 301 32.47 -5.81 -3.73
N LEU A 302 32.19 -6.54 -4.81
CA LEU A 302 32.13 -5.99 -6.16
C LEU A 302 30.93 -5.05 -6.32
N VAL A 303 29.75 -5.47 -5.86
CA VAL A 303 28.54 -4.63 -5.93
C VAL A 303 28.69 -3.37 -5.08
N ARG A 304 29.28 -3.49 -3.88
CA ARG A 304 29.55 -2.33 -3.01
C ARG A 304 30.50 -1.33 -3.66
N SER A 305 31.52 -1.81 -4.40
CA SER A 305 32.45 -0.94 -5.15
C SER A 305 31.78 -0.14 -6.28
N ILE A 306 30.66 -0.62 -6.80
CA ILE A 306 29.85 0.06 -7.83
C ILE A 306 28.84 1.00 -7.17
N ALA A 307 28.12 0.52 -6.16
CA ALA A 307 27.00 1.23 -5.57
C ALA A 307 27.42 2.39 -4.65
N LEU A 308 28.53 2.25 -3.90
CA LEU A 308 28.96 3.27 -2.95
C LEU A 308 29.32 4.62 -3.63
N PRO A 309 30.11 4.66 -4.72
CA PRO A 309 30.38 5.92 -5.42
C PRO A 309 29.13 6.57 -6.01
N ILE A 310 28.17 5.77 -6.50
CA ILE A 310 26.89 6.26 -7.03
C ILE A 310 26.05 6.88 -5.90
N TYR A 311 26.02 6.23 -4.72
CA TYR A 311 25.31 6.73 -3.55
C TYR A 311 25.93 8.05 -3.03
N GLU A 312 27.26 8.15 -2.98
CA GLU A 312 27.97 9.33 -2.47
C GLU A 312 27.93 10.52 -3.43
N ASN A 313 27.78 10.28 -4.74
CA ASN A 313 27.70 11.35 -5.72
C ASN A 313 26.37 12.12 -5.60
N THR A 314 26.42 13.31 -5.02
CA THR A 314 25.25 14.19 -4.84
C THR A 314 24.70 14.76 -6.14
N SER A 315 25.44 14.69 -7.24
CA SER A 315 24.96 15.10 -8.57
C SER A 315 24.04 14.05 -9.21
N GLU A 316 23.98 12.84 -8.64
CA GLU A 316 23.11 11.78 -9.15
C GLU A 316 21.64 11.99 -8.72
N PRO A 317 20.66 11.65 -9.58
CA PRO A 317 19.25 11.72 -9.21
C PRO A 317 18.94 10.88 -7.97
N MET A 318 18.04 11.36 -7.10
CA MET A 318 17.71 10.70 -5.84
C MET A 318 17.27 9.24 -6.03
N VAL A 319 16.49 8.93 -7.07
CA VAL A 319 16.05 7.56 -7.37
C VAL A 319 17.21 6.60 -7.61
N VAL A 320 18.27 7.05 -8.29
CA VAL A 320 19.48 6.28 -8.59
C VAL A 320 20.27 6.05 -7.29
N ARG A 321 20.44 7.10 -6.48
CA ARG A 321 21.12 7.02 -5.18
C ARG A 321 20.37 6.10 -4.20
N ALA A 322 19.04 6.12 -4.20
CA ALA A 322 18.21 5.26 -3.37
C ALA A 322 18.34 3.78 -3.77
N ALA A 323 18.33 3.47 -5.06
CA ALA A 323 18.57 2.11 -5.55
C ALA A 323 20.00 1.64 -5.20
N ALA A 324 21.00 2.53 -5.30
CA ALA A 324 22.37 2.24 -4.87
C ALA A 324 22.47 1.97 -3.36
N PHE A 325 21.77 2.74 -2.52
CA PHE A 325 21.69 2.50 -1.08
C PHE A 325 21.15 1.10 -0.74
N ILE A 326 20.07 0.66 -1.39
CA ILE A 326 19.52 -0.69 -1.18
C ILE A 326 20.55 -1.76 -1.55
N ASN A 327 21.28 -1.58 -2.66
CA ASN A 327 22.38 -2.49 -3.02
C ASN A 327 23.43 -2.57 -1.92
N ILE A 328 23.88 -1.42 -1.38
CA ILE A 328 24.86 -1.40 -0.29
C ILE A 328 24.34 -2.16 0.92
N LEU A 329 23.09 -1.92 1.33
CA LEU A 329 22.46 -2.58 2.48
C LEU A 329 22.41 -4.12 2.31
N LEU A 330 22.11 -4.59 1.10
CA LEU A 330 22.06 -6.02 0.77
C LEU A 330 23.43 -6.69 0.69
N THR A 331 24.53 -5.92 0.66
CA THR A 331 25.90 -6.48 0.72
C THR A 331 26.39 -6.82 2.13
N ASP A 332 25.51 -6.79 3.13
CA ASP A 332 25.81 -6.87 4.58
C ASP A 332 27.01 -5.98 4.98
N PRO A 333 26.90 -4.65 4.86
CA PRO A 333 28.02 -3.75 5.07
C PRO A 333 28.53 -3.80 6.51
N ASP A 334 29.83 -3.53 6.65
CA ASP A 334 30.47 -3.39 7.95
C ASP A 334 29.95 -2.18 8.72
N LEU A 335 30.11 -2.20 10.05
CA LEU A 335 29.64 -1.12 10.92
C LEU A 335 30.23 0.25 10.53
N PHE A 336 31.49 0.31 10.07
CA PHE A 336 32.10 1.58 9.68
C PHE A 336 31.44 2.19 8.43
N VAL A 337 31.00 1.38 7.47
CA VAL A 337 30.28 1.82 6.27
C VAL A 337 28.92 2.37 6.68
N LEU A 338 28.19 1.66 7.55
CA LEU A 338 26.90 2.14 8.07
C LEU A 338 27.03 3.46 8.85
N ARG A 339 28.09 3.60 9.66
CA ARG A 339 28.39 4.86 10.36
C ARG A 339 28.74 5.99 9.40
N HIS A 340 29.46 5.70 8.32
CA HIS A 340 29.79 6.67 7.28
C HIS A 340 28.53 7.16 6.54
N ILE A 341 27.67 6.23 6.11
CA ILE A 341 26.36 6.54 5.52
C ILE A 341 25.54 7.41 6.48
N ALA A 342 25.46 7.01 7.75
CA ALA A 342 24.67 7.74 8.73
C ALA A 342 25.19 9.16 9.00
N ARG A 343 26.51 9.36 8.99
CA ARG A 343 27.10 10.70 9.10
C ARG A 343 26.87 11.53 7.85
N SER A 344 27.13 10.96 6.67
CA SER A 344 26.96 11.65 5.38
C SER A 344 25.50 12.08 5.16
N LEU A 345 24.54 11.29 5.64
CA LEU A 345 23.11 11.60 5.54
C LEU A 345 22.69 12.87 6.31
N ILE A 346 23.46 13.29 7.31
CA ILE A 346 23.19 14.52 8.09
C ILE A 346 23.27 15.73 7.16
N ASP A 347 24.29 15.76 6.29
CA ASP A 347 24.62 16.88 5.41
C ASP A 347 24.17 16.64 3.96
N ASP A 348 23.50 15.52 3.66
CA ASP A 348 23.04 15.20 2.31
C ASP A 348 22.05 16.24 1.79
N PRO A 349 22.24 16.77 0.56
CA PRO A 349 21.35 17.79 0.02
C PRO A 349 19.93 17.27 -0.24
N SER A 350 19.76 15.96 -0.49
CA SER A 350 18.45 15.38 -0.80
C SER A 350 17.66 15.05 0.47
N ASP A 351 16.51 15.70 0.63
CA ASP A 351 15.54 15.36 1.66
C ASP A 351 14.87 14.01 1.39
N GLN A 352 14.51 13.73 0.14
CA GLN A 352 13.85 12.47 -0.21
C GLN A 352 14.75 11.27 0.10
N LEU A 353 16.04 11.36 -0.21
CA LEU A 353 17.01 10.31 0.11
C LEU A 353 17.18 10.14 1.62
N ALA A 354 17.25 11.26 2.36
CA ALA A 354 17.35 11.24 3.82
C ALA A 354 16.20 10.50 4.49
N TYR A 355 14.96 10.77 4.06
CA TYR A 355 13.77 10.06 4.58
C TYR A 355 13.76 8.59 4.17
N PHE A 356 14.15 8.27 2.94
CA PHE A 356 14.23 6.89 2.47
C PHE A 356 15.21 6.08 3.31
N VAL A 357 16.48 6.51 3.36
CA VAL A 357 17.55 5.83 4.12
C VAL A 357 17.20 5.70 5.61
N SER A 358 16.73 6.78 6.24
CA SER A 358 16.46 6.76 7.68
C SER A 358 15.27 5.86 8.04
N SER A 359 14.21 5.84 7.24
CA SER A 359 13.08 4.93 7.45
C SER A 359 13.46 3.47 7.20
N THR A 360 14.24 3.16 6.16
CA THR A 360 14.72 1.81 5.90
C THR A 360 15.54 1.26 7.08
N LEU A 361 16.53 2.02 7.57
CA LEU A 361 17.36 1.57 8.69
C LEU A 361 16.57 1.42 9.99
N ARG A 362 15.58 2.29 10.26
CA ARG A 362 14.69 2.14 11.42
C ARG A 362 13.81 0.90 11.29
N GLY A 363 13.25 0.65 10.11
CA GLY A 363 12.44 -0.56 9.85
C GLY A 363 13.23 -1.86 10.04
N VAL A 364 14.51 -1.88 9.65
CA VAL A 364 15.38 -3.04 9.87
C VAL A 364 15.69 -3.22 11.37
N LEU A 365 15.94 -2.14 12.12
CA LEU A 365 16.15 -2.22 13.57
C LEU A 365 14.93 -2.77 14.31
N GLU A 366 13.72 -2.39 13.89
CA GLU A 366 12.45 -2.79 14.51
C GLU A 366 11.96 -4.17 14.07
N SER A 367 12.57 -4.75 13.04
CA SER A 367 12.17 -6.06 12.52
C SER A 367 12.47 -7.19 13.49
N LYS A 368 11.51 -8.11 13.63
CA LYS A 368 11.63 -9.36 14.40
C LYS A 368 12.05 -10.55 13.53
N PHE A 369 12.28 -10.34 12.24
CA PHE A 369 12.63 -11.40 11.31
C PHE A 369 14.06 -11.93 11.57
N PRO A 370 14.31 -13.26 11.63
CA PRO A 370 15.60 -13.81 12.04
C PRO A 370 16.81 -13.26 11.26
N CYS A 371 16.71 -13.17 9.93
CA CYS A 371 17.82 -12.69 9.09
C CYS A 371 18.14 -11.20 9.26
N SER A 372 17.22 -10.40 9.81
CA SER A 372 17.48 -8.98 10.09
C SER A 372 18.30 -8.75 11.37
N ARG A 373 18.47 -9.79 12.21
CA ARG A 373 19.07 -9.65 13.56
C ARG A 373 20.50 -9.10 13.54
N ALA A 374 21.38 -9.64 12.70
CA ALA A 374 22.78 -9.21 12.62
C ALA A 374 22.89 -7.73 12.19
N MET A 375 22.08 -7.31 11.22
CA MET A 375 22.01 -5.92 10.79
C MET A 375 21.44 -5.02 11.89
N ALA A 376 20.36 -5.44 12.55
CA ALA A 376 19.75 -4.70 13.65
C ALA A 376 20.74 -4.45 14.79
N GLU A 377 21.59 -5.42 15.12
CA GLU A 377 22.66 -5.26 16.11
C GLU A 377 23.69 -4.18 15.69
N LYS A 378 24.12 -4.16 14.42
CA LYS A 378 24.97 -3.07 13.89
C LYS A 378 24.27 -1.71 14.01
N LEU A 379 22.98 -1.64 13.65
CA LEU A 379 22.21 -0.39 13.61
C LEU A 379 21.93 0.23 14.98
N ARG A 380 21.95 -0.56 16.07
CA ARG A 380 21.87 -0.04 17.45
C ARG A 380 22.98 0.97 17.78
N TYR A 381 24.14 0.85 17.13
CA TYR A 381 25.26 1.78 17.30
C TYR A 381 25.25 2.96 16.30
N VAL A 382 24.43 2.86 15.25
CA VAL A 382 24.39 3.82 14.14
C VAL A 382 23.27 4.84 14.34
N LEU A 383 22.05 4.36 14.59
CA LEU A 383 20.86 5.21 14.67
C LEU A 383 20.91 6.30 15.77
N PRO A 384 21.57 6.12 16.94
CA PRO A 384 21.73 7.19 17.92
C PRO A 384 22.44 8.45 17.40
N LEU A 385 23.20 8.35 16.29
CA LEU A 385 23.80 9.53 15.63
C LEU A 385 22.75 10.53 15.11
N TRP A 386 21.50 10.09 14.94
CA TRP A 386 20.41 10.90 14.39
C TRP A 386 19.43 11.43 15.45
N ASP A 387 19.53 11.00 16.71
CA ASP A 387 18.55 11.34 17.75
C ASP A 387 18.41 12.86 17.94
N ASN A 388 19.52 13.60 17.81
CA ASN A 388 19.57 15.06 17.93
C ASN A 388 19.47 15.81 16.59
N VAL A 389 19.28 15.10 15.46
CA VAL A 389 19.19 15.70 14.13
C VAL A 389 17.73 15.87 13.75
N SER A 390 17.24 17.11 13.84
CA SER A 390 15.81 17.41 13.66
C SER A 390 15.22 16.99 12.31
N ARG A 391 16.02 16.93 11.23
CA ARG A 391 15.57 16.44 9.90
C ARG A 391 15.25 14.95 9.92
N LEU A 392 16.08 14.16 10.58
CA LEU A 392 16.05 12.69 10.55
C LEU A 392 15.16 12.10 11.67
N ASN A 393 14.70 12.94 12.61
CA ASN A 393 13.86 12.51 13.73
C ASN A 393 12.37 12.85 13.58
N LYS A 394 11.95 13.34 12.40
CA LYS A 394 10.55 13.62 12.10
C LYS A 394 9.82 12.37 11.59
N PRO A 395 8.52 12.20 11.92
CA PRO A 395 7.73 11.12 11.33
C PRO A 395 7.64 11.30 9.82
N VAL A 396 7.67 10.17 9.11
CA VAL A 396 7.48 10.13 7.66
C VAL A 396 6.03 10.43 7.34
N ASP A 397 5.80 11.35 6.41
CA ASP A 397 4.49 11.58 5.80
C ASP A 397 4.44 11.02 4.36
N ILE A 398 3.25 11.05 3.78
CA ILE A 398 2.99 10.56 2.42
C ILE A 398 3.76 11.31 1.32
N THR A 399 4.33 12.49 1.57
CA THR A 399 5.07 13.27 0.56
C THR A 399 6.54 12.85 0.48
N LYS A 400 6.99 12.06 1.47
CA LYS A 400 8.36 11.60 1.62
C LYS A 400 8.50 10.15 1.16
N SER A 401 9.68 9.85 0.63
CA SER A 401 10.11 8.50 0.27
C SER A 401 10.41 7.71 1.54
N ALA A 402 9.94 6.47 1.62
CA ALA A 402 10.12 5.66 2.81
C ALA A 402 9.95 4.16 2.58
N THR A 403 10.50 3.38 3.51
CA THR A 403 10.31 1.94 3.62
C THR A 403 9.54 1.59 4.89
N TYR A 404 8.50 0.77 4.73
CA TYR A 404 7.70 0.18 5.79
C TYR A 404 8.02 -1.31 5.88
N ILE A 405 8.38 -1.78 7.07
CA ILE A 405 8.70 -3.19 7.33
C ILE A 405 7.76 -3.70 8.41
N THR A 406 7.03 -4.77 8.11
CA THR A 406 6.22 -5.50 9.07
C THR A 406 6.76 -6.92 9.17
N SER A 407 6.95 -7.45 10.38
CA SER A 407 7.54 -8.78 10.54
C SER A 407 7.11 -9.46 11.84
N GLY A 408 7.03 -10.78 11.80
CA GLY A 408 6.75 -11.66 12.93
C GLY A 408 7.64 -12.89 12.90
N TYR A 409 7.93 -13.45 14.07
CA TYR A 409 8.71 -14.68 14.22
C TYR A 409 8.27 -15.41 15.48
N SER A 410 7.95 -16.69 15.33
CA SER A 410 7.64 -17.60 16.42
C SER A 410 8.83 -18.51 16.71
N HIS A 411 9.44 -18.32 17.88
CA HIS A 411 10.50 -19.19 18.38
C HIS A 411 10.06 -20.65 18.57
N GLN A 412 8.78 -20.86 18.91
CA GLN A 412 8.26 -22.21 19.18
C GLN A 412 8.24 -23.08 17.92
N TYR A 413 7.96 -22.47 16.76
CA TYR A 413 7.77 -23.18 15.50
C TYR A 413 8.95 -23.00 14.53
N ASP A 414 9.95 -22.23 14.93
CA ASP A 414 11.05 -21.76 14.07
C ASP A 414 10.53 -21.27 12.71
N ALA A 415 9.49 -20.44 12.76
CA ALA A 415 8.78 -19.95 11.60
C ALA A 415 8.57 -18.44 11.70
N GLY A 416 8.74 -17.72 10.60
CA GLY A 416 8.63 -16.26 10.56
C GLY A 416 8.18 -15.73 9.21
N SER A 417 7.72 -14.49 9.21
CA SER A 417 7.38 -13.79 7.98
C SER A 417 7.77 -12.31 8.07
N GLN A 418 8.09 -11.73 6.92
CA GLN A 418 8.42 -10.33 6.77
C GLN A 418 7.80 -9.81 5.48
N THR A 419 7.16 -8.66 5.57
CA THR A 419 6.63 -7.91 4.43
C THR A 419 7.31 -6.55 4.39
N ILE A 420 7.87 -6.21 3.23
CA ILE A 420 8.57 -4.95 3.00
C ILE A 420 7.82 -4.19 1.92
N VAL A 421 7.47 -2.93 2.21
CA VAL A 421 6.90 -2.00 1.24
C VAL A 421 7.75 -0.75 1.20
N SER A 422 8.44 -0.51 0.09
CA SER A 422 9.25 0.69 -0.15
C SER A 422 8.60 1.57 -1.21
N ILE A 423 8.56 2.87 -0.96
CA ILE A 423 7.97 3.87 -1.84
C ILE A 423 8.99 4.98 -2.06
N ILE A 424 9.41 5.18 -3.31
CA ILE A 424 10.26 6.30 -3.72
C ILE A 424 9.38 7.30 -4.47
N ARG A 425 9.32 8.53 -3.97
CA ARG A 425 8.50 9.60 -4.53
C ARG A 425 9.17 10.24 -5.74
N SER A 426 8.37 10.68 -6.71
CA SER A 426 8.88 11.42 -7.87
C SER A 426 9.09 12.89 -7.53
N GLU A 427 10.00 13.56 -8.24
CA GLU A 427 10.22 15.01 -8.14
C GLU A 427 9.22 15.78 -9.01
N ASP A 428 8.83 15.21 -10.14
CA ASP A 428 8.01 15.80 -11.21
C ASP A 428 6.53 15.36 -11.20
N SER A 429 6.18 14.39 -10.34
CA SER A 429 4.87 13.75 -10.31
C SER A 429 4.39 13.55 -8.87
N PHE A 430 3.08 13.68 -8.68
CA PHE A 430 2.43 13.36 -7.40
C PHE A 430 2.37 11.84 -7.15
N LEU A 431 2.48 11.04 -8.21
CA LEU A 431 2.59 9.59 -8.12
C LEU A 431 4.02 9.21 -7.71
N PRO A 432 4.19 8.14 -6.92
CA PRO A 432 5.53 7.63 -6.65
C PRO A 432 6.21 7.16 -7.93
N HIS A 433 7.52 7.29 -7.97
CA HIS A 433 8.36 6.83 -9.07
C HIS A 433 8.54 5.31 -9.03
N ASN A 434 8.75 4.76 -7.82
CA ASN A 434 8.94 3.33 -7.59
C ASN A 434 8.12 2.89 -6.36
N ILE A 435 7.48 1.74 -6.50
CA ILE A 435 6.87 0.98 -5.41
C ILE A 435 7.47 -0.43 -5.45
N TYR A 436 8.09 -0.85 -4.36
CA TYR A 436 8.59 -2.20 -4.16
C TYR A 436 7.81 -2.86 -3.02
N ALA A 437 7.23 -4.03 -3.27
CA ALA A 437 6.54 -4.83 -2.26
C ALA A 437 7.08 -6.26 -2.30
N SER A 438 7.56 -6.79 -1.18
CA SER A 438 8.00 -8.18 -1.09
C SER A 438 7.45 -8.89 0.14
N SER A 439 7.32 -10.22 0.02
CA SER A 439 6.97 -11.11 1.12
C SER A 439 8.02 -12.21 1.25
N GLN A 440 8.57 -12.32 2.45
CA GLN A 440 9.59 -13.29 2.81
C GLN A 440 9.08 -14.16 3.94
N VAL A 441 9.37 -15.45 3.85
CA VAL A 441 8.99 -16.46 4.84
C VAL A 441 10.25 -17.16 5.30
N TYR A 442 10.33 -17.43 6.60
CA TYR A 442 11.38 -18.20 7.22
C TYR A 442 10.81 -19.50 7.78
N GLY A 443 11.49 -20.61 7.54
CA GLY A 443 11.14 -21.92 8.10
C GLY A 443 12.29 -22.92 7.97
N ALA A 444 12.50 -23.74 9.01
CA ALA A 444 13.51 -24.79 9.05
C ALA A 444 14.93 -24.29 8.66
N GLY A 445 15.34 -23.15 9.21
CA GLY A 445 16.65 -22.54 8.93
C GLY A 445 16.81 -21.89 7.55
N ASN A 446 15.77 -21.89 6.71
CA ASN A 446 15.80 -21.35 5.35
C ASN A 446 14.90 -20.12 5.21
N VAL A 447 15.30 -19.18 4.34
CA VAL A 447 14.47 -18.05 3.93
C VAL A 447 14.05 -18.22 2.49
N TYR A 448 12.76 -18.05 2.25
CA TYR A 448 12.15 -18.05 0.94
C TYR A 448 11.53 -16.68 0.70
N GLU A 449 11.99 -15.98 -0.33
CA GLU A 449 11.22 -14.86 -0.87
C GLU A 449 10.09 -15.43 -1.71
N VAL A 450 8.86 -15.36 -1.20
CA VAL A 450 7.69 -15.96 -1.86
C VAL A 450 7.40 -15.21 -3.16
N PHE A 451 7.32 -13.88 -3.05
CA PHE A 451 7.20 -13.01 -4.21
C PHE A 451 7.78 -11.63 -3.89
N ALA A 452 8.20 -10.93 -4.95
CA ALA A 452 8.39 -9.50 -4.93
C ALA A 452 7.78 -8.84 -6.18
N LEU A 453 7.19 -7.68 -5.99
CA LEU A 453 6.59 -6.85 -7.03
C LEU A 453 7.27 -5.50 -7.04
N THR A 454 7.82 -5.11 -8.18
CA THR A 454 8.39 -3.78 -8.38
C THR A 454 7.61 -3.05 -9.46
N PHE A 455 7.03 -1.92 -9.13
CA PHE A 455 6.36 -1.02 -10.07
C PHE A 455 7.16 0.25 -10.22
N GLU A 456 7.48 0.63 -11.45
CA GLU A 456 8.18 1.87 -11.80
C GLU A 456 7.43 2.62 -12.88
N GLN A 457 7.37 3.95 -12.76
CA GLN A 457 6.67 4.79 -13.72
C GLN A 457 7.35 6.14 -13.95
N TRP A 458 7.19 6.63 -15.17
CA TRP A 458 7.55 7.95 -15.68
C TRP A 458 6.33 8.48 -16.45
N GLY A 459 5.93 9.74 -16.20
CA GLY A 459 4.85 10.41 -16.93
C GLY A 459 3.43 9.81 -16.78
N LEU A 460 3.18 8.84 -15.87
CA LEU A 460 1.87 8.22 -15.70
C LEU A 460 0.80 9.19 -15.21
N ASP A 461 1.21 10.24 -14.52
CA ASP A 461 0.35 11.33 -14.10
C ASP A 461 -0.25 12.12 -15.26
N ARG A 462 0.34 12.07 -16.47
CA ARG A 462 -0.28 12.56 -17.70
C ARG A 462 -1.54 11.78 -18.04
N LEU A 463 -1.50 10.45 -17.95
CA LEU A 463 -2.66 9.57 -18.16
C LEU A 463 -3.69 9.77 -17.05
N VAL A 464 -3.27 9.84 -15.79
CA VAL A 464 -4.20 10.09 -14.66
C VAL A 464 -4.83 11.48 -14.79
N ASN A 465 -4.07 12.51 -15.13
CA ASN A 465 -4.60 13.85 -15.38
C ASN A 465 -5.49 13.89 -16.63
N ALA A 466 -5.20 13.09 -17.65
CA ALA A 466 -6.11 12.93 -18.78
C ALA A 466 -7.42 12.31 -18.30
N LEU A 467 -7.42 11.19 -17.57
CA LEU A 467 -8.64 10.48 -17.15
C LEU A 467 -9.46 11.23 -16.09
N VAL A 468 -8.82 11.82 -15.09
CA VAL A 468 -9.47 12.35 -13.87
C VAL A 468 -8.94 13.73 -13.41
N GLY A 469 -8.16 14.40 -14.25
CA GLY A 469 -7.61 15.72 -13.94
C GLY A 469 -8.64 16.86 -14.02
N PRO A 470 -8.33 18.05 -13.46
CA PRO A 470 -9.22 19.20 -13.54
C PRO A 470 -9.37 19.64 -15.01
N ARG A 471 -10.51 19.33 -15.63
CA ARG A 471 -10.87 19.80 -16.97
C ARG A 471 -11.92 20.90 -16.86
N PRO A 472 -11.85 21.98 -17.66
CA PRO A 472 -12.96 22.91 -17.80
C PRO A 472 -14.23 22.12 -18.18
N GLY A 473 -15.25 22.10 -17.30
CA GLY A 473 -16.53 21.42 -17.57
C GLY A 473 -16.71 20.01 -17.01
N SER A 474 -15.64 19.35 -16.53
CA SER A 474 -15.74 18.00 -15.97
C SER A 474 -16.18 18.01 -14.50
N THR A 475 -17.18 17.20 -14.15
CA THR A 475 -17.51 16.84 -12.76
C THR A 475 -16.64 15.71 -12.24
N TRP A 476 -15.91 15.02 -13.13
CA TRP A 476 -14.95 13.97 -12.81
C TRP A 476 -13.59 14.59 -12.50
N ASN A 477 -13.38 14.80 -11.21
CA ASN A 477 -12.15 15.32 -10.63
C ASN A 477 -11.94 14.51 -9.33
N LEU A 478 -10.91 13.66 -9.30
CA LEU A 478 -10.60 12.80 -8.14
C LEU A 478 -10.24 13.62 -6.88
N TRP A 479 -9.85 14.88 -7.09
CA TRP A 479 -9.38 15.84 -6.09
C TRP A 479 -10.51 16.70 -5.49
N ASN A 480 -11.76 16.52 -5.95
CA ASN A 480 -12.96 17.26 -5.53
C ASN A 480 -14.11 16.32 -5.10
N ILE A 481 -13.83 15.14 -4.54
CA ILE A 481 -14.86 14.18 -4.08
C ILE A 481 -15.86 14.78 -3.05
N LEU A 482 -15.61 16.00 -2.54
CA LEU A 482 -16.53 16.77 -1.68
C LEU A 482 -16.90 18.19 -2.20
N GLY A 483 -16.84 18.49 -3.51
CA GLY A 483 -17.30 19.80 -4.02
C GLY A 483 -17.52 19.89 -5.54
N ARG A 484 -18.67 20.43 -5.98
CA ARG A 484 -18.95 20.75 -7.40
C ARG A 484 -18.14 21.96 -7.88
N ARG A 485 -17.84 22.02 -9.19
CA ARG A 485 -18.35 23.05 -10.15
C ARG A 485 -17.81 22.81 -11.58
N ARG A 486 -18.67 23.05 -12.59
CA ARG A 486 -18.41 22.93 -14.05
C ARG A 486 -17.91 24.28 -14.61
N PHE A 487 -17.27 24.27 -15.79
CA PHE A 487 -16.88 25.46 -16.59
C PHE A 487 -17.08 25.22 -18.10
N THR A 488 -17.25 26.28 -18.88
CA THR A 488 -17.10 26.32 -20.36
C THR A 488 -16.27 27.54 -20.80
N ARG A 489 -15.90 27.61 -22.09
CA ARG A 489 -14.74 28.33 -22.68
C ARG A 489 -14.88 29.85 -22.96
N GLU A 490 -13.70 30.49 -22.92
CA GLU A 490 -13.13 31.65 -23.65
C GLU A 490 -13.72 33.08 -23.53
N ALA A 491 -12.96 34.00 -22.89
CA ALA A 491 -12.35 35.18 -23.53
C ALA A 491 -11.38 35.94 -22.59
N SER A 492 -10.20 36.30 -23.10
CA SER A 492 -9.32 37.46 -22.76
C SER A 492 -7.83 37.05 -22.85
N GLU A 493 -7.25 37.23 -24.04
CA GLU A 493 -5.92 36.73 -24.42
C GLU A 493 -4.84 37.83 -24.50
N THR A 494 -5.21 39.10 -24.27
CA THR A 494 -4.40 40.26 -24.66
C THR A 494 -3.35 40.68 -23.62
N ASN A 495 -3.67 40.68 -22.31
CA ASN A 495 -2.72 41.14 -21.28
C ASN A 495 -1.64 40.10 -20.93
N ARG A 496 -1.96 38.80 -21.09
CA ARG A 496 -1.04 37.69 -20.83
C ARG A 496 0.10 37.60 -21.84
N LYS A 497 -0.18 37.89 -23.13
CA LYS A 497 0.80 37.84 -24.23
C LYS A 497 2.02 38.74 -23.98
N HIS A 498 1.83 39.89 -23.35
CA HIS A 498 2.94 40.80 -23.03
C HIS A 498 3.95 40.16 -22.03
N ILE A 499 3.46 39.43 -21.02
CA ILE A 499 4.32 38.74 -20.04
C ILE A 499 5.04 37.56 -20.69
N GLU A 500 4.34 36.82 -21.58
CA GLU A 500 4.92 35.68 -22.30
C GLU A 500 5.94 36.09 -23.36
N GLN A 501 5.80 37.29 -23.95
CA GLN A 501 6.78 37.88 -24.86
C GLN A 501 7.99 38.49 -24.12
N ALA A 502 7.77 39.10 -22.95
CA ALA A 502 8.84 39.73 -22.16
C ALA A 502 9.72 38.71 -21.42
N LEU A 503 9.17 37.56 -21.02
CA LEU A 503 9.91 36.48 -20.37
C LEU A 503 9.48 35.11 -20.95
N PRO A 504 10.24 34.53 -21.90
CA PRO A 504 9.93 33.22 -22.45
C PRO A 504 10.23 32.14 -21.40
N ILE A 505 9.22 31.80 -20.61
CA ILE A 505 9.26 30.70 -19.65
C ILE A 505 9.05 29.39 -20.41
N THR A 506 9.97 28.46 -20.22
CA THR A 506 9.89 27.12 -20.84
C THR A 506 8.80 26.30 -20.18
N ASP A 507 7.92 25.71 -20.99
CA ASP A 507 6.86 24.84 -20.49
C ASP A 507 7.46 23.54 -19.93
N ARG A 508 7.05 23.17 -18.72
CA ARG A 508 7.37 21.90 -18.07
C ARG A 508 6.40 20.84 -18.60
N ASN A 509 6.88 20.10 -19.60
CA ASN A 509 6.12 19.00 -20.18
C ASN A 509 6.12 17.80 -19.23
N TYR A 510 5.05 17.02 -19.31
CA TYR A 510 5.04 15.68 -18.72
C TYR A 510 6.13 14.84 -19.38
N GLU A 511 6.81 14.02 -18.58
CA GLU A 511 7.67 12.99 -19.14
C GLU A 511 6.90 12.05 -20.07
N PRO A 512 7.57 11.44 -21.07
CA PRO A 512 6.96 10.40 -21.88
C PRO A 512 6.40 9.28 -20.99
N LEU A 513 5.21 8.80 -21.32
CA LEU A 513 4.58 7.70 -20.60
C LEU A 513 5.44 6.44 -20.77
N TYR A 514 6.00 5.98 -19.66
CA TYR A 514 6.66 4.69 -19.58
C TYR A 514 6.45 4.12 -18.20
N GLY A 515 6.14 2.84 -18.11
CA GLY A 515 6.14 2.15 -16.83
C GLY A 515 6.37 0.67 -16.99
N ARG A 516 6.82 0.07 -15.90
CA ARG A 516 7.10 -1.36 -15.87
C ARG A 516 6.71 -1.97 -14.54
N LEU A 517 6.27 -3.22 -14.63
CA LEU A 517 5.96 -4.08 -13.50
C LEU A 517 6.84 -5.32 -13.60
N ASN A 518 7.69 -5.53 -12.59
CA ASN A 518 8.55 -6.71 -12.48
C ASN A 518 8.03 -7.62 -11.38
N LEU A 519 7.72 -8.86 -11.73
CA LEU A 519 7.37 -9.93 -10.80
C LEU A 519 8.58 -10.83 -10.59
N GLN A 520 8.93 -11.00 -9.32
CA GLN A 520 9.98 -11.91 -8.87
C GLN A 520 9.34 -13.03 -8.06
N LEU A 521 9.77 -14.26 -8.31
CA LEU A 521 9.39 -15.46 -7.54
C LEU A 521 10.66 -16.13 -7.06
N PHE A 522 10.71 -16.54 -5.79
CA PHE A 522 11.87 -17.21 -5.20
C PHE A 522 13.19 -16.46 -5.41
N GLY A 523 13.15 -15.12 -5.40
CA GLY A 523 14.33 -14.26 -5.59
C GLY A 523 14.78 -14.04 -7.04
N HIS A 524 14.06 -14.59 -8.04
CA HIS A 524 14.38 -14.43 -9.46
C HIS A 524 13.28 -13.67 -10.21
N SER A 525 13.67 -12.79 -11.15
CA SER A 525 12.72 -12.12 -12.05
C SER A 525 12.19 -13.10 -13.08
N VAL A 526 10.88 -13.31 -13.11
CA VAL A 526 10.23 -14.30 -13.99
C VAL A 526 9.28 -13.66 -15.00
N LYS A 527 8.77 -12.46 -14.71
CA LYS A 527 7.85 -11.76 -15.61
C LYS A 527 8.06 -10.26 -15.54
N LEU A 528 8.11 -9.64 -16.72
CA LEU A 528 8.24 -8.21 -16.90
C LEU A 528 7.09 -7.73 -17.80
N LEU A 529 6.24 -6.85 -17.27
CA LEU A 529 5.22 -6.15 -18.04
C LEU A 529 5.67 -4.71 -18.23
N GLN A 530 5.51 -4.18 -19.44
CA GLN A 530 5.84 -2.80 -19.74
C GLN A 530 4.68 -2.16 -20.48
N PHE A 531 4.49 -0.87 -20.25
CA PHE A 531 3.55 -0.04 -20.97
C PHE A 531 4.21 1.28 -21.32
N ASP A 532 3.87 1.81 -22.48
CA ASP A 532 4.45 3.02 -23.05
C ASP A 532 3.35 3.92 -23.67
N GLU A 533 3.76 4.91 -24.46
CA GLU A 533 2.87 5.84 -25.16
C GLU A 533 1.80 5.16 -26.04
N SER A 534 1.97 3.90 -26.46
CA SER A 534 0.95 3.17 -27.23
C SER A 534 -0.39 3.03 -26.48
N VAL A 535 -0.35 2.98 -25.14
CA VAL A 535 -1.56 2.88 -24.31
C VAL A 535 -2.38 4.17 -24.35
N LEU A 536 -1.73 5.33 -24.52
CA LEU A 536 -2.41 6.62 -24.67
C LEU A 536 -3.18 6.70 -25.99
N ALA A 537 -2.70 6.07 -27.07
CA ALA A 537 -3.37 6.09 -28.37
C ALA A 537 -4.77 5.45 -28.32
N ALA A 538 -4.96 4.41 -27.51
CA ALA A 538 -6.27 3.79 -27.29
C ALA A 538 -7.23 4.72 -26.52
N VAL A 539 -6.71 5.52 -25.58
CA VAL A 539 -7.50 6.42 -24.71
C VAL A 539 -7.76 7.80 -25.35
N GLN A 540 -6.92 8.25 -26.27
CA GLN A 540 -7.00 9.56 -26.95
C GLN A 540 -7.88 9.57 -28.21
N SER A 541 -8.39 8.41 -28.65
CA SER A 541 -9.45 8.41 -29.67
C SER A 541 -10.67 9.16 -29.10
N ASN A 542 -11.27 10.07 -29.86
CA ASN A 542 -12.41 10.91 -29.43
C ASN A 542 -13.71 10.11 -29.12
N ALA A 543 -13.62 8.81 -28.87
CA ALA A 543 -14.71 7.96 -28.40
C ALA A 543 -14.94 8.16 -26.89
N PRO A 544 -16.20 8.05 -26.41
CA PRO A 544 -16.47 8.07 -24.98
C PRO A 544 -15.69 6.95 -24.28
N SER A 545 -14.99 7.30 -23.21
CA SER A 545 -14.04 6.45 -22.46
C SER A 545 -14.65 5.16 -21.88
N THR A 546 -15.95 4.96 -22.02
CA THR A 546 -16.68 3.76 -21.57
C THR A 546 -16.54 2.59 -22.56
N ALA A 547 -16.34 2.85 -23.86
CA ALA A 547 -16.23 1.79 -24.87
C ALA A 547 -14.88 1.05 -24.84
N SER A 548 -13.76 1.76 -24.64
CA SER A 548 -12.43 1.13 -24.56
C SER A 548 -12.17 0.41 -23.23
N LEU A 549 -12.82 0.83 -22.14
CA LEU A 549 -12.80 0.12 -20.86
C LEU A 549 -13.66 -1.15 -20.88
N ALA A 550 -14.75 -1.15 -21.66
CA ALA A 550 -15.61 -2.32 -21.84
C ALA A 550 -14.92 -3.44 -22.65
N ASP A 551 -14.13 -3.13 -23.68
CA ASP A 551 -13.42 -4.17 -24.46
C ASP A 551 -12.33 -4.90 -23.66
N VAL A 552 -11.71 -4.25 -22.66
CA VAL A 552 -10.67 -4.86 -21.81
C VAL A 552 -11.29 -5.66 -20.64
N TRP A 553 -12.49 -5.30 -20.18
CA TRP A 553 -13.10 -5.84 -18.94
C TRP A 553 -14.40 -6.66 -19.18
N GLY A 554 -14.94 -6.66 -20.40
CA GLY A 554 -16.32 -7.07 -20.71
C GLY A 554 -16.55 -8.50 -21.24
N GLU A 555 -15.52 -9.33 -21.44
CA GLU A 555 -15.76 -10.75 -21.77
C GLU A 555 -16.07 -11.57 -20.51
N GLU A 556 -17.04 -12.49 -20.62
CA GLU A 556 -17.27 -13.54 -19.63
C GLU A 556 -16.06 -14.49 -19.64
N VAL A 557 -15.42 -14.66 -18.49
CA VAL A 557 -14.21 -15.49 -18.37
C VAL A 557 -14.34 -16.43 -17.19
N HIS A 558 -14.40 -17.72 -17.49
CA HIS A 558 -14.22 -18.81 -16.54
C HIS A 558 -12.73 -19.17 -16.47
N SER A 559 -12.02 -18.63 -15.48
CA SER A 559 -10.59 -18.91 -15.28
C SER A 559 -10.42 -20.05 -14.28
N LYS A 560 -9.75 -21.13 -14.70
CA LYS A 560 -9.32 -22.26 -13.87
C LYS A 560 -7.81 -22.35 -13.93
N HIS A 561 -7.16 -22.33 -12.77
CA HIS A 561 -5.71 -22.43 -12.69
C HIS A 561 -5.31 -23.38 -11.58
N PHE A 562 -4.45 -24.34 -11.93
CA PHE A 562 -3.82 -25.24 -10.98
C PHE A 562 -2.34 -24.89 -10.83
N HIS A 563 -1.85 -25.01 -9.60
CA HIS A 563 -0.47 -24.76 -9.23
C HIS A 563 -0.01 -25.82 -8.24
N LEU A 564 1.14 -26.44 -8.51
CA LEU A 564 1.87 -27.23 -7.52
C LEU A 564 2.85 -26.26 -6.85
N VAL A 565 2.59 -25.86 -5.61
CA VAL A 565 3.32 -24.80 -4.91
C VAL A 565 4.40 -25.34 -3.96
N GLU A 566 4.18 -26.53 -3.41
CA GLU A 566 5.21 -27.28 -2.67
C GLU A 566 5.33 -28.67 -3.32
N ASP A 567 6.54 -29.06 -3.70
CA ASP A 567 6.87 -30.44 -4.09
C ASP A 567 8.30 -30.75 -3.64
N LEU A 568 8.41 -31.44 -2.51
CA LEU A 568 9.67 -31.81 -1.90
C LEU A 568 9.64 -33.29 -1.53
N ILE A 569 10.63 -34.04 -2.02
CA ILE A 569 10.88 -35.43 -1.62
C ILE A 569 12.29 -35.51 -1.06
N VAL A 570 12.42 -35.94 0.20
CA VAL A 570 13.72 -36.21 0.83
C VAL A 570 13.83 -37.71 1.07
N LEU A 571 14.83 -38.35 0.47
CA LEU A 571 15.12 -39.78 0.65
C LEU A 571 16.34 -39.95 1.55
N VAL A 572 16.23 -40.80 2.57
CA VAL A 572 17.29 -41.11 3.53
C VAL A 572 17.38 -42.63 3.70
N PRO A 573 18.54 -43.27 3.50
CA PRO A 573 18.67 -44.69 3.75
C PRO A 573 18.70 -44.97 5.25
N THR A 574 17.98 -46.01 5.68
CA THR A 574 18.06 -46.52 7.06
C THR A 574 19.30 -47.39 7.26
N GLU A 575 19.68 -47.66 8.51
CA GLU A 575 20.79 -48.56 8.85
C GLU A 575 20.60 -49.99 8.33
N VAL A 576 19.35 -50.41 8.10
CA VAL A 576 18.99 -51.72 7.53
C VAL A 576 18.87 -51.69 6.00
N GLY A 577 19.16 -50.55 5.36
CA GLY A 577 19.19 -50.40 3.91
C GLY A 577 17.86 -50.06 3.25
N PHE A 578 16.78 -49.85 4.00
CA PHE A 578 15.49 -49.40 3.45
C PHE A 578 15.46 -47.87 3.29
N PRO A 579 14.94 -47.34 2.17
CA PRO A 579 14.74 -45.90 2.00
C PRO A 579 13.57 -45.40 2.86
N THR A 580 13.86 -44.47 3.76
CA THR A 580 12.86 -43.60 4.39
C THR A 580 12.66 -42.37 3.52
N TYR A 581 11.43 -41.92 3.37
CA TYR A 581 11.12 -40.73 2.59
C TYR A 581 10.24 -39.75 3.37
N PHE A 582 10.48 -38.47 3.15
CA PHE A 582 9.59 -37.38 3.50
C PHE A 582 9.04 -36.81 2.18
N ASP A 583 7.74 -36.93 1.95
CA ASP A 583 7.06 -36.43 0.76
C ASP A 583 6.10 -35.30 1.14
N VAL A 584 6.34 -34.10 0.61
CA VAL A 584 5.55 -32.90 0.88
C VAL A 584 5.02 -32.37 -0.45
N LYS A 585 3.69 -32.39 -0.61
CA LYS A 585 3.02 -31.90 -1.82
C LYS A 585 1.87 -30.98 -1.46
N THR A 586 1.86 -29.79 -2.04
CA THR A 586 0.75 -28.84 -1.89
C THR A 586 0.27 -28.37 -3.25
N ALA A 587 -0.99 -28.65 -3.57
CA ALA A 587 -1.65 -28.17 -4.78
C ALA A 587 -2.67 -27.08 -4.44
N GLU A 588 -2.63 -26.03 -5.25
CA GLU A 588 -3.58 -24.93 -5.19
C GLU A 588 -4.42 -24.91 -6.46
N PHE A 589 -5.71 -24.65 -6.26
CA PHE A 589 -6.68 -24.46 -7.31
C PHE A 589 -7.34 -23.11 -7.12
N THR A 590 -7.30 -22.29 -8.16
CA THR A 590 -8.00 -21.00 -8.20
C THR A 590 -9.01 -21.02 -9.33
N TYR A 591 -10.25 -20.72 -8.97
CA TYR A 591 -11.37 -20.57 -9.88
C TYR A 591 -11.94 -19.17 -9.77
N GLY A 592 -12.09 -18.53 -10.92
CA GLY A 592 -12.73 -17.23 -11.05
C GLY A 592 -13.83 -17.33 -12.09
N ASN A 593 -15.07 -17.09 -11.68
CA ASN A 593 -16.18 -16.86 -12.59
C ASN A 593 -16.39 -15.35 -12.71
N ARG A 594 -16.01 -14.77 -13.85
CA ARG A 594 -16.24 -13.36 -14.18
C ARG A 594 -17.39 -13.28 -15.18
N ALA A 595 -18.57 -12.89 -14.72
CA ALA A 595 -19.66 -12.52 -15.62
C ALA A 595 -19.30 -11.26 -16.41
N LYS A 596 -19.93 -11.08 -17.58
CA LYS A 596 -19.84 -9.85 -18.36
C LYS A 596 -20.26 -8.65 -17.51
N LEU A 597 -19.48 -7.58 -17.55
CA LEU A 597 -19.82 -6.30 -16.92
C LEU A 597 -20.82 -5.57 -17.81
N ASP A 598 -22.06 -5.45 -17.36
CA ASP A 598 -23.07 -4.66 -18.05
C ASP A 598 -23.01 -3.21 -17.55
N PHE A 599 -22.79 -2.30 -18.48
CA PHE A 599 -22.75 -0.87 -18.26
C PHE A 599 -24.01 -0.24 -18.87
N GLU A 600 -24.97 0.12 -18.03
CA GLU A 600 -26.18 0.80 -18.49
C GLU A 600 -26.11 2.29 -18.15
N HIS A 601 -26.39 3.12 -19.17
CA HIS A 601 -26.61 4.54 -19.01
C HIS A 601 -28.11 4.81 -19.15
N THR A 602 -28.78 5.17 -18.06
CA THR A 602 -30.22 5.48 -18.11
C THR A 602 -30.46 6.84 -18.76
N GLU A 603 -31.65 7.07 -19.31
CA GLU A 603 -32.04 8.37 -19.92
C GLU A 603 -31.91 9.54 -18.93
N ASP A 604 -32.00 9.26 -17.62
CA ASP A 604 -31.84 10.23 -16.52
C ASP A 604 -30.37 10.58 -16.20
N GLY A 605 -29.39 10.00 -16.91
CA GLY A 605 -27.96 10.25 -16.68
C GLY A 605 -27.36 9.53 -15.46
N LYS A 606 -28.00 8.45 -14.98
CA LYS A 606 -27.44 7.56 -13.95
C LYS A 606 -26.58 6.49 -14.60
N PHE A 607 -25.50 6.13 -13.92
CA PHE A 607 -24.60 5.08 -14.36
C PHE A 607 -24.79 3.83 -13.49
N VAL A 608 -25.19 2.71 -14.11
CA VAL A 608 -25.40 1.44 -13.41
C VAL A 608 -24.34 0.45 -13.86
N VAL A 609 -23.71 -0.20 -12.88
CA VAL A 609 -22.71 -1.26 -13.08
C VAL A 609 -23.14 -2.47 -12.29
N ASP A 610 -23.40 -3.57 -12.98
CA ASP A 610 -23.63 -4.87 -12.36
C ASP A 610 -22.33 -5.67 -12.32
N PHE A 611 -21.83 -5.90 -11.11
CA PHE A 611 -20.59 -6.60 -10.83
C PHE A 611 -20.92 -7.95 -10.21
N LYS A 612 -20.83 -9.03 -10.98
CA LYS A 612 -21.02 -10.40 -10.49
C LYS A 612 -19.74 -11.22 -10.68
N ARG A 613 -19.09 -11.58 -9.57
CA ARG A 613 -17.87 -12.40 -9.57
C ARG A 613 -17.85 -13.38 -8.42
N HIS A 614 -17.53 -14.63 -8.72
CA HIS A 614 -17.34 -15.66 -7.71
C HIS A 614 -15.91 -16.17 -7.76
N PHE A 615 -15.23 -16.14 -6.61
CA PHE A 615 -13.86 -16.61 -6.46
C PHE A 615 -13.84 -17.81 -5.53
N VAL A 616 -13.22 -18.89 -5.98
CA VAL A 616 -12.94 -20.07 -5.16
C VAL A 616 -11.43 -20.30 -5.17
N HIS A 617 -10.86 -20.47 -3.99
CA HIS A 617 -9.47 -20.85 -3.82
C HIS A 617 -9.39 -22.06 -2.90
N GLU A 618 -8.75 -23.12 -3.36
CA GLU A 618 -8.55 -24.37 -2.63
C GLU A 618 -7.06 -24.71 -2.54
N SER A 619 -6.52 -24.77 -1.33
CA SER A 619 -5.18 -25.30 -1.05
C SER A 619 -5.31 -26.68 -0.40
N ARG A 620 -4.67 -27.69 -0.98
CA ARG A 620 -4.65 -29.06 -0.49
C ARG A 620 -3.21 -29.52 -0.31
N SER A 621 -2.83 -29.83 0.92
CA SER A 621 -1.49 -30.28 1.28
C SER A 621 -1.51 -31.72 1.79
N SER A 622 -0.60 -32.55 1.27
CA SER A 622 -0.30 -33.89 1.75
C SER A 622 1.17 -33.94 2.18
N LYS A 623 1.43 -34.22 3.46
CA LYS A 623 2.80 -34.34 3.99
C LYS A 623 2.95 -35.68 4.68
N VAL A 624 3.90 -36.47 4.22
CA VAL A 624 4.02 -37.89 4.52
C VAL A 624 5.45 -38.25 4.90
N LEU A 625 5.58 -39.05 5.95
CA LEU A 625 6.81 -39.75 6.33
C LEU A 625 6.56 -41.25 6.19
N GLY A 626 7.35 -41.92 5.36
CA GLY A 626 7.20 -43.35 5.14
C GLY A 626 8.52 -44.08 4.94
N VAL A 627 8.47 -45.40 5.01
CA VAL A 627 9.54 -46.32 4.62
C VAL A 627 9.06 -47.05 3.37
N ALA A 628 9.94 -47.13 2.38
CA ALA A 628 9.71 -47.79 1.11
C ALA A 628 10.36 -49.18 1.14
N LEU A 629 9.54 -50.24 1.17
CA LEU A 629 9.97 -51.64 1.20
C LEU A 629 10.08 -52.16 -0.23
N THR A 630 11.29 -52.09 -0.79
CA THR A 630 11.56 -52.45 -2.19
C THR A 630 11.28 -53.93 -2.51
N PHE A 631 11.53 -54.84 -1.56
CA PHE A 631 11.31 -56.28 -1.74
C PHE A 631 9.84 -56.69 -1.89
N SER A 632 8.92 -55.97 -1.24
CA SER A 632 7.48 -56.22 -1.30
C SER A 632 6.73 -55.21 -2.17
N ARG A 633 7.44 -54.19 -2.70
CA ARG A 633 6.88 -53.04 -3.44
C ARG A 633 5.74 -52.35 -2.67
N MET A 634 5.94 -52.21 -1.36
CA MET A 634 4.99 -51.58 -0.44
C MET A 634 5.64 -50.40 0.28
N SER A 635 4.84 -49.39 0.59
CA SER A 635 5.23 -48.32 1.49
C SER A 635 4.37 -48.33 2.75
N LEU A 636 5.03 -48.10 3.89
CA LEU A 636 4.41 -47.99 5.20
C LEU A 636 4.78 -46.64 5.80
N GLY A 637 3.82 -45.93 6.40
CA GLY A 637 4.14 -44.65 7.00
C GLY A 637 2.98 -43.97 7.70
N SER A 638 3.21 -42.71 8.03
CA SER A 638 2.19 -41.80 8.53
C SER A 638 2.34 -40.43 7.90
N GLY A 639 1.24 -39.69 7.86
CA GLY A 639 1.21 -38.36 7.28
C GLY A 639 -0.03 -37.62 7.72
N TYR A 640 -0.23 -36.47 7.10
CA TYR A 640 -1.50 -35.76 7.19
C TYR A 640 -1.91 -35.21 5.85
N ASP A 641 -3.22 -35.00 5.77
CA ASP A 641 -3.87 -34.35 4.66
C ASP A 641 -4.64 -33.13 5.19
N SER A 642 -4.36 -31.97 4.62
CA SER A 642 -4.98 -30.71 5.00
C SER A 642 -5.62 -30.03 3.79
N ARG A 643 -6.78 -29.42 4.01
CA ARG A 643 -7.53 -28.66 3.00
C ARG A 643 -7.93 -27.31 3.57
N GLN A 644 -7.68 -26.27 2.80
CA GLN A 644 -8.16 -24.92 3.03
C GLN A 644 -8.98 -24.53 1.81
N LEU A 645 -10.27 -24.24 2.00
CA LEU A 645 -11.18 -23.87 0.93
C LEU A 645 -11.82 -22.53 1.27
N LEU A 646 -11.57 -21.54 0.43
CA LEU A 646 -12.14 -20.20 0.52
C LEU A 646 -13.08 -19.99 -0.67
N SER A 647 -14.31 -19.56 -0.41
CA SER A 647 -15.31 -19.26 -1.44
C SER A 647 -15.95 -17.90 -1.14
N VAL A 648 -15.77 -16.97 -2.07
CA VAL A 648 -16.22 -15.58 -1.90
C VAL A 648 -17.07 -15.18 -3.09
N PRO A 649 -18.41 -15.18 -2.93
CA PRO A 649 -19.30 -14.58 -3.91
C PRO A 649 -19.40 -13.06 -3.72
N LEU A 650 -19.14 -12.32 -4.79
CA LEU A 650 -19.24 -10.86 -4.83
C LEU A 650 -20.21 -10.44 -5.95
N GLU A 651 -21.45 -10.16 -5.55
CA GLU A 651 -22.50 -9.61 -6.40
C GLU A 651 -22.85 -8.21 -5.90
N LEU A 652 -22.57 -7.18 -6.71
CA LEU A 652 -22.78 -5.78 -6.40
C LEU A 652 -23.42 -5.08 -7.60
N GLN A 653 -24.55 -4.42 -7.38
CA GLN A 653 -25.12 -3.46 -8.30
C GLN A 653 -24.79 -2.06 -7.80
N ILE A 654 -24.00 -1.31 -8.58
CA ILE A 654 -23.53 0.03 -8.23
C ILE A 654 -24.25 1.04 -9.12
N THR A 655 -25.08 1.89 -8.54
CA THR A 655 -25.76 2.98 -9.24
C THR A 655 -25.18 4.32 -8.77
N MET A 656 -24.64 5.09 -9.71
CA MET A 656 -24.12 6.43 -9.47
C MET A 656 -25.07 7.48 -10.07
N ASP A 657 -25.74 8.25 -9.21
CA ASP A 657 -26.51 9.44 -9.59
C ASP A 657 -25.66 10.69 -9.35
N LEU A 658 -25.07 11.21 -10.42
CA LEU A 658 -24.19 12.39 -10.38
C LEU A 658 -24.98 13.70 -10.19
N ALA A 659 -26.26 13.73 -10.60
CA ALA A 659 -27.12 14.90 -10.47
C ALA A 659 -27.55 15.10 -9.01
N GLN A 660 -27.80 14.02 -8.28
CA GLN A 660 -28.15 14.04 -6.86
C GLN A 660 -26.96 13.80 -5.92
N ARG A 661 -25.78 13.45 -6.45
CA ARG A 661 -24.57 13.07 -5.69
C ARG A 661 -24.83 11.88 -4.77
N LYS A 662 -25.62 10.93 -5.27
CA LYS A 662 -26.03 9.74 -4.55
C LYS A 662 -25.33 8.53 -5.16
N LEU A 663 -24.72 7.73 -4.29
CA LEU A 663 -24.16 6.42 -4.61
C LEU A 663 -25.06 5.38 -3.95
N ASN A 664 -25.70 4.54 -4.75
CA ASN A 664 -26.50 3.41 -4.28
C ASN A 664 -25.75 2.13 -4.61
N ILE A 665 -25.46 1.33 -3.60
CA ILE A 665 -24.82 0.02 -3.73
C ILE A 665 -25.81 -1.01 -3.21
N LYS A 666 -26.28 -1.88 -4.10
CA LYS A 666 -27.14 -3.01 -3.77
C LYS A 666 -26.32 -4.29 -3.84
N ARG A 667 -26.37 -5.06 -2.77
CA ARG A 667 -25.79 -6.40 -2.69
C ARG A 667 -26.91 -7.40 -2.43
N PRO A 668 -27.38 -8.12 -3.46
CA PRO A 668 -28.18 -9.32 -3.27
C PRO A 668 -27.41 -10.31 -2.40
N VAL A 669 -28.11 -10.98 -1.48
CA VAL A 669 -27.52 -11.99 -0.59
C VAL A 669 -28.26 -13.30 -0.78
N SER A 670 -27.63 -14.24 -1.49
CA SER A 670 -28.14 -15.59 -1.69
C SER A 670 -27.57 -16.54 -0.62
N LEU A 671 -28.27 -16.69 0.50
CA LEU A 671 -27.87 -17.62 1.58
C LEU A 671 -28.50 -19.02 1.38
N PRO A 672 -27.88 -20.10 1.90
CA PRO A 672 -26.62 -20.14 2.66
C PRO A 672 -25.36 -20.02 1.79
N ILE A 673 -24.23 -19.62 2.35
CA ILE A 673 -22.93 -19.55 1.65
C ILE A 673 -21.84 -20.16 2.54
N ASP A 674 -21.07 -21.08 1.97
CA ASP A 674 -19.82 -21.52 2.57
C ASP A 674 -18.71 -20.53 2.27
N VAL A 675 -18.21 -19.87 3.32
CA VAL A 675 -17.13 -18.89 3.16
C VAL A 675 -15.78 -19.58 3.28
N PHE A 676 -15.60 -20.37 4.34
CA PHE A 676 -14.33 -21.01 4.60
C PHE A 676 -14.52 -22.42 5.16
N SER A 677 -13.76 -23.38 4.65
CA SER A 677 -13.67 -24.72 5.20
C SER A 677 -12.21 -25.11 5.38
N TYR A 678 -11.90 -25.57 6.59
CA TYR A 678 -10.62 -26.14 6.94
C TYR A 678 -10.80 -27.57 7.41
N HIS A 679 -9.91 -28.45 6.99
CA HIS A 679 -9.72 -29.74 7.64
C HIS A 679 -8.26 -30.17 7.66
N PHE A 680 -7.95 -31.02 8.63
CA PHE A 680 -6.64 -31.57 8.90
C PHE A 680 -6.80 -32.99 9.44
N VAL A 681 -6.45 -33.99 8.63
CA VAL A 681 -6.64 -35.41 8.93
C VAL A 681 -5.29 -36.11 8.93
N PRO A 682 -4.72 -36.45 10.10
CA PRO A 682 -3.56 -37.31 10.15
C PRO A 682 -3.96 -38.77 9.96
N TYR A 683 -3.14 -39.52 9.23
CA TYR A 683 -3.39 -40.93 8.89
C TYR A 683 -2.10 -41.74 8.92
N SER A 684 -2.22 -43.05 9.10
CA SER A 684 -1.19 -44.04 8.80
C SER A 684 -1.58 -44.83 7.57
N PHE A 685 -0.63 -45.27 6.74
CA PHE A 685 -0.95 -45.93 5.49
C PHE A 685 -0.05 -47.13 5.23
N GLN A 686 -0.60 -48.04 4.43
CA GLN A 686 0.09 -49.13 3.77
C GLN A 686 -0.33 -49.09 2.30
N LEU A 687 0.55 -48.62 1.42
CA LEU A 687 0.23 -48.40 0.01
C LEU A 687 1.20 -49.17 -0.90
N PRO A 688 0.71 -49.84 -1.97
CA PRO A 688 1.59 -50.41 -2.98
C PRO A 688 2.30 -49.30 -3.77
N TYR A 689 3.39 -49.66 -4.45
CA TYR A 689 4.06 -48.74 -5.38
C TYR A 689 3.25 -48.47 -6.65
N ASP A 690 2.30 -49.35 -6.98
CA ASP A 690 1.37 -49.16 -8.10
C ASP A 690 0.43 -47.98 -7.84
N ARG A 691 0.47 -46.99 -8.74
CA ARG A 691 -0.31 -45.73 -8.65
C ARG A 691 -1.48 -45.70 -9.64
N SER A 692 -1.86 -46.84 -10.22
CA SER A 692 -2.89 -46.95 -11.26
C SER A 692 -4.34 -46.75 -10.79
N SER A 693 -4.64 -46.93 -9.50
CA SER A 693 -6.00 -46.78 -8.95
C SER A 693 -6.38 -45.32 -8.67
N ILE A 694 -7.51 -44.88 -9.23
CA ILE A 694 -8.18 -43.58 -8.99
C ILE A 694 -9.48 -43.80 -8.18
N ASP A 695 -9.58 -44.84 -7.34
CA ASP A 695 -10.77 -44.95 -6.49
C ASP A 695 -10.94 -43.65 -5.67
N GLY A 696 -12.19 -43.15 -5.63
CA GLY A 696 -12.56 -41.78 -5.22
C GLY A 696 -12.00 -41.36 -3.86
N PRO A 697 -12.09 -40.06 -3.50
CA PRO A 697 -11.26 -39.43 -2.47
C PRO A 697 -11.44 -40.06 -1.08
N ARG A 698 -10.74 -41.16 -0.85
CA ARG A 698 -10.52 -41.74 0.47
C ARG A 698 -9.23 -41.15 0.99
N SER A 699 -9.22 -40.83 2.28
CA SER A 699 -7.98 -40.56 3.01
C SER A 699 -6.97 -41.65 2.61
N PRO A 700 -5.75 -41.31 2.17
CA PRO A 700 -4.76 -42.28 1.65
C PRO A 700 -4.27 -43.29 2.70
N GLY A 701 -4.89 -43.32 3.88
CA GLY A 701 -4.63 -44.27 4.94
C GLY A 701 -5.71 -44.28 6.02
N TYR A 702 -5.45 -45.07 7.06
CA TYR A 702 -6.24 -45.20 8.28
C TYR A 702 -6.08 -43.95 9.15
N PRO A 703 -7.16 -43.22 9.48
CA PRO A 703 -7.10 -42.05 10.35
C PRO A 703 -6.53 -42.43 11.73
N LEU A 704 -5.68 -41.58 12.31
CA LEU A 704 -5.09 -41.85 13.63
C LEU A 704 -6.09 -41.72 14.80
N TYR A 705 -7.30 -41.20 14.55
CA TYR A 705 -8.32 -40.93 15.58
C TYR A 705 -9.71 -41.31 15.08
N GLY A 706 -10.54 -41.80 16.00
CA GLY A 706 -11.96 -42.05 15.74
C GLY A 706 -12.81 -40.79 15.90
N GLY A 707 -14.06 -40.84 15.43
CA GLY A 707 -15.04 -39.76 15.69
C GLY A 707 -15.28 -39.52 17.18
N ASP A 708 -15.16 -40.57 18.02
CA ASP A 708 -15.37 -40.51 19.47
C ASP A 708 -14.27 -39.73 20.22
N ASP A 709 -13.08 -39.59 19.64
CA ASP A 709 -11.97 -38.82 20.22
C ASP A 709 -12.13 -37.30 20.00
N LEU A 710 -13.03 -36.92 19.08
CA LEU A 710 -13.25 -35.55 18.67
C LEU A 710 -14.42 -34.94 19.46
N TYR A 711 -14.22 -33.72 19.94
CA TYR A 711 -15.31 -32.88 20.42
C TYR A 711 -15.87 -32.09 19.25
N ARG A 712 -17.15 -32.26 18.95
CA ARG A 712 -17.87 -31.43 17.99
C ARG A 712 -18.28 -30.12 18.67
N PHE A 713 -17.93 -29.00 18.06
CA PHE A 713 -18.49 -27.71 18.41
C PHE A 713 -19.36 -27.21 17.26
N ASP A 714 -20.47 -26.56 17.62
CA ASP A 714 -21.39 -25.95 16.67
C ASP A 714 -21.89 -24.67 17.33
N ARG A 715 -21.41 -23.54 16.81
CA ARG A 715 -21.66 -22.22 17.41
C ARG A 715 -22.20 -21.31 16.32
N THR A 716 -23.42 -20.85 16.53
CA THR A 716 -24.01 -19.78 15.74
C THR A 716 -23.74 -18.44 16.41
N TYR A 717 -23.33 -17.48 15.61
CA TYR A 717 -23.15 -16.09 15.99
C TYR A 717 -24.05 -15.23 15.12
N LEU A 718 -24.46 -14.07 15.64
CA LEU A 718 -25.23 -13.07 14.89
C LEU A 718 -26.62 -13.53 14.40
N ASN A 719 -27.16 -14.64 14.94
CA ASN A 719 -28.40 -15.30 14.46
C ASN A 719 -29.56 -14.33 14.21
N ASP A 720 -29.75 -13.36 15.11
CA ASP A 720 -30.85 -12.40 15.03
C ASP A 720 -30.40 -10.99 14.61
N THR A 721 -29.09 -10.73 14.51
CA THR A 721 -28.58 -9.35 14.48
C THR A 721 -28.52 -8.75 13.07
N LEU A 722 -28.15 -9.51 12.05
CA LEU A 722 -28.04 -8.98 10.67
C LEU A 722 -28.98 -9.67 9.69
N GLY A 723 -29.86 -10.54 10.19
CA GLY A 723 -30.63 -11.48 9.35
C GLY A 723 -29.76 -12.50 8.62
N VAL A 724 -28.51 -12.64 9.07
CA VAL A 724 -27.52 -13.59 8.58
C VAL A 724 -26.83 -14.21 9.79
N THR A 725 -26.85 -15.53 9.85
CA THR A 725 -26.25 -16.32 10.92
C THR A 725 -24.86 -16.76 10.51
N LEU A 726 -23.84 -16.35 11.27
CA LEU A 726 -22.50 -16.90 11.12
C LEU A 726 -22.43 -18.22 11.89
N ASN A 727 -22.52 -19.34 11.20
CA ASN A 727 -22.33 -20.65 11.80
C ASN A 727 -20.86 -21.07 11.71
N VAL A 728 -20.25 -21.33 12.86
CA VAL A 728 -18.92 -21.92 12.96
C VAL A 728 -19.07 -23.29 13.63
N GLN A 729 -18.87 -24.34 12.83
CA GLN A 729 -18.97 -25.71 13.29
C GLN A 729 -17.72 -26.50 12.94
N GLY A 730 -17.35 -27.45 13.78
CA GLY A 730 -16.11 -28.18 13.59
C GLY A 730 -15.83 -29.24 14.65
N HIS A 731 -14.62 -29.79 14.57
CA HIS A 731 -14.12 -30.84 15.45
C HIS A 731 -12.75 -30.45 16.01
N VAL A 732 -12.55 -30.72 17.29
CA VAL A 732 -11.33 -30.41 18.05
C VAL A 732 -10.98 -31.58 18.97
N LEU A 733 -9.75 -31.66 19.46
CA LEU A 733 -9.37 -32.71 20.40
C LEU A 733 -9.92 -32.42 21.80
N LYS A 734 -10.55 -33.41 22.44
CA LYS A 734 -11.14 -33.29 23.79
C LYS A 734 -10.13 -32.88 24.88
N LYS A 735 -8.86 -33.26 24.74
CA LYS A 735 -7.82 -33.14 25.79
C LYS A 735 -7.31 -31.71 26.02
N ASP A 736 -7.36 -30.84 25.00
CA ASP A 736 -6.70 -29.53 24.98
C ASP A 736 -7.64 -28.37 24.58
N LEU A 737 -8.94 -28.54 24.85
CA LEU A 737 -10.03 -27.76 24.25
C LEU A 737 -10.02 -26.25 24.55
N LYS A 738 -9.59 -25.86 25.75
CA LYS A 738 -9.73 -24.48 26.23
C LYS A 738 -8.51 -23.63 25.92
N ASP A 739 -7.31 -24.18 26.12
CA ASP A 739 -6.08 -23.40 26.01
C ASP A 739 -5.69 -23.16 24.54
N SER A 740 -5.75 -24.19 23.67
CA SER A 740 -5.40 -24.05 22.24
C SER A 740 -6.35 -23.10 21.48
N TRP A 741 -7.66 -23.17 21.73
CA TRP A 741 -8.63 -22.31 21.05
C TRP A 741 -8.67 -20.88 21.60
N GLN A 742 -8.46 -20.72 22.91
CA GLN A 742 -8.35 -19.39 23.50
C GLN A 742 -7.08 -18.69 23.01
N ASP A 743 -5.96 -19.41 22.90
CA ASP A 743 -4.72 -18.91 22.33
C ASP A 743 -4.88 -18.54 20.84
N PHE A 744 -5.46 -19.45 20.04
CA PHE A 744 -5.72 -19.21 18.61
C PHE A 744 -6.68 -18.05 18.36
N LEU A 745 -7.77 -17.88 19.11
CA LEU A 745 -8.73 -16.79 18.85
C LEU A 745 -8.27 -15.44 19.40
N HIS A 746 -7.68 -15.42 20.60
CA HIS A 746 -7.47 -14.19 21.37
C HIS A 746 -6.01 -13.75 21.51
N ASN A 747 -5.05 -14.67 21.60
CA ASN A 747 -3.64 -14.32 21.86
C ASN A 747 -2.83 -14.17 20.56
N MET A 748 -3.12 -15.00 19.55
CA MET A 748 -2.41 -14.95 18.26
C MET A 748 -2.87 -13.77 17.40
N ASP A 749 -1.91 -13.09 16.78
CA ASP A 749 -2.18 -12.12 15.72
C ASP A 749 -2.61 -12.82 14.40
N PHE A 750 -2.95 -12.03 13.38
CA PHE A 750 -3.43 -12.58 12.10
C PHE A 750 -2.36 -13.41 11.37
N GLY A 751 -1.09 -13.00 11.43
CA GLY A 751 0.00 -13.72 10.78
C GLY A 751 0.29 -15.05 11.47
N GLU A 752 0.31 -15.03 12.81
CA GLU A 752 0.48 -16.23 13.64
C GLU A 752 -0.67 -17.23 13.40
N LYS A 753 -1.91 -16.76 13.28
CA LYS A 753 -3.08 -17.60 12.94
C LYS A 753 -2.91 -18.30 11.60
N LEU A 754 -2.48 -17.59 10.56
CA LEU A 754 -2.28 -18.17 9.24
C LEU A 754 -1.19 -19.24 9.25
N GLN A 755 -0.05 -18.95 9.90
CA GLN A 755 1.04 -19.93 10.06
C GLN A 755 0.60 -21.15 10.86
N TYR A 756 -0.17 -20.94 11.92
CA TYR A 756 -0.72 -22.01 12.74
C TYR A 756 -1.68 -22.91 11.96
N LEU A 757 -2.51 -22.37 11.06
CA LEU A 757 -3.38 -23.19 10.20
C LEU A 757 -2.61 -23.99 9.14
N ILE A 758 -1.46 -23.50 8.69
CA ILE A 758 -0.61 -24.20 7.73
C ILE A 758 0.17 -25.34 8.40
N ILE A 759 0.77 -25.09 9.57
CA ILE A 759 1.62 -26.06 10.28
C ILE A 759 0.79 -27.00 11.18
N ASN A 760 -0.26 -26.44 11.79
CA ASN A 760 -1.14 -27.05 12.79
C ASN A 760 -0.41 -27.92 13.83
N PRO A 761 0.55 -27.38 14.59
CA PRO A 761 1.48 -28.16 15.41
C PRO A 761 0.82 -28.89 16.58
N GLN A 762 -0.28 -28.34 17.12
CA GLN A 762 -1.07 -28.98 18.18
C GLN A 762 -2.18 -29.88 17.64
N TRP A 763 -2.24 -30.04 16.31
CA TRP A 763 -3.25 -30.83 15.64
C TRP A 763 -4.70 -30.43 16.01
N SER A 764 -4.92 -29.16 16.31
CA SER A 764 -6.19 -28.57 16.72
C SER A 764 -6.25 -27.14 16.19
N PRO A 765 -7.31 -26.72 15.47
CA PRO A 765 -8.51 -27.49 15.17
C PRO A 765 -8.31 -28.61 14.14
N ARG A 766 -9.20 -29.62 14.14
CA ARG A 766 -9.18 -30.75 13.19
C ARG A 766 -9.97 -30.47 11.94
N SER A 767 -11.14 -29.88 12.12
CA SER A 767 -11.89 -29.30 11.03
C SER A 767 -12.71 -28.16 11.58
N PHE A 768 -12.90 -27.13 10.79
CA PHE A 768 -13.93 -26.15 11.05
C PHE A 768 -14.44 -25.59 9.72
N ARG A 769 -15.71 -25.21 9.74
CA ARG A 769 -16.42 -24.63 8.62
C ARG A 769 -17.05 -23.36 9.11
N VAL A 770 -16.93 -22.32 8.30
CA VAL A 770 -17.53 -21.00 8.51
C VAL A 770 -18.56 -20.82 7.41
N GLN A 771 -19.83 -20.78 7.81
CA GLN A 771 -20.97 -20.60 6.92
C GLN A 771 -21.73 -19.33 7.27
N LEU A 772 -22.28 -18.69 6.26
CA LEU A 772 -23.33 -17.70 6.41
C LEU A 772 -24.66 -18.40 6.10
N LEU A 773 -25.52 -18.56 7.09
CA LEU A 773 -26.85 -19.15 6.95
C LEU A 773 -27.91 -18.04 7.00
N PRO A 774 -29.08 -18.24 6.38
CA PRO A 774 -30.21 -17.35 6.64
C PRO A 774 -30.58 -17.43 8.12
N ALA A 775 -30.93 -16.28 8.72
CA ALA A 775 -31.49 -16.27 10.06
C ALA A 775 -32.80 -17.09 10.11
N GLU A 776 -33.05 -17.79 11.22
CA GLU A 776 -34.30 -18.56 11.43
C GLU A 776 -35.55 -17.67 11.30
N HIS A 777 -35.41 -16.41 11.67
CA HIS A 777 -36.43 -15.37 11.54
C HIS A 777 -35.85 -14.15 10.82
N ASP A 778 -36.63 -13.55 9.93
CA ASP A 778 -36.29 -12.29 9.24
C ASP A 778 -34.96 -12.35 8.46
N ALA A 779 -34.75 -13.38 7.63
CA ALA A 779 -33.54 -13.50 6.81
C ALA A 779 -33.36 -12.32 5.84
N THR A 780 -32.13 -11.80 5.75
CA THR A 780 -31.79 -10.69 4.86
C THR A 780 -31.46 -11.22 3.46
N ASN A 781 -32.17 -10.71 2.45
CA ASN A 781 -31.99 -11.08 1.04
C ASN A 781 -31.30 -9.98 0.23
N LEU A 782 -31.35 -8.73 0.71
CA LEU A 782 -30.75 -7.58 0.05
C LEU A 782 -30.11 -6.66 1.08
N VAL A 783 -28.85 -6.31 0.85
CA VAL A 783 -28.16 -5.23 1.59
C VAL A 783 -28.06 -4.03 0.66
N GLU A 784 -28.62 -2.90 1.08
CA GLU A 784 -28.61 -1.66 0.32
C GLU A 784 -27.87 -0.59 1.12
N LEU A 785 -26.82 -0.02 0.50
CA LEU A 785 -26.08 1.10 1.03
C LEU A 785 -26.32 2.31 0.13
N ASP A 786 -26.98 3.30 0.68
CA ASP A 786 -27.17 4.62 0.10
C ASP A 786 -26.20 5.59 0.77
N LEU A 787 -25.36 6.26 -0.03
CA LEU A 787 -24.48 7.32 0.42
C LEU A 787 -24.78 8.59 -0.37
N SER A 788 -25.05 9.69 0.32
CA SER A 788 -25.20 10.99 -0.31
C SER A 788 -24.37 12.05 0.40
N HIS A 789 -23.82 12.98 -0.38
CA HIS A 789 -23.06 14.11 0.14
C HIS A 789 -23.64 15.43 -0.34
N HIS A 790 -24.06 16.24 0.62
CA HIS A 790 -24.66 17.55 0.41
C HIS A 790 -23.79 18.65 1.05
N PHE A 791 -23.73 19.79 0.37
CA PHE A 791 -23.10 20.98 0.92
C PHE A 791 -24.13 22.10 0.90
N TYR A 792 -24.58 22.52 2.08
CA TYR A 792 -25.60 23.53 2.27
C TYR A 792 -24.99 24.89 2.58
N LYS A 793 -25.49 25.92 1.91
CA LYS A 793 -25.22 27.33 2.19
C LYS A 793 -26.21 27.88 3.23
N PRO A 794 -25.92 29.05 3.82
CA PRO A 794 -26.87 29.77 4.67
C PRO A 794 -28.22 30.05 3.98
N GLU A 795 -28.19 30.35 2.68
CA GLU A 795 -29.33 30.71 1.83
C GLU A 795 -30.23 29.52 1.46
N ASP A 796 -29.74 28.28 1.59
CA ASP A 796 -30.49 27.10 1.19
C ASP A 796 -31.67 26.89 2.16
N THR A 797 -32.89 27.08 1.63
CA THR A 797 -34.13 27.00 2.40
C THR A 797 -34.48 25.55 2.76
N THR A 798 -34.15 24.60 1.89
CA THR A 798 -34.38 23.16 2.05
C THR A 798 -33.06 22.43 2.25
N ARG A 799 -32.91 21.75 3.40
CA ARG A 799 -31.79 20.84 3.69
C ARG A 799 -32.34 19.44 3.82
N GLU A 800 -31.83 18.50 3.04
CA GLU A 800 -32.10 17.08 3.24
C GLU A 800 -31.40 16.67 4.53
N THR A 801 -32.20 16.33 5.53
CA THR A 801 -31.78 15.93 6.88
C THR A 801 -32.62 14.73 7.27
N SER A 802 -32.01 13.74 7.88
CA SER A 802 -32.75 12.60 8.43
C SER A 802 -33.28 12.88 9.84
N PHE A 803 -33.02 14.09 10.39
CA PHE A 803 -33.37 14.45 11.75
C PHE A 803 -33.83 15.92 11.94
N ASP A 804 -34.73 16.16 12.91
CA ASP A 804 -35.34 17.45 13.26
C ASP A 804 -34.50 18.33 14.22
N LEU A 805 -33.24 17.97 14.49
CA LEU A 805 -32.36 18.84 15.28
C LEU A 805 -32.04 20.09 14.47
N SER A 806 -32.61 21.22 14.89
CA SER A 806 -32.37 22.51 14.26
C SER A 806 -30.87 22.84 14.29
N ASP A 807 -30.32 23.26 13.14
CA ASP A 807 -28.97 23.85 13.03
C ASP A 807 -28.79 25.13 13.87
N THR A 808 -29.87 25.68 14.43
CA THR A 808 -29.86 26.97 15.09
C THR A 808 -29.23 26.88 16.48
N PRO A 809 -28.09 27.54 16.74
CA PRO A 809 -27.71 27.84 18.10
C PRO A 809 -28.83 28.67 18.76
N PRO A 810 -29.00 28.60 20.09
CA PRO A 810 -30.07 29.30 20.82
C PRO A 810 -30.05 30.83 20.70
N GLU A 811 -29.06 31.42 20.03
CA GLU A 811 -28.93 32.86 19.76
C GLU A 811 -29.07 33.14 18.26
N SER A 812 -30.11 33.92 17.92
CA SER A 812 -30.53 34.35 16.58
C SER A 812 -29.41 34.92 15.69
N SER A 813 -28.77 34.07 14.89
CA SER A 813 -27.86 34.51 13.82
C SER A 813 -27.90 33.55 12.63
N GLU A 814 -27.52 34.08 11.46
CA GLU A 814 -27.42 33.45 10.13
C GLU A 814 -27.05 31.94 10.15
N ARG A 815 -27.75 31.13 9.32
CA ARG A 815 -27.51 29.67 9.23
C ARG A 815 -26.05 29.37 8.82
N PRO A 816 -25.39 28.34 9.38
CA PRO A 816 -24.00 28.02 9.02
C PRO A 816 -23.89 27.34 7.65
N TYR A 817 -22.69 27.32 7.09
CA TYR A 817 -22.33 26.41 5.99
C TYR A 817 -22.23 25.00 6.55
N THR A 818 -22.76 24.00 5.84
CA THR A 818 -22.88 22.64 6.38
C THR A 818 -22.49 21.61 5.32
N HIS A 819 -21.50 20.77 5.62
CA HIS A 819 -21.32 19.50 4.94
C HIS A 819 -22.20 18.46 5.63
N ALA A 820 -23.03 17.75 4.87
CA ALA A 820 -23.82 16.63 5.35
C ALA A 820 -23.45 15.40 4.54
N LEU A 821 -22.97 14.37 5.23
CA LEU A 821 -22.78 13.03 4.69
C LEU A 821 -23.87 12.16 5.30
N ILE A 822 -24.79 11.69 4.47
CA ILE A 822 -25.93 10.89 4.88
C ILE A 822 -25.70 9.49 4.35
N GLY A 823 -25.79 8.52 5.25
CA GLY A 823 -25.70 7.12 4.92
C GLY A 823 -26.94 6.38 5.41
N HIS A 824 -27.51 5.58 4.52
CA HIS A 824 -28.60 4.67 4.85
C HIS A 824 -28.16 3.25 4.48
N LEU A 825 -28.08 2.38 5.48
CA LEU A 825 -27.77 0.97 5.33
C LEU A 825 -29.00 0.17 5.71
N ALA A 826 -29.61 -0.48 4.73
CA ALA A 826 -30.76 -1.36 4.92
C ALA A 826 -30.37 -2.81 4.71
N TYR A 827 -30.74 -3.66 5.66
CA TYR A 827 -30.80 -5.10 5.48
C TYR A 827 -32.26 -5.48 5.30
N LYS A 828 -32.67 -5.71 4.05
CA LYS A 828 -34.05 -6.02 3.68
C LYS A 828 -34.27 -7.53 3.67
N GLY A 829 -35.22 -7.98 4.46
CA GLY A 829 -35.74 -9.36 4.46
C GLY A 829 -37.18 -9.42 4.00
N GLY A 830 -37.77 -10.62 3.98
CA GLY A 830 -39.17 -10.83 3.55
C GLY A 830 -40.23 -10.29 4.54
N ALA A 831 -39.93 -10.29 5.85
CA ALA A 831 -40.89 -9.92 6.91
C ALA A 831 -40.47 -8.70 7.74
N ARG A 832 -39.17 -8.40 7.84
CA ARG A 832 -38.63 -7.27 8.61
C ARG A 832 -37.51 -6.59 7.83
N GLU A 833 -37.51 -5.26 7.90
CA GLU A 833 -36.46 -4.41 7.35
C GLU A 833 -35.64 -3.82 8.49
N ARG A 834 -34.33 -4.06 8.48
CA ARG A 834 -33.40 -3.54 9.50
C ARG A 834 -32.65 -2.37 8.90
N ASN A 835 -33.07 -1.17 9.26
CA ASN A 835 -32.45 0.06 8.77
C ASN A 835 -31.53 0.66 9.81
N LEU A 836 -30.38 1.08 9.31
CA LEU A 836 -29.42 1.91 9.99
C LEU A 836 -29.30 3.19 9.18
N THR A 837 -29.63 4.31 9.81
CA THR A 837 -29.36 5.64 9.26
C THR A 837 -28.28 6.30 10.07
N TRP A 838 -27.39 6.98 9.37
CA TRP A 838 -26.43 7.85 10.02
C TRP A 838 -26.26 9.13 9.21
N GLU A 839 -26.08 10.22 9.92
CA GLU A 839 -25.87 11.53 9.33
C GLU A 839 -24.71 12.17 10.09
N LEU A 840 -23.64 12.48 9.36
CA LEU A 840 -22.52 13.25 9.86
C LEU A 840 -22.59 14.65 9.27
N ARG A 841 -22.81 15.64 10.13
CA ARG A 841 -22.84 17.04 9.73
C ARG A 841 -21.70 17.79 10.36
N TYR A 842 -20.96 18.46 9.51
CA TYR A 842 -19.98 19.43 9.93
C TYR A 842 -20.44 20.82 9.50
N SER A 843 -20.83 21.62 10.48
CA SER A 843 -21.32 22.98 10.29
C SER A 843 -20.27 23.97 10.77
N PHE A 844 -20.06 25.02 9.99
CA PHE A 844 -19.16 26.09 10.34
C PHE A 844 -19.74 27.44 9.91
N ARG A 845 -19.49 28.47 10.72
CA ARG A 845 -19.80 29.85 10.31
C ARG A 845 -18.79 30.33 9.28
N LYS A 846 -19.19 31.33 8.50
CA LYS A 846 -18.32 31.99 7.50
C LYS A 846 -16.99 32.47 8.11
N ASP A 847 -17.02 32.93 9.36
CA ASP A 847 -15.87 33.40 10.15
C ASP A 847 -14.93 32.27 10.64
N LEU A 848 -15.33 30.99 10.51
CA LEU A 848 -14.63 29.81 11.04
C LEU A 848 -14.37 29.87 12.56
N LEU A 849 -15.12 30.69 13.31
CA LEU A 849 -14.95 30.81 14.77
C LEU A 849 -15.87 29.84 15.52
N ARG A 850 -17.01 29.47 14.93
CA ARG A 850 -17.91 28.47 15.50
C ARG A 850 -17.96 27.26 14.59
N HIS A 851 -17.62 26.12 15.16
CA HIS A 851 -17.74 24.82 14.53
C HIS A 851 -18.70 23.96 15.33
N SER A 852 -19.60 23.30 14.65
CA SER A 852 -20.45 22.27 15.24
C SER A 852 -20.35 20.98 14.45
N LEU A 853 -20.28 19.88 15.19
CA LEU A 853 -20.34 18.53 14.67
C LEU A 853 -21.61 17.91 15.23
N LEU A 854 -22.51 17.53 14.32
CA LEU A 854 -23.66 16.71 14.66
C LEU A 854 -23.42 15.34 14.06
N PHE A 855 -23.43 14.32 14.90
CA PHE A 855 -23.46 12.95 14.45
C PHE A 855 -24.74 12.31 14.95
N TYR A 856 -25.54 11.86 14.00
CA TYR A 856 -26.75 11.13 14.25
C TYR A 856 -26.57 9.71 13.78
N TYR A 857 -27.02 8.78 14.60
CA TYR A 857 -27.06 7.37 14.30
C TYR A 857 -28.38 6.86 14.85
N ASP A 858 -29.22 6.31 13.98
CA ASP A 858 -30.44 5.63 14.37
C ASP A 858 -30.48 4.27 13.73
N ARG A 859 -30.43 3.28 14.60
CA ARG A 859 -30.54 1.88 14.26
C ARG A 859 -31.86 1.38 14.78
N LEU A 860 -32.69 0.88 13.87
CA LEU A 860 -33.86 0.09 14.24
C LEU A 860 -33.44 -1.11 15.11
N PRO A 861 -34.31 -1.64 15.98
CA PRO A 861 -34.03 -2.88 16.67
C PRO A 861 -33.67 -3.97 15.66
N PHE A 862 -32.50 -4.58 15.79
CA PHE A 862 -32.05 -5.60 14.83
C PHE A 862 -32.44 -7.01 15.29
N SER A 863 -32.39 -7.27 16.59
CA SER A 863 -32.83 -8.53 17.20
C SER A 863 -34.26 -8.44 17.76
N LEU A 864 -34.83 -9.59 18.16
CA LEU A 864 -36.12 -9.68 18.86
C LEU A 864 -36.02 -9.26 20.34
N SER A 865 -34.82 -9.34 20.92
CA SER A 865 -34.55 -8.89 22.29
C SER A 865 -34.52 -7.35 22.42
N GLU A 866 -34.38 -6.65 21.30
CA GLU A 866 -34.42 -5.20 21.24
C GLU A 866 -35.85 -4.75 20.88
N GLN A 867 -36.48 -3.95 21.74
CA GLN A 867 -37.82 -3.40 21.47
C GLN A 867 -37.77 -1.95 20.97
N ASN A 868 -36.75 -1.21 21.37
CA ASN A 868 -36.60 0.22 21.06
C ASN A 868 -35.43 0.45 20.10
N HIS A 869 -35.52 1.52 19.32
CA HIS A 869 -34.41 1.98 18.48
C HIS A 869 -33.16 2.20 19.34
N THR A 870 -31.99 2.01 18.75
CA THR A 870 -30.73 2.47 19.33
C THR A 870 -30.31 3.75 18.62
N LYS A 871 -30.56 4.87 19.27
CA LYS A 871 -30.15 6.19 18.80
C LYS A 871 -28.88 6.62 19.52
N VAL A 872 -27.94 7.18 18.76
CA VAL A 872 -26.80 7.93 19.28
C VAL A 872 -26.83 9.31 18.63
N CYS A 873 -27.02 10.33 19.46
CA CYS A 873 -26.96 11.72 19.02
C CYS A 873 -25.79 12.40 19.70
N LEU A 874 -24.81 12.79 18.91
CA LEU A 874 -23.68 13.59 19.34
C LEU A 874 -23.87 15.01 18.84
N ILE A 875 -23.92 15.96 19.76
CA ILE A 875 -23.87 17.39 19.45
C ILE A 875 -22.60 17.92 20.10
N ALA A 876 -21.59 18.19 19.28
CA ALA A 876 -20.37 18.84 19.73
C ALA A 876 -20.29 20.23 19.11
N SER A 877 -19.86 21.21 19.89
CA SER A 877 -19.62 22.55 19.40
C SER A 877 -18.39 23.13 20.08
N ALA A 878 -17.59 23.82 19.28
CA ALA A 878 -16.41 24.53 19.74
C ALA A 878 -16.48 25.97 19.24
N LYS A 879 -16.32 26.90 20.17
CA LYS A 879 -16.21 28.33 19.90
C LYS A 879 -14.75 28.73 20.07
N PHE A 880 -14.12 29.03 18.94
CA PHE A 880 -12.79 29.59 18.86
C PHE A 880 -12.84 31.10 19.14
N PRO A 881 -11.83 31.66 19.82
CA PRO A 881 -11.79 33.08 20.13
C PRO A 881 -11.63 33.90 18.84
N LYS A 882 -12.32 35.06 18.76
CA LYS A 882 -12.08 36.02 17.67
C LYS A 882 -10.67 36.57 17.83
N ILE A 883 -9.94 36.60 16.73
CA ILE A 883 -8.54 36.98 16.74
C ILE A 883 -8.46 38.49 16.62
N ASP A 884 -7.82 39.11 17.60
CA ASP A 884 -7.59 40.55 17.61
C ASP A 884 -6.36 40.88 16.76
N HIS A 885 -6.59 41.29 15.53
CA HIS A 885 -5.53 41.62 14.58
C HIS A 885 -4.68 42.83 15.02
N THR A 886 -5.19 43.69 15.91
CA THR A 886 -4.40 44.82 16.44
C THR A 886 -3.23 44.35 17.31
N LYS A 887 -3.33 43.14 17.90
CA LYS A 887 -2.28 42.52 18.72
C LYS A 887 -1.12 41.94 17.91
N LEU A 888 -1.18 41.89 16.57
CA LEU A 888 -0.03 41.48 15.72
C LEU A 888 1.22 42.37 15.94
N GLY A 889 1.05 43.58 16.46
CA GLY A 889 2.16 44.41 16.94
C GLY A 889 2.90 43.79 18.13
N GLN A 890 2.18 43.14 19.04
CA GLN A 890 2.64 42.56 20.31
C GLN A 890 2.65 41.02 20.27
N LEU A 891 3.50 40.45 19.39
CA LEU A 891 3.58 39.00 19.15
C LEU A 891 3.74 38.14 20.41
N ALA A 892 4.50 38.61 21.41
CA ALA A 892 4.76 37.86 22.65
C ALA A 892 3.48 37.51 23.44
N ALA A 893 2.44 38.33 23.32
CA ALA A 893 1.18 38.16 24.03
C ALA A 893 0.01 37.80 23.08
N PHE A 894 0.30 37.43 21.82
CA PHE A 894 -0.72 37.31 20.77
C PHE A 894 -1.81 36.28 21.08
N HIS A 895 -1.42 35.11 21.58
CA HIS A 895 -2.36 34.05 21.99
C HIS A 895 -2.62 34.02 23.51
N ARG A 896 -2.20 35.05 24.24
CA ARG A 896 -2.44 35.16 25.68
C ARG A 896 -3.95 35.17 25.95
N GLU A 897 -4.37 34.44 26.98
CA GLU A 897 -5.77 34.35 27.42
C GLU A 897 -6.76 33.80 26.38
N ASN A 898 -6.27 33.20 25.29
CA ASN A 898 -7.12 32.48 24.36
C ASN A 898 -7.65 31.22 25.03
N GLU A 899 -8.97 31.09 25.08
CA GLU A 899 -9.66 29.88 25.47
C GLU A 899 -10.58 29.41 24.35
N VAL A 900 -10.67 28.09 24.17
CA VAL A 900 -11.69 27.48 23.30
C VAL A 900 -12.75 26.90 24.22
N GLN A 901 -13.94 27.48 24.15
CA GLN A 901 -15.10 26.94 24.85
C GLN A 901 -15.65 25.79 24.02
N ALA A 902 -15.75 24.61 24.63
CA ALA A 902 -16.23 23.43 23.97
C ALA A 902 -17.27 22.74 24.84
N TYR A 903 -18.34 22.30 24.21
CA TYR A 903 -19.28 21.41 24.85
C TYR A 903 -19.59 20.25 23.92
N MET A 904 -19.93 19.12 24.53
CA MET A 904 -20.34 17.92 23.83
C MET A 904 -21.47 17.28 24.61
N LYS A 905 -22.61 17.10 23.96
CA LYS A 905 -23.73 16.31 24.46
C LYS A 905 -23.76 15.02 23.69
N LEU A 906 -23.58 13.91 24.39
CA LEU A 906 -23.74 12.57 23.84
C LEU A 906 -24.98 11.95 24.45
N TYR A 907 -26.03 11.84 23.63
CA TYR A 907 -27.25 11.12 23.94
C TYR A 907 -27.15 9.70 23.40
N TYR A 908 -27.57 8.72 24.18
CA TYR A 908 -27.63 7.33 23.74
C TYR A 908 -28.82 6.63 24.39
N GLY A 909 -29.61 5.91 23.60
CA GLY A 909 -30.82 5.26 24.11
C GLY A 909 -31.88 5.12 23.03
N SER A 910 -33.16 5.13 23.43
CA SER A 910 -34.31 5.07 22.50
C SER A 910 -34.65 6.42 21.88
N GLU A 911 -34.30 7.50 22.55
CA GLU A 911 -34.57 8.88 22.15
C GLU A 911 -33.32 9.74 22.33
N CYS A 912 -33.26 10.85 21.59
CA CYS A 912 -32.20 11.84 21.76
C CYS A 912 -32.66 12.95 22.71
N ASN A 913 -33.03 12.56 23.93
CA ASN A 913 -33.57 13.40 25.00
C ASN A 913 -32.71 13.26 26.28
N ASP A 914 -33.04 13.99 27.36
CA ASP A 914 -32.23 14.07 28.58
C ASP A 914 -32.30 12.81 29.51
N ASP A 915 -32.78 11.66 29.02
CA ASP A 915 -32.90 10.43 29.82
C ASP A 915 -31.58 9.66 29.96
N SER A 916 -30.71 9.69 28.95
CA SER A 916 -29.38 9.06 28.98
C SER A 916 -28.40 9.93 28.21
N VAL A 917 -27.72 10.80 28.96
CA VAL A 917 -26.88 11.86 28.43
C VAL A 917 -25.56 11.91 29.17
N ILE A 918 -24.49 12.09 28.42
CA ILE A 918 -23.21 12.55 28.94
C ILE A 918 -22.98 13.94 28.38
N TYR A 919 -22.96 14.91 29.28
CA TYR A 919 -22.67 16.29 28.97
C TYR A 919 -21.26 16.63 29.42
N PHE A 920 -20.44 16.94 28.44
CA PHE A 920 -19.11 17.49 28.62
C PHE A 920 -19.21 18.99 28.41
N SER A 921 -18.87 19.77 29.43
CA SER A 921 -18.77 21.22 29.34
C SER A 921 -17.40 21.62 29.85
N GLY A 922 -16.62 22.29 29.01
CA GLY A 922 -15.27 22.61 29.39
C GLY A 922 -14.65 23.68 28.53
N LYS A 923 -13.39 23.94 28.82
CA LYS A 923 -12.57 24.85 28.06
C LYS A 923 -11.17 24.31 27.90
N TYR A 924 -10.60 24.61 26.74
CA TYR A 924 -9.19 24.42 26.49
C TYR A 924 -8.45 25.73 26.79
N THR A 925 -7.35 25.62 27.53
CA THR A 925 -6.44 26.73 27.86
C THR A 925 -4.99 26.27 27.64
N HIS A 926 -4.06 27.20 27.73
CA HIS A 926 -2.64 26.88 27.86
C HIS A 926 -2.36 26.12 29.16
N THR A 927 -1.28 25.33 29.18
CA THR A 927 -0.78 24.71 30.41
C THR A 927 -0.15 25.76 31.33
N ASP A 928 -0.02 25.45 32.61
CA ASP A 928 0.55 26.39 33.58
C ASP A 928 2.04 26.67 33.27
N GLU A 929 2.73 25.72 32.63
CA GLU A 929 4.11 25.89 32.16
C GLU A 929 4.17 26.79 30.91
N ASP A 930 3.32 26.54 29.91
CA ASP A 930 3.26 27.36 28.68
C ASP A 930 2.97 28.83 29.00
N LEU A 931 2.03 29.10 29.93
CA LEU A 931 1.69 30.46 30.36
C LEU A 931 2.87 31.17 31.02
N LYS A 932 3.55 30.51 31.97
CA LYS A 932 4.74 31.07 32.65
C LYS A 932 5.84 31.41 31.65
N GLU A 933 6.04 30.55 30.66
CA GLU A 933 7.05 30.75 29.62
C GLU A 933 6.69 31.92 28.69
N MET A 934 5.43 32.01 28.26
CA MET A 934 4.92 33.13 27.47
C MET A 934 5.02 34.47 28.24
N GLU A 935 4.70 34.48 29.54
CA GLU A 935 4.81 35.67 30.39
C GLU A 935 6.27 36.10 30.60
N ALA A 936 7.19 35.15 30.79
CA ALA A 936 8.61 35.42 30.89
C ALA A 936 9.19 35.98 29.57
N ILE A 937 8.63 35.59 28.41
CA ILE A 937 9.00 36.16 27.11
C ILE A 937 8.42 37.56 26.95
N ALA A 938 7.14 37.77 27.29
CA ALA A 938 6.47 39.06 27.16
C ALA A 938 7.05 40.14 28.11
N SER A 939 7.53 39.75 29.29
CA SER A 939 8.13 40.64 30.29
C SER A 939 9.65 40.86 30.10
N GLY A 940 10.29 40.15 29.18
CA GLY A 940 11.73 40.23 28.95
C GLY A 940 12.61 39.65 30.08
N ALA A 941 12.02 38.91 31.04
CA ALA A 941 12.74 38.38 32.19
C ALA A 941 13.74 37.27 31.80
N THR A 942 15.00 37.34 32.23
CA THR A 942 15.97 36.23 32.03
C THR A 942 15.52 35.00 32.82
N GLY A 943 15.29 33.88 32.15
CA GLY A 943 14.70 32.68 32.78
C GLY A 943 15.62 32.07 33.83
N SER A 944 15.05 31.56 34.93
CA SER A 944 15.77 30.87 36.02
C SER A 944 16.13 29.40 35.73
N SER A 945 15.69 28.86 34.60
CA SER A 945 15.87 27.44 34.24
C SER A 945 17.18 27.20 33.49
N LYS A 946 17.94 26.18 33.91
CA LYS A 946 19.18 25.73 33.23
C LYS A 946 18.95 25.06 31.86
N ARG A 947 17.69 24.88 31.41
CA ARG A 947 17.36 24.27 30.11
C ARG A 947 16.96 25.32 29.07
N PRO A 948 17.48 25.25 27.83
CA PRO A 948 17.10 26.17 26.75
C PRO A 948 15.63 25.93 26.34
N SER A 949 14.83 26.99 26.38
CA SER A 949 13.44 26.98 25.91
C SER A 949 13.41 27.19 24.39
N LYS A 950 12.81 26.24 23.66
CA LYS A 950 12.63 26.33 22.20
C LYS A 950 11.71 27.47 21.81
N LEU A 951 10.73 27.81 22.66
CA LEU A 951 9.79 28.90 22.40
C LEU A 951 10.46 30.27 22.47
N ARG A 952 11.35 30.47 23.45
CA ARG A 952 12.15 31.69 23.58
C ARG A 952 13.11 31.86 22.41
N GLU A 953 13.73 30.78 21.94
CA GLU A 953 14.57 30.81 20.73
C GLU A 953 13.77 31.27 19.50
N LEU A 954 12.57 30.71 19.29
CA LEU A 954 11.68 31.10 18.20
C LEU A 954 11.27 32.57 18.29
N TYR A 955 10.94 33.05 19.49
CA TYR A 955 10.57 34.46 19.70
C TYR A 955 11.74 35.41 19.44
N ALA A 956 12.93 35.11 19.99
CA ALA A 956 14.11 35.96 19.81
C ALA A 956 14.48 36.09 18.33
N LYS A 957 14.46 34.98 17.58
CA LYS A 957 14.67 35.00 16.12
C LYS A 957 13.58 35.77 15.38
N CYS A 958 12.31 35.60 15.77
CA CYS A 958 11.22 36.38 15.20
C CYS A 958 11.37 37.90 15.45
N ALA A 959 11.77 38.31 16.65
CA ALA A 959 12.02 39.71 16.98
C ALA A 959 13.16 40.29 16.12
N GLN A 960 14.26 39.54 15.99
CA GLN A 960 15.38 39.89 15.11
C GLN A 960 14.94 40.01 13.64
N ASP A 961 14.14 39.08 13.14
CA ASP A 961 13.62 39.10 11.77
C ASP A 961 12.77 40.37 11.52
N ARG A 962 11.96 40.80 12.52
CA ARG A 962 11.14 42.02 12.42
C ARG A 962 11.98 43.29 12.39
N GLU A 963 13.07 43.34 13.15
CA GLU A 963 14.04 44.46 13.09
C GLU A 963 14.67 44.58 11.69
N GLN A 964 14.83 43.46 10.98
CA GLN A 964 15.32 43.42 9.59
C GLN A 964 14.21 43.69 8.54
N GLY A 965 13.00 44.07 8.97
CA GLY A 965 11.87 44.36 8.08
C GLY A 965 11.09 43.14 7.61
N ILE A 966 11.29 41.96 8.20
CA ILE A 966 10.56 40.72 7.90
C ILE A 966 9.38 40.58 8.89
N PHE A 967 8.20 41.01 8.47
CA PHE A 967 7.04 41.15 9.37
C PHE A 967 6.48 39.84 9.96
N LEU A 968 6.38 38.78 9.16
CA LEU A 968 5.84 37.46 9.55
C LEU A 968 6.79 36.35 9.10
N SER A 969 8.01 36.33 9.63
CA SER A 969 9.01 35.32 9.26
C SER A 969 8.57 33.89 9.60
N TYR A 970 9.27 32.88 9.07
CA TYR A 970 9.10 31.49 9.47
C TYR A 970 9.15 31.31 11.00
N HIS A 971 10.06 32.00 11.70
CA HIS A 971 10.15 31.95 13.16
C HIS A 971 8.92 32.56 13.83
N CYS A 972 8.40 33.67 13.30
CA CYS A 972 7.17 34.29 13.80
C CYS A 972 5.95 33.39 13.59
N ILE A 973 5.79 32.82 12.39
CA ILE A 973 4.70 31.89 12.07
C ILE A 973 4.79 30.65 12.97
N HIS A 974 5.98 30.08 13.13
CA HIS A 974 6.18 28.91 13.97
C HIS A 974 6.00 29.22 15.46
N TYR A 975 6.39 30.42 15.91
CA TYR A 975 6.09 30.90 17.26
C TYR A 975 4.58 31.03 17.48
N LEU A 976 3.85 31.68 16.58
CA LEU A 976 2.39 31.80 16.61
C LEU A 976 1.73 30.41 16.59
N TYR A 977 2.21 29.53 15.73
CA TYR A 977 1.75 28.15 15.65
C TYR A 977 1.93 27.43 16.98
N VAL A 978 3.14 27.43 17.57
CA VAL A 978 3.43 26.76 18.84
C VAL A 978 2.63 27.37 20.00
N THR A 979 2.59 28.70 20.11
CA THR A 979 1.83 29.41 21.16
C THR A 979 0.31 29.31 21.00
N SER A 980 -0.20 28.89 19.84
CA SER A 980 -1.64 28.67 19.67
C SER A 980 -2.15 27.37 20.28
N ARG A 981 -1.25 26.49 20.74
CA ARG A 981 -1.61 25.20 21.35
C ARG A 981 -2.26 25.42 22.71
N LEU A 982 -3.42 24.80 22.91
CA LEU A 982 -4.15 24.77 24.17
C LEU A 982 -4.08 23.36 24.77
N GLY A 983 -3.00 23.05 25.48
CA GLY A 983 -2.71 21.70 26.00
C GLY A 983 -3.39 21.34 27.32
N LYS A 984 -4.15 22.25 27.94
CA LYS A 984 -4.88 22.03 29.20
C LYS A 984 -6.37 22.01 28.93
N LEU A 985 -7.00 20.87 29.19
CA LEU A 985 -8.46 20.69 29.12
C LEU A 985 -9.02 20.67 30.53
N ILE A 986 -9.88 21.64 30.85
CA ILE A 986 -10.68 21.68 32.08
C ILE A 986 -12.10 21.32 31.70
N LEU A 987 -12.60 20.21 32.25
CA LEU A 987 -13.81 19.57 31.78
C LEU A 987 -14.70 19.16 32.95
N ASN A 988 -15.92 19.67 32.96
CA ASN A 988 -16.99 19.18 33.82
C ASN A 988 -17.79 18.15 33.04
N VAL A 989 -17.89 16.93 33.59
CA VAL A 989 -18.60 15.82 32.98
C VAL A 989 -19.80 15.48 33.84
N GLN A 990 -20.98 15.82 33.36
CA GLN A 990 -22.24 15.43 33.97
C GLN A 990 -22.78 14.22 33.22
N TYR A 991 -23.04 13.12 33.94
CA TYR A 991 -23.59 11.91 33.33
C TYR A 991 -24.85 11.48 34.06
N LYS A 992 -25.82 11.00 33.28
CA LYS A 992 -27.07 10.39 33.76
C LYS A 992 -27.27 9.07 33.01
N THR A 993 -27.41 8.02 33.81
CA THR A 993 -27.69 6.62 33.48
C THR A 993 -26.65 5.95 32.56
N PRO A 994 -25.40 5.70 33.00
CA PRO A 994 -24.41 4.97 32.21
C PRO A 994 -24.77 3.48 32.11
N GLN A 995 -25.83 3.15 31.37
CA GLN A 995 -25.93 1.81 30.78
C GLN A 995 -24.79 1.68 29.77
N PRO A 996 -24.06 0.56 29.76
CA PRO A 996 -22.86 0.44 28.95
C PRO A 996 -23.21 0.60 27.46
N PHE A 997 -22.59 1.60 26.81
CA PHE A 997 -22.56 1.76 25.36
C PHE A 997 -22.26 0.41 24.71
N LEU A 998 -23.24 -0.18 24.01
CA LEU A 998 -23.19 -1.56 23.51
C LEU A 998 -22.59 -2.53 24.55
N PRO A 999 -23.40 -3.16 25.43
CA PRO A 999 -22.91 -3.92 26.58
C PRO A 999 -21.81 -4.95 26.26
N ALA A 1000 -21.79 -5.51 25.06
CA ALA A 1000 -20.76 -6.44 24.59
C ALA A 1000 -19.43 -5.74 24.24
N VAL A 1001 -19.46 -4.60 23.54
CA VAL A 1001 -18.28 -3.84 23.08
C VAL A 1001 -17.60 -3.16 24.25
N ALA A 1002 -18.36 -2.46 25.11
CA ALA A 1002 -17.81 -1.84 26.30
C ALA A 1002 -17.22 -2.89 27.26
N ARG A 1003 -17.86 -4.05 27.42
CA ARG A 1003 -17.35 -5.12 28.30
C ARG A 1003 -16.06 -5.75 27.76
N HIS A 1004 -15.93 -5.96 26.44
CA HIS A 1004 -14.68 -6.41 25.81
C HIS A 1004 -13.58 -5.35 25.89
N TYR A 1005 -13.89 -4.09 25.55
CA TYR A 1005 -12.94 -2.99 25.61
C TYR A 1005 -12.42 -2.76 27.03
N LEU A 1006 -13.32 -2.73 28.03
CA LEU A 1006 -12.97 -2.59 29.45
C LEU A 1006 -12.22 -3.82 30.00
N ALA A 1007 -12.51 -5.04 29.53
CA ALA A 1007 -11.76 -6.23 29.90
C ALA A 1007 -10.34 -6.22 29.32
N TYR A 1008 -10.18 -5.77 28.07
CA TYR A 1008 -8.90 -5.60 27.40
C TYR A 1008 -8.03 -4.52 28.05
N THR A 1009 -8.61 -3.36 28.39
CA THR A 1009 -7.88 -2.26 29.05
C THR A 1009 -7.56 -2.56 30.52
N ARG A 1010 -8.38 -3.35 31.22
CA ARG A 1010 -8.06 -3.85 32.58
C ARG A 1010 -6.85 -4.80 32.60
N SER A 1011 -6.71 -5.66 31.59
CA SER A 1011 -5.56 -6.56 31.47
C SER A 1011 -4.29 -5.87 30.94
N HIS A 1012 -4.44 -4.69 30.32
CA HIS A 1012 -3.34 -3.89 29.77
C HIS A 1012 -3.46 -2.41 30.18
N PRO A 1013 -3.25 -2.07 31.47
CA PRO A 1013 -3.55 -0.74 32.03
C PRO A 1013 -2.80 0.42 31.36
N GLY A 1014 -1.64 0.15 30.73
CA GLY A 1014 -0.89 1.15 29.95
C GLY A 1014 -1.42 1.42 28.53
N ARG A 1015 -2.52 0.78 28.10
CA ARG A 1015 -3.12 0.94 26.76
C ARG A 1015 -4.48 1.67 26.77
N GLY A 1016 -5.04 1.98 27.94
CA GLY A 1016 -6.28 2.78 28.03
C GLY A 1016 -6.01 4.27 27.78
N GLY A 1017 -6.73 4.90 26.84
CA GLY A 1017 -6.60 6.34 26.54
C GLY A 1017 -7.50 7.24 27.39
N PHE A 1018 -7.48 8.55 27.14
CA PHE A 1018 -8.21 9.58 27.92
C PHE A 1018 -9.69 9.27 28.20
N LEU A 1019 -10.49 8.93 27.18
CA LEU A 1019 -11.92 8.63 27.37
C LEU A 1019 -12.14 7.40 28.26
N SER A 1020 -11.24 6.40 28.20
CA SER A 1020 -11.30 5.21 29.05
C SER A 1020 -10.99 5.56 30.51
N THR A 1021 -10.03 6.46 30.74
CA THR A 1021 -9.69 6.95 32.09
C THR A 1021 -10.88 7.70 32.70
N VAL A 1022 -11.50 8.62 31.96
CA VAL A 1022 -12.67 9.37 32.43
C VAL A 1022 -13.87 8.44 32.67
N ALA A 1023 -14.16 7.53 31.75
CA ALA A 1023 -15.28 6.58 31.88
C ALA A 1023 -15.13 5.64 33.09
N SER A 1024 -13.89 5.33 33.51
CA SER A 1024 -13.65 4.46 34.68
C SER A 1024 -14.14 5.04 36.01
N HIS A 1025 -14.36 6.37 36.09
CA HIS A 1025 -14.84 7.08 37.28
C HIS A 1025 -16.33 7.42 37.25
N MET A 1026 -17.03 7.11 36.15
CA MET A 1026 -18.48 7.25 36.05
C MET A 1026 -19.17 6.14 36.85
N THR A 1027 -19.18 6.27 38.17
CA THR A 1027 -19.75 5.29 39.09
C THR A 1027 -21.17 5.69 39.49
N GLY A 1028 -22.13 4.76 39.43
CA GLY A 1028 -23.52 5.00 39.80
C GLY A 1028 -24.43 5.51 38.66
N PRO A 1029 -25.73 5.73 38.94
CA PRO A 1029 -26.75 6.09 37.94
C PRO A 1029 -26.66 7.55 37.49
N SER A 1030 -26.00 8.44 38.23
CA SER A 1030 -25.68 9.78 37.79
C SER A 1030 -24.53 10.34 38.63
N GLY A 1031 -23.83 11.34 38.12
CA GLY A 1031 -22.75 11.99 38.83
C GLY A 1031 -22.15 13.14 38.05
N GLU A 1032 -21.31 13.91 38.74
CA GLU A 1032 -20.53 15.00 38.17
C GLU A 1032 -19.05 14.71 38.44
N LEU A 1033 -18.24 14.77 37.38
CA LEU A 1033 -16.79 14.64 37.47
C LEU A 1033 -16.16 15.97 37.07
N HIS A 1034 -15.11 16.34 37.79
CA HIS A 1034 -14.22 17.41 37.34
C HIS A 1034 -12.93 16.77 36.84
N VAL A 1035 -12.63 16.97 35.56
CA VAL A 1035 -11.48 16.38 34.88
C VAL A 1035 -10.55 17.50 34.42
N GLU A 1036 -9.29 17.40 34.81
CA GLU A 1036 -8.21 18.25 34.31
C GLU A 1036 -7.22 17.37 33.55
N SER A 1037 -6.99 17.65 32.28
CA SER A 1037 -5.99 16.95 31.47
C SER A 1037 -4.95 17.94 30.97
N GLN A 1038 -3.67 17.66 31.20
CA GLN A 1038 -2.56 18.45 30.71
C GLN A 1038 -1.68 17.59 29.79
N VAL A 1039 -1.50 18.02 28.55
CA VAL A 1039 -0.58 17.41 27.60
C VAL A 1039 0.74 18.20 27.64
N PRO A 1040 1.88 17.60 28.01
CA PRO A 1040 3.17 18.30 28.07
C PRO A 1040 3.69 18.72 26.68
N ALA A 1041 4.39 19.87 26.60
CA ALA A 1041 4.93 20.38 25.33
C ALA A 1041 6.01 19.47 24.70
N HIS A 1042 6.72 18.69 25.53
CA HIS A 1042 7.80 17.80 25.12
C HIS A 1042 7.42 16.33 25.34
N CYS A 1043 6.59 15.77 24.46
CA CYS A 1043 6.39 14.34 24.46
C CYS A 1043 7.58 13.67 23.75
N GLY A 1044 8.22 12.69 24.40
CA GLY A 1044 9.22 11.82 23.78
C GLY A 1044 8.66 10.99 22.63
N ARG A 1045 9.16 9.77 22.40
CA ARG A 1045 8.69 8.92 21.28
C ARG A 1045 7.17 8.61 21.32
N THR A 1046 6.49 8.73 22.46
CA THR A 1046 5.04 8.49 22.61
C THR A 1046 4.32 9.68 23.26
N PRO A 1047 3.29 10.26 22.61
CA PRO A 1047 2.49 11.35 23.16
C PRO A 1047 1.57 10.84 24.29
N HIS A 1048 1.50 11.62 25.37
CA HIS A 1048 0.76 11.26 26.59
C HIS A 1048 0.22 12.50 27.30
N ALA A 1049 -0.80 12.30 28.14
CA ALA A 1049 -1.42 13.30 28.98
C ALA A 1049 -1.30 12.94 30.46
N GLU A 1050 -1.22 13.96 31.31
CA GLU A 1050 -1.44 13.86 32.75
C GLU A 1050 -2.90 14.20 33.03
N VAL A 1051 -3.63 13.25 33.62
CA VAL A 1051 -5.09 13.38 33.83
C VAL A 1051 -5.39 13.31 35.32
N VAL A 1052 -6.07 14.33 35.82
CA VAL A 1052 -6.62 14.39 37.17
C VAL A 1052 -8.13 14.28 37.07
N VAL A 1053 -8.71 13.30 37.75
CA VAL A 1053 -10.16 13.11 37.83
C VAL A 1053 -10.58 13.28 39.29
N THR A 1054 -11.46 14.24 39.55
CA THR A 1054 -12.13 14.41 40.84
C THR A 1054 -13.50 13.77 40.75
N GLY A 1055 -13.70 12.72 41.56
CA GLY A 1055 -14.95 11.96 41.60
C GLY A 1055 -16.09 12.69 42.30
N PRO A 1056 -17.33 12.15 42.23
CA PRO A 1056 -18.50 12.75 42.88
C PRO A 1056 -18.39 12.78 44.41
N ASP A 1057 -17.53 11.93 44.98
CA ASP A 1057 -17.20 11.85 46.41
C ASP A 1057 -16.10 12.84 46.84
N GLY A 1058 -15.62 13.69 45.91
CA GLY A 1058 -14.56 14.66 46.14
C GLY A 1058 -13.15 14.05 46.17
N ARG A 1059 -12.99 12.75 45.90
CA ARG A 1059 -11.66 12.11 45.84
C ARG A 1059 -10.96 12.48 44.54
N VAL A 1060 -9.68 12.82 44.66
CA VAL A 1060 -8.83 13.22 43.52
C VAL A 1060 -7.97 12.03 43.10
N HIS A 1061 -8.11 11.61 41.84
CA HIS A 1061 -7.34 10.53 41.23
C HIS A 1061 -6.38 11.10 40.18
N ARG A 1062 -5.08 10.78 40.28
CA ARG A 1062 -4.05 11.27 39.37
C ARG A 1062 -3.52 10.13 38.51
N TYR A 1063 -3.50 10.36 37.20
CA TYR A 1063 -2.98 9.45 36.19
C TYR A 1063 -1.85 10.13 35.43
N TYR A 1064 -0.66 9.53 35.49
CA TYR A 1064 0.51 9.97 34.74
C TYR A 1064 0.68 9.11 33.49
N HIS A 1065 1.17 9.71 32.41
CA HIS A 1065 1.44 9.01 31.14
C HIS A 1065 0.24 8.31 30.48
N VAL A 1066 -0.96 8.92 30.52
CA VAL A 1066 -2.13 8.41 29.78
C VAL A 1066 -1.87 8.55 28.28
N PRO A 1067 -1.84 7.48 27.47
CA PRO A 1067 -1.57 7.57 26.04
C PRO A 1067 -2.58 8.45 25.30
N THR A 1068 -2.09 9.33 24.43
CA THR A 1068 -2.93 10.14 23.54
C THR A 1068 -2.84 9.61 22.12
N TYR A 1069 -3.93 9.04 21.62
CA TYR A 1069 -4.00 8.51 20.25
C TYR A 1069 -4.38 9.57 19.21
N THR A 1070 -4.78 10.77 19.66
CA THR A 1070 -5.29 11.86 18.80
C THR A 1070 -4.87 13.21 19.38
N HIS A 1071 -4.84 14.25 18.54
CA HIS A 1071 -4.59 15.64 18.96
C HIS A 1071 -5.81 16.34 19.57
N LEU A 1072 -6.86 15.59 19.95
CA LEU A 1072 -8.11 16.15 20.47
C LEU A 1072 -7.91 16.92 21.79
N LEU A 1073 -6.95 16.51 22.62
CA LEU A 1073 -6.68 17.11 23.93
C LEU A 1073 -5.78 18.36 23.86
N GLU A 1074 -5.26 18.69 22.69
CA GLU A 1074 -4.36 19.83 22.48
C GLU A 1074 -4.72 20.60 21.19
N PRO A 1075 -5.95 21.12 21.04
CA PRO A 1075 -6.34 21.88 19.87
C PRO A 1075 -5.50 23.16 19.74
N ARG A 1076 -5.39 23.66 18.51
CA ARG A 1076 -4.71 24.91 18.19
C ARG A 1076 -5.71 25.97 17.74
N VAL A 1077 -5.49 27.21 18.15
CA VAL A 1077 -6.22 28.39 17.68
C VAL A 1077 -5.53 29.11 16.51
N PHE A 1078 -4.43 28.54 16.01
CA PHE A 1078 -3.76 29.05 14.81
C PHE A 1078 -4.52 28.59 13.58
N VAL A 1079 -5.03 29.55 12.81
CA VAL A 1079 -5.79 29.23 11.60
C VAL A 1079 -5.13 29.70 10.31
N ALA A 1080 -3.87 30.22 10.37
CA ALA A 1080 -3.21 30.88 9.22
C ALA A 1080 -3.18 30.01 7.97
N PHE A 1081 -3.21 30.58 6.76
CA PHE A 1081 -3.14 29.78 5.52
C PHE A 1081 -4.22 28.68 5.40
N ARG A 1082 -5.39 28.93 5.99
CA ARG A 1082 -6.50 27.97 6.11
C ARG A 1082 -6.09 26.67 6.82
N TYR A 1083 -5.03 26.71 7.64
CA TYR A 1083 -4.70 25.64 8.57
C TYR A 1083 -5.91 25.41 9.48
N SER A 1084 -6.46 24.22 9.41
CA SER A 1084 -7.45 23.76 10.38
C SER A 1084 -6.81 22.72 11.30
N ASN A 1085 -7.42 22.49 12.45
CA ASN A 1085 -7.00 21.38 13.32
C ASN A 1085 -7.01 20.02 12.58
N ILE A 1086 -7.75 19.88 11.46
CA ILE A 1086 -7.73 18.66 10.64
C ILE A 1086 -6.34 18.32 10.08
N ALA A 1087 -5.52 19.34 9.83
CA ALA A 1087 -4.16 19.18 9.31
C ALA A 1087 -3.18 18.59 10.34
N GLU A 1088 -3.56 18.55 11.62
CA GLU A 1088 -2.83 17.80 12.65
C GLU A 1088 -3.12 16.30 12.60
N TYR A 1089 -4.30 15.90 12.11
CA TYR A 1089 -4.70 14.50 12.00
C TYR A 1089 -4.26 13.86 10.69
N SER A 1090 -4.04 14.68 9.66
CA SER A 1090 -3.66 14.18 8.34
C SER A 1090 -2.75 15.15 7.60
N ALA A 1091 -1.56 14.66 7.24
CA ALA A 1091 -0.59 15.40 6.46
C ALA A 1091 -1.10 15.77 5.05
N TYR A 1092 -2.15 15.11 4.53
CA TYR A 1092 -2.79 15.48 3.26
C TYR A 1092 -3.30 16.93 3.24
N TYR A 1093 -3.65 17.49 4.41
CA TYR A 1093 -4.14 18.87 4.53
C TYR A 1093 -3.04 19.87 4.90
N ARG A 1094 -1.78 19.43 5.02
CA ARG A 1094 -0.63 20.33 5.23
C ARG A 1094 -0.06 20.76 3.88
N HIS A 1095 -0.54 21.89 3.36
CA HIS A 1095 -0.02 22.48 2.14
C HIS A 1095 1.28 23.27 2.42
N ARG A 1096 2.32 23.02 1.63
CA ARG A 1096 3.52 23.87 1.64
C ARG A 1096 3.15 25.23 1.04
N TYR A 1097 3.81 26.26 1.54
CA TYR A 1097 3.64 27.61 1.05
C TYR A 1097 4.99 28.22 0.72
N CYS A 1098 4.98 29.11 -0.25
CA CYS A 1098 6.07 30.03 -0.56
C CYS A 1098 5.78 31.37 0.11
N ASP A 1099 6.80 32.03 0.65
CA ASP A 1099 6.67 33.31 1.35
C ASP A 1099 7.67 34.36 0.84
N VAL A 1100 7.17 35.54 0.44
CA VAL A 1100 7.96 36.65 -0.10
C VAL A 1100 7.90 37.83 0.86
N HIS A 1101 9.06 38.21 1.40
CA HIS A 1101 9.24 39.25 2.40
C HIS A 1101 10.29 40.26 1.95
N SER A 1102 10.19 41.54 2.36
CA SER A 1102 11.26 42.54 2.22
C SER A 1102 12.10 42.41 0.91
N HIS A 1103 13.33 41.90 0.99
CA HIS A 1103 14.23 41.58 -0.13
C HIS A 1103 14.57 40.09 -0.27
N SER A 1104 13.73 39.17 0.21
CA SER A 1104 13.94 37.73 0.10
C SER A 1104 12.63 36.96 -0.16
N ALA A 1105 12.70 35.85 -0.89
CA ALA A 1105 11.62 34.87 -1.00
C ALA A 1105 12.08 33.55 -0.39
N LYS A 1106 11.18 32.79 0.22
CA LYS A 1106 11.42 31.41 0.60
C LYS A 1106 10.48 30.52 -0.22
N THR A 1107 11.07 29.51 -0.84
CA THR A 1107 10.39 28.63 -1.81
C THR A 1107 9.45 27.64 -1.13
N PHE A 1108 8.65 26.90 -1.92
CA PHE A 1108 7.78 25.84 -1.39
C PHE A 1108 8.55 24.76 -0.62
N ASP A 1109 9.78 24.49 -1.05
CA ASP A 1109 10.67 23.47 -0.49
C ASP A 1109 11.56 24.02 0.64
N GLY A 1110 11.50 25.34 0.86
CA GLY A 1110 12.03 26.02 2.03
C GLY A 1110 13.43 26.61 1.88
N VAL A 1111 13.89 26.80 0.64
CA VAL A 1111 15.16 27.49 0.31
C VAL A 1111 14.93 29.00 0.30
N ILE A 1112 15.90 29.77 0.81
CA ILE A 1112 15.83 31.24 0.85
C ILE A 1112 16.53 31.82 -0.38
N VAL A 1113 15.83 32.68 -1.11
CA VAL A 1113 16.24 33.35 -2.35
C VAL A 1113 16.35 34.86 -2.10
N GLN A 1114 17.48 35.48 -2.43
CA GLN A 1114 17.64 36.94 -2.35
C GLN A 1114 17.04 37.63 -3.59
N LEU A 1115 16.27 38.70 -3.37
CA LEU A 1115 15.57 39.42 -4.45
C LEU A 1115 16.37 40.63 -4.95
N PRO A 1116 16.40 40.90 -6.27
CA PRO A 1116 17.04 42.08 -6.82
C PRO A 1116 16.31 43.37 -6.44
N ARG A 1117 17.09 44.45 -6.27
CA ARG A 1117 16.60 45.82 -6.03
C ARG A 1117 16.12 46.44 -7.34
N THR A 1118 14.87 46.17 -7.68
CA THR A 1118 14.16 46.69 -8.85
C THR A 1118 12.67 46.81 -8.52
N ASP A 1119 12.03 47.82 -9.11
CA ASP A 1119 10.59 48.12 -9.11
C ASP A 1119 9.82 47.41 -10.24
N CYS A 1120 10.50 46.61 -11.06
CA CYS A 1120 9.86 45.74 -12.06
C CYS A 1120 9.06 44.59 -11.40
N TYR A 1121 8.04 44.10 -12.12
CA TYR A 1121 7.32 42.89 -11.74
C TYR A 1121 8.23 41.66 -11.81
N LYS A 1122 8.07 40.76 -10.84
CA LYS A 1122 8.78 39.48 -10.76
C LYS A 1122 7.77 38.36 -10.77
N VAL A 1123 8.08 37.27 -11.47
CA VAL A 1123 7.27 36.05 -11.45
C VAL A 1123 7.49 35.31 -10.14
N VAL A 1124 6.55 35.43 -9.21
CA VAL A 1124 6.62 34.77 -7.91
C VAL A 1124 6.32 33.29 -8.05
N ALA A 1125 5.18 32.96 -8.66
CA ALA A 1125 4.79 31.58 -8.96
C ALA A 1125 3.92 31.56 -10.22
N ARG A 1126 4.08 30.55 -11.07
CA ARG A 1126 3.31 30.34 -12.30
C ARG A 1126 3.07 28.85 -12.49
N ASP A 1127 1.90 28.49 -13.00
CA ASP A 1127 1.69 27.16 -13.58
C ASP A 1127 2.46 27.07 -14.89
N CYS A 1128 3.57 26.33 -14.87
CA CYS A 1128 4.45 26.14 -16.01
C CYS A 1128 4.16 24.80 -16.71
N SER A 1129 3.10 24.08 -16.33
CA SER A 1129 2.59 22.97 -17.13
C SER A 1129 1.97 23.48 -18.43
N VAL A 1130 1.72 22.55 -19.35
CA VAL A 1130 0.97 22.80 -20.61
C VAL A 1130 -0.39 23.50 -20.41
N ASN A 1131 -0.97 23.45 -19.20
CA ASN A 1131 -2.30 24.03 -18.92
C ASN A 1131 -2.26 25.51 -18.53
N LYS A 1132 -1.11 26.04 -18.07
CA LYS A 1132 -0.90 27.48 -17.92
C LYS A 1132 -1.98 28.20 -17.07
N ARG A 1133 -2.45 27.60 -15.98
CA ARG A 1133 -3.68 27.99 -15.26
C ARG A 1133 -3.60 29.31 -14.47
N PHE A 1134 -2.44 29.69 -13.93
CA PHE A 1134 -2.29 30.92 -13.14
C PHE A 1134 -0.87 31.51 -13.23
N VAL A 1135 -0.77 32.81 -12.91
CA VAL A 1135 0.50 33.55 -12.75
C VAL A 1135 0.38 34.53 -11.58
N VAL A 1136 1.34 34.53 -10.66
CA VAL A 1136 1.44 35.45 -9.52
C VAL A 1136 2.66 36.35 -9.72
N LEU A 1137 2.44 37.65 -9.76
CA LEU A 1137 3.46 38.68 -9.96
C LEU A 1137 3.50 39.64 -8.77
N ALA A 1138 4.71 40.06 -8.38
CA ALA A 1138 4.89 41.10 -7.37
C ALA A 1138 5.96 42.11 -7.78
N ARG A 1139 5.77 43.38 -7.41
CA ARG A 1139 6.77 44.45 -7.62
C ARG A 1139 6.93 45.32 -6.37
N ALA A 1140 8.06 46.01 -6.26
CA ALA A 1140 8.27 47.02 -5.22
C ALA A 1140 7.60 48.34 -5.61
N VAL A 1141 7.07 49.07 -4.61
CA VAL A 1141 6.41 50.37 -4.79
C VAL A 1141 6.99 51.34 -3.74
N PRO A 1142 7.23 52.62 -4.08
CA PRO A 1142 7.77 53.62 -3.14
C PRO A 1142 6.70 54.10 -2.13
N ASN A 1143 6.09 53.17 -1.40
CA ASN A 1143 5.15 53.46 -0.30
C ASN A 1143 5.63 52.70 0.97
N PRO A 1144 6.06 53.39 2.04
CA PRO A 1144 6.56 52.75 3.25
C PRO A 1144 5.55 51.87 4.00
N ALA A 1145 4.26 52.22 3.92
CA ALA A 1145 3.18 51.44 4.54
C ALA A 1145 2.82 50.20 3.70
N PHE A 1146 2.92 50.32 2.37
CA PHE A 1146 2.53 49.31 1.38
C PHE A 1146 3.63 49.13 0.30
N PRO A 1147 4.80 48.57 0.66
CA PRO A 1147 6.00 48.60 -0.19
C PRO A 1147 5.98 47.63 -1.37
N LYS A 1148 4.92 46.82 -1.52
CA LYS A 1148 4.78 45.86 -2.63
C LYS A 1148 3.40 46.00 -3.27
N ALA A 1149 3.32 45.77 -4.57
CA ALA A 1149 2.07 45.57 -5.30
C ALA A 1149 1.97 44.13 -5.79
N LEU A 1150 0.74 43.60 -5.83
CA LEU A 1150 0.43 42.24 -6.28
C LEU A 1150 -0.40 42.30 -7.56
N LYS A 1151 -0.07 41.44 -8.52
CA LYS A 1151 -0.86 41.19 -9.73
C LYS A 1151 -0.98 39.68 -9.94
N VAL A 1152 -2.20 39.16 -10.00
CA VAL A 1152 -2.49 37.73 -10.16
C VAL A 1152 -3.35 37.51 -11.39
N PHE A 1153 -2.94 36.60 -12.26
CA PHE A 1153 -3.74 36.09 -13.35
C PHE A 1153 -4.28 34.71 -12.97
N ILE A 1154 -5.59 34.55 -12.97
CA ILE A 1154 -6.26 33.26 -12.77
C ILE A 1154 -7.07 33.00 -14.04
N HIS A 1155 -6.71 31.95 -14.77
CA HIS A 1155 -7.14 31.79 -16.16
C HIS A 1155 -6.81 33.03 -17.01
N ASN A 1156 -7.84 33.81 -17.37
CA ASN A 1156 -7.74 35.02 -18.18
C ASN A 1156 -8.12 36.29 -17.41
N THR A 1157 -8.56 36.16 -16.16
CA THR A 1157 -8.96 37.28 -15.30
C THR A 1157 -7.75 37.85 -14.57
N GLU A 1158 -7.63 39.17 -14.55
CA GLU A 1158 -6.57 39.91 -13.88
C GLU A 1158 -7.06 40.46 -12.53
N VAL A 1159 -6.31 40.20 -11.47
CA VAL A 1159 -6.54 40.76 -10.13
C VAL A 1159 -5.33 41.58 -9.70
N GLU A 1160 -5.49 42.87 -9.43
CA GLU A 1160 -4.45 43.75 -8.93
C GLU A 1160 -4.76 44.25 -7.52
N ILE A 1161 -3.74 44.30 -6.66
CA ILE A 1161 -3.81 44.95 -5.35
C ILE A 1161 -2.71 46.01 -5.26
N LEU A 1162 -3.13 47.27 -5.16
CA LEU A 1162 -2.29 48.47 -5.21
C LEU A 1162 -2.51 49.35 -3.96
N PRO A 1163 -1.54 50.20 -3.55
CA PRO A 1163 -1.76 51.15 -2.48
C PRO A 1163 -2.76 52.26 -2.85
N ALA A 1164 -3.63 52.65 -1.91
CA ALA A 1164 -4.56 53.78 -2.04
C ALA A 1164 -3.95 55.06 -1.46
N GLY A 1165 -3.30 55.89 -2.29
CA GLY A 1165 -2.73 57.18 -1.86
C GLY A 1165 -1.63 57.05 -0.79
N ASP A 1166 -1.52 58.05 0.10
CA ASP A 1166 -0.52 58.10 1.19
C ASP A 1166 -0.93 57.26 2.43
N GLY A 1167 -2.10 56.64 2.41
CA GLY A 1167 -2.64 55.81 3.49
C GLY A 1167 -2.27 54.32 3.39
N GLY A 1168 -2.57 53.57 4.45
CA GLY A 1168 -2.33 52.12 4.55
C GLY A 1168 -3.43 51.20 3.99
N GLN A 1169 -4.44 51.74 3.28
CA GLN A 1169 -5.50 50.95 2.64
C GLN A 1169 -5.10 50.57 1.21
N ALA A 1170 -5.46 49.37 0.75
CA ALA A 1170 -5.21 48.94 -0.63
C ALA A 1170 -6.47 49.08 -1.50
N VAL A 1171 -6.28 49.41 -2.78
CA VAL A 1171 -7.29 49.29 -3.84
C VAL A 1171 -7.14 47.93 -4.49
N VAL A 1172 -8.20 47.11 -4.43
CA VAL A 1172 -8.30 45.85 -5.17
C VAL A 1172 -9.02 46.12 -6.49
N LYS A 1173 -8.44 45.70 -7.61
CA LYS A 1173 -9.04 45.79 -8.94
C LYS A 1173 -9.18 44.41 -9.56
N VAL A 1174 -10.29 44.17 -10.23
CA VAL A 1174 -10.54 42.96 -11.03
C VAL A 1174 -10.83 43.41 -12.45
N ASP A 1175 -10.02 42.95 -13.41
CA ASP A 1175 -10.01 43.38 -14.82
C ASP A 1175 -10.02 44.92 -14.95
N GLY A 1176 -9.21 45.60 -14.11
CA GLY A 1176 -9.08 47.05 -14.06
C GLY A 1176 -10.19 47.79 -13.29
N THR A 1177 -11.28 47.11 -12.92
CA THR A 1177 -12.40 47.70 -12.18
C THR A 1177 -12.18 47.59 -10.66
N PRO A 1178 -12.23 48.69 -9.89
CA PRO A 1178 -12.06 48.64 -8.44
C PRO A 1178 -13.23 47.91 -7.76
N VAL A 1179 -12.91 47.03 -6.82
CA VAL A 1179 -13.87 46.22 -6.07
C VAL A 1179 -13.73 46.54 -4.59
N THR A 1180 -14.85 46.89 -3.93
CA THR A 1180 -14.91 47.14 -2.49
C THR A 1180 -15.65 46.00 -1.79
N PHE A 1181 -15.05 45.47 -0.73
CA PHE A 1181 -15.65 44.48 0.15
C PHE A 1181 -15.23 44.79 1.59
N SER A 1182 -16.11 44.56 2.56
CA SER A 1182 -15.80 44.72 3.99
C SER A 1182 -15.01 43.53 4.55
N ASP A 1183 -14.48 43.67 5.77
CA ASP A 1183 -13.67 42.62 6.41
C ASP A 1183 -14.41 41.28 6.59
N ASP A 1184 -15.75 41.32 6.67
CA ASP A 1184 -16.64 40.16 6.85
C ASP A 1184 -17.28 39.69 5.52
N GLU A 1185 -17.07 40.41 4.42
CA GLU A 1185 -17.59 40.11 3.08
C GLU A 1185 -16.56 39.38 2.22
N VAL A 1186 -17.06 38.58 1.28
CA VAL A 1186 -16.22 37.83 0.33
C VAL A 1186 -16.67 38.23 -1.05
N TYR A 1187 -15.77 38.80 -1.83
CA TYR A 1187 -16.02 39.03 -3.24
C TYR A 1187 -15.82 37.71 -4.00
N ALA A 1188 -16.88 37.18 -4.59
CA ALA A 1188 -16.80 36.01 -5.44
C ALA A 1188 -16.78 36.46 -6.90
N HIS A 1189 -15.71 36.15 -7.63
CA HIS A 1189 -15.68 36.35 -9.07
C HIS A 1189 -16.21 35.10 -9.75
N THR A 1190 -17.36 35.25 -10.41
CA THR A 1190 -18.00 34.20 -11.17
C THR A 1190 -17.79 34.44 -12.66
N LEU A 1191 -17.42 33.38 -13.37
CA LEU A 1191 -17.35 33.33 -14.82
C LEU A 1191 -18.40 32.32 -15.28
N ASP A 1192 -19.37 32.75 -16.08
CA ASP A 1192 -20.50 31.93 -16.59
C ASP A 1192 -21.22 31.06 -15.54
N GLY A 1193 -21.49 31.65 -14.37
CA GLY A 1193 -22.24 31.00 -13.28
C GLY A 1193 -21.43 30.09 -12.37
N ALA A 1194 -20.12 29.95 -12.61
CA ALA A 1194 -19.19 29.21 -11.75
C ALA A 1194 -18.16 30.14 -11.11
N GLU A 1195 -17.95 29.98 -9.80
CA GLU A 1195 -16.91 30.71 -9.05
C GLU A 1195 -15.52 30.29 -9.52
N LEU A 1196 -14.78 31.22 -10.11
CA LEU A 1196 -13.40 31.03 -10.55
C LEU A 1196 -12.43 31.23 -9.39
N PHE A 1197 -12.63 32.31 -8.63
CA PHE A 1197 -11.91 32.61 -7.40
C PHE A 1197 -12.76 33.48 -6.47
N THR A 1198 -12.35 33.53 -5.20
CA THR A 1198 -12.89 34.43 -4.20
C THR A 1198 -11.79 35.33 -3.64
N ILE A 1199 -12.12 36.58 -3.37
CA ILE A 1199 -11.28 37.53 -2.65
C ILE A 1199 -11.91 37.81 -1.29
N SER A 1200 -11.11 37.70 -0.24
CA SER A 1200 -11.52 38.00 1.13
C SER A 1200 -10.37 38.62 1.92
N THR A 1201 -10.65 39.13 3.11
CA THR A 1201 -9.64 39.57 4.08
C THR A 1201 -9.57 38.58 5.22
N TRP A 1202 -8.36 38.16 5.57
CA TRP A 1202 -8.14 37.09 6.52
C TRP A 1202 -6.84 37.36 7.28
N TYR A 1203 -6.94 37.66 8.59
CA TYR A 1203 -5.80 38.13 9.41
C TYR A 1203 -5.16 39.45 8.97
N GLY A 1204 -5.96 40.37 8.41
CA GLY A 1204 -5.44 41.59 7.79
C GLY A 1204 -4.62 41.33 6.51
N LEU A 1205 -4.71 40.11 5.95
CA LEU A 1205 -4.17 39.75 4.65
C LEU A 1205 -5.31 39.65 3.63
N TYR A 1206 -5.14 40.23 2.45
CA TYR A 1206 -5.98 39.94 1.30
C TYR A 1206 -5.73 38.49 0.84
N ASN A 1207 -6.76 37.65 0.84
CA ASN A 1207 -6.73 36.29 0.34
C ASN A 1207 -7.38 36.24 -1.05
N ILE A 1208 -6.72 35.62 -2.03
CA ILE A 1208 -7.26 35.26 -3.34
C ILE A 1208 -7.23 33.73 -3.44
N ALA A 1209 -8.40 33.10 -3.44
CA ALA A 1209 -8.53 31.64 -3.43
C ALA A 1209 -9.23 31.12 -4.69
N SER A 1210 -8.55 30.28 -5.48
CA SER A 1210 -9.14 29.51 -6.57
C SER A 1210 -9.10 28.02 -6.25
N LYS A 1211 -10.22 27.52 -5.70
CA LYS A 1211 -10.34 26.11 -5.31
C LYS A 1211 -10.28 25.16 -6.51
N SER A 1212 -10.86 25.56 -7.65
CA SER A 1212 -10.90 24.76 -8.89
C SER A 1212 -9.50 24.53 -9.48
N TYR A 1213 -8.62 25.51 -9.34
CA TYR A 1213 -7.23 25.41 -9.77
C TYR A 1213 -6.27 25.12 -8.63
N GLY A 1214 -6.74 24.96 -7.40
CA GLY A 1214 -5.90 24.65 -6.25
C GLY A 1214 -4.84 25.72 -5.95
N LEU A 1215 -5.22 26.99 -6.00
CA LEU A 1215 -4.35 28.14 -5.71
C LEU A 1215 -4.93 28.96 -4.55
N ASP A 1216 -4.13 29.26 -3.53
CA ASP A 1216 -4.46 30.18 -2.44
C ASP A 1216 -3.31 31.20 -2.29
N VAL A 1217 -3.62 32.50 -2.38
CA VAL A 1217 -2.64 33.61 -2.27
C VAL A 1217 -3.02 34.53 -1.11
N PHE A 1218 -2.09 34.87 -0.22
CA PHE A 1218 -2.33 35.78 0.92
C PHE A 1218 -1.37 36.97 0.87
N PHE A 1219 -1.86 38.19 0.99
CA PHE A 1219 -1.07 39.40 0.77
C PHE A 1219 -1.40 40.54 1.72
N SER A 1220 -0.39 41.18 2.32
CA SER A 1220 -0.58 42.33 3.23
C SER A 1220 -0.11 43.68 2.69
N GLY A 1221 0.48 43.71 1.49
CA GLY A 1221 1.30 44.84 1.03
C GLY A 1221 2.76 44.78 1.48
N LYS A 1222 3.07 44.05 2.57
CA LYS A 1222 4.45 43.82 3.06
C LYS A 1222 4.94 42.40 2.78
N VAL A 1223 4.05 41.42 2.89
CA VAL A 1223 4.34 39.99 2.74
C VAL A 1223 3.35 39.34 1.76
N LEU A 1224 3.80 38.34 1.02
CA LEU A 1224 3.02 37.54 0.08
C LEU A 1224 3.25 36.06 0.37
N PHE A 1225 2.17 35.29 0.52
CA PHE A 1225 2.22 33.84 0.63
C PHE A 1225 1.47 33.20 -0.53
N VAL A 1226 1.99 32.11 -1.08
CA VAL A 1226 1.37 31.34 -2.16
C VAL A 1226 1.29 29.87 -1.74
N GLN A 1227 0.13 29.24 -1.93
CA GLN A 1227 -0.09 27.81 -1.75
C GLN A 1227 -0.66 27.22 -3.04
N VAL A 1228 -0.19 26.01 -3.37
CA VAL A 1228 -0.62 25.27 -4.55
C VAL A 1228 -1.04 23.85 -4.18
N ALA A 1229 -1.95 23.26 -4.96
CA ALA A 1229 -2.39 21.89 -4.75
C ALA A 1229 -1.31 20.85 -5.13
N PRO A 1230 -1.31 19.66 -4.50
CA PRO A 1230 -0.27 18.63 -4.70
C PRO A 1230 -0.06 18.17 -6.15
N PHE A 1231 -1.04 18.29 -7.05
CA PHE A 1231 -0.90 17.88 -8.45
C PHE A 1231 0.03 18.80 -9.27
N TYR A 1232 0.42 19.96 -8.72
CA TYR A 1232 1.43 20.85 -9.28
C TYR A 1232 2.87 20.49 -8.92
N ARG A 1233 3.09 19.38 -8.20
CA ARG A 1233 4.43 18.90 -7.85
C ARG A 1233 5.33 18.87 -9.09
N GLY A 1234 6.46 19.60 -9.03
CA GLY A 1234 7.44 19.74 -10.12
C GLY A 1234 6.97 20.56 -11.34
N LYS A 1235 5.77 21.16 -11.32
CA LYS A 1235 5.16 21.83 -12.49
C LYS A 1235 4.99 23.34 -12.33
N VAL A 1236 5.22 23.86 -11.14
CA VAL A 1236 5.23 25.31 -10.89
C VAL A 1236 6.63 25.85 -11.18
N CYS A 1237 6.73 27.11 -11.57
CA CYS A 1237 8.01 27.80 -11.68
C CYS A 1237 7.86 29.28 -11.28
N GLY A 1238 9.00 29.96 -11.07
CA GLY A 1238 9.06 31.30 -10.50
C GLY A 1238 10.01 31.37 -9.31
N LEU A 1239 10.02 32.51 -8.62
CA LEU A 1239 10.81 32.71 -7.40
C LEU A 1239 10.48 31.72 -6.26
N CYS A 1240 9.31 31.11 -6.30
CA CYS A 1240 8.85 30.12 -5.32
C CYS A 1240 9.39 28.71 -5.54
N GLY A 1241 10.26 28.49 -6.53
CA GLY A 1241 10.75 27.16 -6.88
C GLY A 1241 9.69 26.33 -7.59
N ASP A 1242 9.86 25.01 -7.56
CA ASP A 1242 9.06 24.10 -8.37
C ASP A 1242 8.21 23.07 -7.63
N TYR A 1243 8.26 23.10 -6.30
CA TYR A 1243 7.37 22.33 -5.44
C TYR A 1243 7.56 20.81 -5.58
N ASN A 1244 8.80 20.37 -5.77
CA ASN A 1244 9.14 18.94 -5.92
C ASN A 1244 9.39 18.22 -4.57
N TYR A 1245 9.31 18.93 -3.44
CA TYR A 1245 9.64 18.48 -2.08
C TYR A 1245 11.11 18.17 -1.83
N GLU A 1246 11.98 18.75 -2.64
CA GLU A 1246 13.43 18.62 -2.61
C GLU A 1246 14.09 20.00 -2.53
N ARG A 1247 15.09 20.16 -1.66
CA ARG A 1247 15.83 21.42 -1.52
C ARG A 1247 17.04 21.48 -2.46
N HIS A 1248 17.45 20.32 -2.95
CA HIS A 1248 18.50 20.20 -3.94
C HIS A 1248 18.04 20.73 -5.30
N ASN A 1249 18.90 21.47 -5.99
CA ASN A 1249 18.66 22.05 -7.32
C ASN A 1249 17.42 22.97 -7.42
N GLU A 1250 17.09 23.69 -6.36
CA GLU A 1250 15.89 24.55 -6.29
C GLU A 1250 15.93 25.77 -7.24
N LEU A 1251 17.13 26.28 -7.57
CA LEU A 1251 17.31 27.56 -8.26
C LEU A 1251 17.20 27.43 -9.79
N VAL A 1252 16.12 26.84 -10.29
CA VAL A 1252 15.86 26.64 -11.73
C VAL A 1252 15.15 27.84 -12.35
N GLY A 1253 15.84 28.59 -13.21
CA GLY A 1253 15.29 29.77 -13.89
C GLY A 1253 14.29 29.44 -15.02
N PRO A 1254 13.75 30.48 -15.70
CA PRO A 1254 12.69 30.33 -16.69
C PRO A 1254 13.10 29.52 -17.93
N ASN A 1255 14.39 29.40 -18.20
CA ASN A 1255 14.99 28.62 -19.29
C ASN A 1255 15.45 27.22 -18.87
N LEU A 1256 15.01 26.72 -17.71
CA LEU A 1256 15.44 25.46 -17.08
C LEU A 1256 16.93 25.41 -16.71
N HIS A 1257 17.62 26.56 -16.71
CA HIS A 1257 19.00 26.64 -16.22
C HIS A 1257 19.03 26.66 -14.70
N LEU A 1258 19.88 25.82 -14.10
CA LEU A 1258 20.15 25.82 -12.67
C LEU A 1258 21.21 26.88 -12.35
N TYR A 1259 20.86 27.83 -11.47
CA TYR A 1259 21.75 28.90 -11.06
C TYR A 1259 22.51 28.53 -9.79
N GLU A 1260 23.77 28.96 -9.69
CA GLU A 1260 24.61 28.73 -8.51
C GLU A 1260 24.29 29.70 -7.35
N ASP A 1261 23.82 30.91 -7.68
CA ASP A 1261 23.52 31.95 -6.71
C ASP A 1261 22.07 32.44 -6.78
N THR A 1262 21.53 32.79 -5.61
CA THR A 1262 20.12 33.17 -5.47
C THR A 1262 19.76 34.49 -6.15
N LEU A 1263 20.71 35.42 -6.29
CA LEU A 1263 20.43 36.75 -6.83
C LEU A 1263 20.30 36.68 -8.37
N SER A 1264 21.21 35.96 -9.04
CA SER A 1264 21.13 35.71 -10.48
C SER A 1264 19.88 34.93 -10.84
N PHE A 1265 19.54 33.90 -10.06
CA PHE A 1265 18.26 33.20 -10.16
C PHE A 1265 17.08 34.18 -10.07
N ALA A 1266 17.06 35.05 -9.07
CA ALA A 1266 15.96 35.98 -8.87
C ALA A 1266 15.88 37.07 -9.95
N LYS A 1267 17.02 37.50 -10.51
CA LYS A 1267 17.09 38.39 -11.68
C LYS A 1267 16.46 37.76 -12.91
N SER A 1268 16.62 36.44 -13.09
CA SER A 1268 16.07 35.73 -14.26
C SER A 1268 14.54 35.76 -14.33
N TYR A 1269 13.83 35.96 -13.21
CA TYR A 1269 12.37 36.04 -13.16
C TYR A 1269 11.81 37.47 -13.16
N VAL A 1270 12.63 38.48 -13.45
CA VAL A 1270 12.20 39.87 -13.59
C VAL A 1270 11.58 40.09 -14.97
N VAL A 1271 10.39 40.69 -15.01
CA VAL A 1271 9.67 41.05 -16.23
C VAL A 1271 10.04 42.48 -16.62
N PRO A 1272 10.85 42.69 -17.67
CA PRO A 1272 11.21 44.03 -18.12
C PRO A 1272 9.99 44.75 -18.71
N SER A 1273 9.84 46.04 -18.41
CA SER A 1273 8.81 46.91 -18.99
C SER A 1273 9.34 48.35 -19.09
N GLY A 1274 8.76 49.17 -19.98
CA GLY A 1274 9.15 50.58 -20.10
C GLY A 1274 8.91 51.43 -18.85
N ASP A 1275 8.05 50.94 -17.94
CA ASP A 1275 7.60 51.65 -16.73
C ASP A 1275 8.36 51.24 -15.45
N CYS A 1276 9.51 50.56 -15.58
CA CYS A 1276 10.32 50.12 -14.44
C CYS A 1276 11.83 50.11 -14.75
N THR A 1277 12.64 49.95 -13.71
CA THR A 1277 14.12 49.91 -13.78
C THR A 1277 14.63 48.47 -13.74
N PRO A 1278 14.99 47.84 -14.88
CA PRO A 1278 15.50 46.47 -14.90
C PRO A 1278 16.90 46.37 -14.23
N PRO A 1279 17.20 45.25 -13.54
CA PRO A 1279 18.42 45.08 -12.71
C PRO A 1279 19.66 44.53 -13.43
#